data_AF-A0A5B9VX03-F1
#
_entry.id   AF-A0A5B9VX03-F1
#
_cell.length_a   1.000
_cell.length_b   1.000
_cell.length_c   1.000
_cell.angle_alpha   90.00
_cell.angle_beta   90.00
_cell.angle_gamma   90.00
#
_symmetry.space_group_name_H-M   'P 1'
#
loop_
_entity.id
_entity.type
_entity.pdbx_description
1 polymer ?
#
loop_
_entity_poly.entity_id
_entity_poly.type
_entity_poly.pdbx_seq_one_letter_code
_entity_poly.pdbx_strand_id
1 'polypeptide(L)'
;MSRLPGVAPPRRLAILLIMAFSGIACRSREEPAAGPPAAQRPQSQHAGSTEPAPRPAELKDEIPPAELDAVLAASYRGAGLMEQFEYAKASKEFREVRRRAPGWIPGSINLAIALLNMSGEEAEASKSAGGEAPKGNFDEALELLREVLDRSPDNPHAHFCTGIILQQQGLLPEAYKHFSRVTQIDPLDAAAWYWAASTLTDPANPQASVSPALAKEQAALYQKALDLDPYLTQAIYKLSVVSRMAGDPNRQKALLELWNKINPDRPQPVPGPGNSAAKVYGEMGKYATVTGLPRPRGKDQAAPLPPRFDPARPLVVTLAAGDRWAKPEDFRGPAAVIGRARARFGAAVAAFDADGDGKADLYLAASVVGPKGLRDALLLNRGEAGFEDVTARFGLPMDRASLGVAAADFDADRRVDLFLTGVGKNALLRNRDGSGFEDLGEALKPAGPPAVALQARWLDLDQDGDLDLFLVNHCAAELADKAFVPGQPPPPGIACTAYRNDGQPEAVPGSPQPAWAPMATAWDKGRVKSGLSVVLTPWPDAAAPSAGPAAYTGVAALDVDADRDLDLILAADGAPPVAMLNDRLGRFHAAQVELPSSLEGTSGLLVADLDQDGMSDLVAASASGAVQALRNATERKTEAETKLRFEAFAANARSWNAAAAADLDLDGLPDVVGLEPSSGKAPGRTPSWARNEGTRLARVDWPVAAETPGAAGLAIADLAGDPLPDLLLARDGEPPALALNRGNGHHWLSLELAGHWRVKPELMRTNSHGLGTRVLVEGQDTHVAHEHTTPETGLAQSIGPVVLGLGKRDAAELLHLRWPDGVMQCELNVAADQKRAIGENNRKTGSCPVLFTWDGSKFACLGDFLGGGGLGYLVAPGVYGQPDRDEAVAIGPSQLREEQGAYRLSITEPMDEIAYLDHVRLDVVDSPPGVTSTPDERFAPTGNRPTGELIAWRRAVEPEHATDLAGRDVAEALRHFDRVTVDSFRKLEGWTGYAEEHGIVLDFGDRLSGFGPSDPLVLCLAGWVEYPYSQTNYAAATAGVSLRPPVIERRRGDGSWEVIEPDAGYPAGLPRLTTLDLTGKLTGPSCVLRIRTNMECYYDQAFIAVRDRRAEGSLRVSTREVARAELGHRGYSREVSPDGRLPLLYDYRYVDPAPLARLSGKLTRFGDVVPLLKADDDILCVIGPGDEARLEFSAEGLPPLEPGWTRSFVLRSFGYCKDADPSTALSDTVGPLPWKGMPPFPFGGGASRPADPAYEAYLRDYQTRPAGGGAGR
;
A
#
# COMPACT_ATOMS: atom_id res chain seq x y z
N MET A 1 57.67 -7.11 38.83
CA MET A 1 57.19 -8.09 39.83
C MET A 1 55.67 -8.00 39.82
N SER A 2 54.83 -8.99 39.59
CA SER A 2 55.00 -10.43 39.29
C SER A 2 53.61 -10.97 38.91
N ARG A 3 53.49 -11.55 37.70
CA ARG A 3 52.71 -12.74 37.24
C ARG A 3 51.22 -12.88 37.65
N LEU A 4 50.27 -13.34 36.87
CA LEU A 4 50.03 -13.78 35.47
C LEU A 4 48.49 -14.04 35.40
N PRO A 5 47.82 -13.97 34.22
CA PRO A 5 46.36 -14.01 34.08
C PRO A 5 45.82 -15.39 33.63
N GLY A 6 44.49 -15.59 33.64
CA GLY A 6 43.88 -16.79 33.05
C GLY A 6 42.35 -16.84 33.15
N VAL A 7 41.68 -16.34 32.11
CA VAL A 7 40.28 -16.63 31.74
C VAL A 7 40.22 -18.02 31.10
N ALA A 8 39.22 -18.83 31.44
CA ALA A 8 38.97 -20.14 30.83
C ALA A 8 37.53 -20.24 30.28
N PRO A 9 37.36 -20.63 29.00
CA PRO A 9 36.13 -21.20 28.44
C PRO A 9 36.29 -22.72 28.21
N PRO A 10 35.21 -23.43 27.82
CA PRO A 10 35.37 -24.53 26.86
C PRO A 10 34.18 -24.65 25.89
N ARG A 11 34.19 -25.43 24.80
CA ARG A 11 35.17 -25.81 23.77
C ARG A 11 34.33 -26.53 22.71
N ARG A 12 34.60 -26.32 21.42
CA ARG A 12 34.13 -27.17 20.30
C ARG A 12 34.84 -28.54 20.35
N LEU A 13 34.23 -29.57 19.74
CA LEU A 13 34.97 -30.71 19.20
C LEU A 13 34.41 -31.13 17.83
N ALA A 14 35.31 -31.23 16.86
CA ALA A 14 35.17 -31.97 15.61
C ALA A 14 36.30 -33.01 15.58
N ILE A 15 36.06 -34.22 15.07
CA ILE A 15 37.10 -35.22 14.74
C ILE A 15 36.78 -35.88 13.39
N LEU A 16 37.84 -36.15 12.64
CA LEU A 16 37.94 -36.69 11.28
C LEU A 16 38.60 -38.11 11.30
N LEU A 17 38.09 -39.02 10.44
CA LEU A 17 38.80 -39.97 9.53
C LEU A 17 39.61 -41.25 9.98
N ILE A 18 39.36 -42.33 9.18
CA ILE A 18 40.16 -43.52 8.67
C ILE A 18 40.36 -44.87 9.41
N MET A 19 40.06 -45.96 8.66
CA MET A 19 40.72 -47.30 8.44
C MET A 19 39.86 -48.53 8.79
N ALA A 20 39.32 -49.31 7.84
CA ALA A 20 39.89 -50.29 6.87
C ALA A 20 40.09 -51.73 7.43
N PHE A 21 39.43 -52.74 6.86
CA PHE A 21 39.94 -54.12 6.63
C PHE A 21 39.04 -54.93 5.66
N SER A 22 39.66 -55.90 4.99
CA SER A 22 39.35 -56.55 3.72
C SER A 22 39.26 -58.10 3.82
N GLY A 23 38.75 -58.79 2.77
CA GLY A 23 38.92 -60.25 2.54
C GLY A 23 37.81 -60.91 1.69
N ILE A 24 37.93 -61.11 0.36
CA ILE A 24 38.50 -62.28 -0.39
C ILE A 24 37.58 -63.54 -0.33
N ALA A 25 37.34 -64.41 -1.33
CA ALA A 25 37.32 -64.49 -2.81
C ALA A 25 37.04 -65.99 -3.18
N CYS A 26 36.40 -66.27 -4.34
CA CYS A 26 36.58 -67.42 -5.29
C CYS A 26 35.25 -67.66 -6.06
N ARG A 27 35.14 -67.51 -7.39
CA ARG A 27 35.63 -68.34 -8.54
C ARG A 27 35.18 -69.81 -8.47
N SER A 28 34.73 -70.51 -9.52
CA SER A 28 34.86 -70.46 -11.00
C SER A 28 33.73 -71.33 -11.62
N ARG A 29 33.08 -71.05 -12.77
CA ARG A 29 33.50 -70.95 -14.20
C ARG A 29 33.57 -72.30 -14.93
N GLU A 30 32.97 -72.36 -16.13
CA GLU A 30 33.25 -73.14 -17.38
C GLU A 30 31.91 -73.38 -18.14
N GLU A 31 31.72 -73.32 -19.47
CA GLU A 31 32.57 -73.39 -20.66
C GLU A 31 31.75 -72.95 -21.94
N PRO A 32 32.28 -72.91 -23.19
CA PRO A 32 32.20 -71.73 -24.08
C PRO A 32 31.94 -72.00 -25.61
N ALA A 33 32.31 -71.01 -26.45
CA ALA A 33 32.59 -71.00 -27.91
C ALA A 33 31.45 -70.53 -28.84
N ALA A 34 31.63 -69.68 -29.86
CA ALA A 34 32.75 -68.90 -30.45
C ALA A 34 32.14 -67.74 -31.30
N GLY A 35 32.75 -66.55 -31.40
CA GLY A 35 33.59 -66.18 -32.56
C GLY A 35 33.01 -64.94 -33.30
N PRO A 36 33.84 -64.05 -33.88
CA PRO A 36 33.76 -62.59 -33.74
C PRO A 36 32.98 -61.89 -34.86
N PRO A 37 32.55 -60.60 -34.71
CA PRO A 37 33.26 -59.53 -35.43
C PRO A 37 33.14 -58.09 -34.86
N ALA A 38 33.94 -57.20 -35.43
CA ALA A 38 33.98 -55.77 -35.16
C ALA A 38 32.98 -54.97 -36.01
N ALA A 39 32.47 -53.91 -35.37
CA ALA A 39 32.11 -52.57 -35.89
C ALA A 39 31.03 -52.42 -37.00
N GLN A 40 30.16 -51.43 -36.72
CA GLN A 40 29.19 -50.72 -37.58
C GLN A 40 27.73 -51.23 -37.61
N ARG A 41 26.83 -50.23 -37.77
CA ARG A 41 25.37 -50.19 -38.08
C ARG A 41 24.84 -51.37 -38.94
N PRO A 42 23.52 -51.56 -39.19
CA PRO A 42 22.26 -51.07 -38.56
C PRO A 42 21.13 -52.14 -38.39
N GLN A 43 19.99 -51.72 -37.81
CA GLN A 43 18.59 -52.11 -38.07
C GLN A 43 18.03 -53.55 -37.80
N SER A 44 16.89 -53.53 -37.08
CA SER A 44 15.61 -54.22 -37.34
C SER A 44 15.21 -55.48 -36.54
N GLN A 45 14.03 -55.32 -35.89
CA GLN A 45 12.86 -56.21 -35.80
C GLN A 45 12.81 -57.42 -34.82
N HIS A 46 11.91 -57.28 -33.83
CA HIS A 46 10.68 -58.10 -33.56
C HIS A 46 10.74 -59.64 -33.68
N ALA A 47 10.05 -60.47 -32.88
CA ALA A 47 8.95 -60.31 -31.93
C ALA A 47 8.63 -61.66 -31.23
N GLY A 48 7.81 -61.56 -30.16
CA GLY A 48 6.87 -62.61 -29.69
C GLY A 48 7.24 -63.25 -28.35
N SER A 49 6.44 -63.22 -27.28
CA SER A 49 5.06 -62.74 -27.06
C SER A 49 4.81 -62.64 -25.53
N THR A 50 4.27 -61.53 -25.04
CA THR A 50 3.79 -61.35 -23.65
C THR A 50 2.46 -60.61 -23.65
N GLU A 51 1.61 -60.95 -22.68
CA GLU A 51 0.27 -60.42 -22.40
C GLU A 51 0.14 -58.89 -22.53
N PRO A 52 -1.04 -58.38 -22.90
CA PRO A 52 -1.27 -56.95 -23.02
C PRO A 52 -1.19 -56.28 -21.64
N ALA A 53 -0.28 -55.31 -21.53
CA ALA A 53 -0.13 -54.43 -20.38
C ALA A 53 -1.45 -53.71 -20.03
N PRO A 54 -1.71 -53.38 -18.74
CA PRO A 54 -2.85 -52.57 -18.35
C PRO A 54 -2.85 -51.25 -19.13
N ARG A 55 -4.01 -50.88 -19.67
CA ARG A 55 -4.20 -49.59 -20.36
C ARG A 55 -3.80 -48.45 -19.41
N PRO A 56 -3.09 -47.40 -19.90
CA PRO A 56 -2.82 -46.21 -19.11
C PRO A 56 -4.15 -45.64 -18.59
N ALA A 57 -4.20 -45.31 -17.30
CA ALA A 57 -5.36 -44.63 -16.73
C ALA A 57 -5.58 -43.31 -17.47
N GLU A 58 -6.81 -43.06 -17.92
CA GLU A 58 -7.20 -41.86 -18.64
C GLU A 58 -7.06 -40.64 -17.73
N LEU A 59 -6.21 -39.67 -18.10
CA LEU A 59 -6.02 -38.43 -17.35
C LEU A 59 -7.26 -37.54 -17.52
N LYS A 60 -8.06 -37.38 -16.46
CA LYS A 60 -9.25 -36.52 -16.45
C LYS A 60 -8.89 -35.08 -16.08
N ASP A 61 -9.53 -34.09 -16.69
CA ASP A 61 -9.33 -32.67 -16.34
C ASP A 61 -10.10 -32.31 -15.07
N GLU A 62 -9.65 -32.94 -14.00
CA GLU A 62 -10.16 -32.76 -12.66
C GLU A 62 -8.98 -32.88 -11.74
N ILE A 63 -9.08 -32.21 -10.60
CA ILE A 63 -8.21 -32.55 -9.50
C ILE A 63 -8.81 -33.82 -8.89
N PRO A 64 -8.04 -34.93 -8.76
CA PRO A 64 -8.54 -36.11 -8.09
C PRO A 64 -9.11 -35.71 -6.72
N PRO A 65 -10.32 -36.14 -6.33
CA PRO A 65 -10.91 -35.71 -5.06
C PRO A 65 -10.02 -35.96 -3.84
N ALA A 66 -9.17 -36.99 -3.89
CA ALA A 66 -8.18 -37.30 -2.85
C ALA A 66 -6.95 -36.38 -2.82
N GLU A 67 -6.68 -35.64 -3.90
CA GLU A 67 -5.55 -34.71 -4.04
C GLU A 67 -6.00 -33.24 -4.10
N LEU A 68 -7.31 -32.98 -4.09
CA LEU A 68 -7.93 -31.65 -4.23
C LEU A 68 -7.24 -30.60 -3.37
N ASP A 69 -7.09 -30.91 -2.09
CA ASP A 69 -6.57 -29.97 -1.10
C ASP A 69 -5.08 -29.67 -1.31
N ALA A 70 -4.28 -30.71 -1.47
CA ALA A 70 -2.84 -30.56 -1.64
C ALA A 70 -2.48 -29.83 -2.95
N VAL A 71 -3.29 -30.02 -4.00
CA VAL A 71 -3.12 -29.37 -5.30
C VAL A 71 -3.47 -27.90 -5.23
N LEU A 72 -4.60 -27.54 -4.65
CA LEU A 72 -5.00 -26.14 -4.62
C LEU A 72 -4.14 -25.34 -3.64
N ALA A 73 -3.76 -25.90 -2.49
CA ALA A 73 -2.78 -25.27 -1.61
C ALA A 73 -1.46 -24.96 -2.34
N ALA A 74 -0.92 -25.91 -3.13
CA ALA A 74 0.25 -25.66 -3.96
C ALA A 74 -0.02 -24.64 -5.08
N SER A 75 -1.23 -24.60 -5.64
CA SER A 75 -1.60 -23.62 -6.66
C SER A 75 -1.66 -22.19 -6.12
N TYR A 76 -2.25 -21.97 -4.94
CA TYR A 76 -2.29 -20.66 -4.28
C TYR A 76 -0.91 -20.21 -3.82
N ARG A 77 -0.09 -21.11 -3.25
CA ARG A 77 1.33 -20.79 -2.99
C ARG A 77 2.07 -20.42 -4.26
N GLY A 78 1.88 -21.17 -5.34
CA GLY A 78 2.45 -20.87 -6.64
C GLY A 78 2.01 -19.49 -7.13
N ALA A 79 0.73 -19.13 -6.97
CA ALA A 79 0.20 -17.83 -7.33
C ALA A 79 0.80 -16.69 -6.50
N GLY A 80 0.80 -16.78 -5.17
CA GLY A 80 1.44 -15.79 -4.30
C GLY A 80 2.93 -15.64 -4.59
N LEU A 81 3.62 -16.73 -4.93
CA LEU A 81 5.01 -16.68 -5.37
C LEU A 81 5.15 -16.03 -6.76
N MET A 82 4.20 -16.19 -7.68
CA MET A 82 4.19 -15.45 -8.96
C MET A 82 3.96 -13.96 -8.74
N GLU A 83 3.12 -13.56 -7.77
CA GLU A 83 2.86 -12.17 -7.38
C GLU A 83 4.03 -11.54 -6.62
N GLN A 84 4.79 -12.37 -5.91
CA GLN A 84 6.10 -12.06 -5.39
C GLN A 84 7.20 -12.26 -6.46
N PHE A 85 6.89 -12.44 -7.75
CA PHE A 85 7.90 -12.58 -8.83
C PHE A 85 8.96 -13.69 -8.61
N GLU A 86 8.71 -14.62 -7.70
CA GLU A 86 9.59 -15.72 -7.30
C GLU A 86 9.35 -16.94 -8.20
N TYR A 87 9.50 -16.77 -9.52
CA TYR A 87 9.11 -17.76 -10.54
C TYR A 87 9.77 -19.13 -10.35
N ALA A 88 11.01 -19.16 -9.86
CA ALA A 88 11.73 -20.39 -9.56
C ALA A 88 11.12 -21.16 -8.37
N LYS A 89 10.55 -20.46 -7.38
CA LYS A 89 9.80 -21.08 -6.28
C LYS A 89 8.39 -21.45 -6.75
N ALA A 90 7.72 -20.56 -7.50
CA ALA A 90 6.40 -20.81 -8.07
C ALA A 90 6.38 -22.05 -8.98
N SER A 91 7.41 -22.23 -9.83
CA SER A 91 7.52 -23.43 -10.68
C SER A 91 7.68 -24.73 -9.87
N LYS A 92 8.28 -24.68 -8.66
CA LYS A 92 8.33 -25.86 -7.78
C LYS A 92 6.96 -26.19 -7.23
N GLU A 93 6.21 -25.19 -6.80
CA GLU A 93 4.83 -25.39 -6.34
C GLU A 93 3.93 -25.89 -7.47
N PHE A 94 4.00 -25.32 -8.67
CA PHE A 94 3.22 -25.80 -9.81
C PHE A 94 3.69 -27.16 -10.34
N ARG A 95 4.97 -27.56 -10.16
CA ARG A 95 5.41 -28.95 -10.37
C ARG A 95 4.77 -29.90 -9.36
N GLU A 96 4.61 -29.47 -8.11
CA GLU A 96 3.90 -30.26 -7.11
C GLU A 96 2.41 -30.41 -7.45
N VAL A 97 1.76 -29.33 -7.91
CA VAL A 97 0.40 -29.38 -8.49
C VAL A 97 0.33 -30.42 -9.60
N ARG A 98 1.24 -30.34 -10.58
CA ARG A 98 1.30 -31.25 -11.73
C ARG A 98 1.54 -32.70 -11.31
N ARG A 99 2.37 -32.93 -10.30
CA ARG A 99 2.68 -34.28 -9.78
C ARG A 99 1.46 -34.95 -9.15
N ARG A 100 0.64 -34.18 -8.43
CA ARG A 100 -0.54 -34.67 -7.70
C ARG A 100 -1.79 -34.73 -8.56
N ALA A 101 -1.97 -33.75 -9.43
CA ALA A 101 -3.04 -33.70 -10.42
C ALA A 101 -2.47 -33.61 -11.83
N PRO A 102 -1.86 -34.70 -12.35
CA PRO A 102 -1.36 -34.76 -13.73
C PRO A 102 -2.49 -34.70 -14.76
N GLY A 103 -3.75 -34.76 -14.32
CA GLY A 103 -4.91 -34.51 -15.15
C GLY A 103 -5.36 -33.03 -15.16
N TRP A 104 -5.06 -32.24 -14.14
CA TRP A 104 -5.66 -30.91 -14.01
C TRP A 104 -4.96 -29.88 -14.89
N ILE A 105 -5.71 -29.30 -15.82
CA ILE A 105 -5.18 -28.44 -16.88
C ILE A 105 -4.60 -27.11 -16.36
N PRO A 106 -5.26 -26.37 -15.44
CA PRO A 106 -4.67 -25.16 -14.85
C PRO A 106 -3.30 -25.40 -14.23
N GLY A 107 -3.07 -26.55 -13.60
CA GLY A 107 -1.76 -26.91 -13.05
C GLY A 107 -0.64 -26.94 -14.08
N SER A 108 -0.88 -27.55 -15.23
CA SER A 108 0.08 -27.56 -16.36
C SER A 108 0.28 -26.18 -16.95
N ILE A 109 -0.80 -25.40 -17.10
CA ILE A 109 -0.75 -24.05 -17.66
C ILE A 109 0.05 -23.14 -16.74
N ASN A 110 -0.24 -23.13 -15.44
CA ASN A 110 0.44 -22.28 -14.47
C ASN A 110 1.93 -22.64 -14.34
N LEU A 111 2.26 -23.94 -14.39
CA LEU A 111 3.66 -24.36 -14.49
C LEU A 111 4.31 -23.86 -15.79
N ALA A 112 3.65 -24.02 -16.95
CA ALA A 112 4.15 -23.54 -18.22
C ALA A 112 4.34 -22.01 -18.23
N ILE A 113 3.45 -21.24 -17.58
CA ILE A 113 3.56 -19.79 -17.40
C ILE A 113 4.75 -19.45 -16.50
N ALA A 114 4.93 -20.14 -15.37
CA ALA A 114 6.09 -19.92 -14.51
C ALA A 114 7.40 -20.21 -15.25
N LEU A 115 7.46 -21.31 -16.02
CA LEU A 115 8.61 -21.69 -16.84
C LEU A 115 8.88 -20.68 -17.98
N LEU A 116 7.84 -20.21 -18.65
CA LEU A 116 7.89 -19.14 -19.65
C LEU A 116 8.52 -17.86 -19.09
N ASN A 117 8.13 -17.46 -17.88
CA ASN A 117 8.67 -16.28 -17.21
C ASN A 117 10.12 -16.48 -16.72
N MET A 118 10.48 -17.68 -16.22
CA MET A 118 11.87 -18.01 -15.85
C MET A 118 12.85 -17.93 -17.03
N SER A 119 12.45 -18.38 -18.22
CA SER A 119 13.31 -18.29 -19.42
C SER A 119 13.51 -16.87 -19.95
N GLY A 120 12.65 -15.91 -19.57
CA GLY A 120 12.85 -14.50 -19.91
C GLY A 120 14.13 -13.93 -19.29
N GLU A 121 14.47 -14.35 -18.06
CA GLU A 121 15.67 -13.92 -17.34
C GLU A 121 16.95 -14.55 -17.94
N GLU A 122 16.93 -15.85 -18.25
CA GLU A 122 18.10 -16.58 -18.78
C GLU A 122 18.36 -16.31 -20.27
N ALA A 123 17.33 -16.04 -21.07
CA ALA A 123 17.49 -15.64 -22.47
C ALA A 123 18.23 -14.30 -22.61
N GLU A 124 18.09 -13.40 -21.63
CA GLU A 124 18.85 -12.15 -21.56
C GLU A 124 20.32 -12.36 -21.16
N ALA A 125 20.60 -13.24 -20.18
CA ALA A 125 21.98 -13.59 -19.81
C ALA A 125 22.75 -14.29 -20.96
N SER A 126 22.04 -15.04 -21.81
CA SER A 126 22.61 -15.81 -22.92
C SER A 126 23.01 -14.93 -24.12
N LYS A 127 22.40 -13.75 -24.28
CA LYS A 127 22.81 -12.77 -25.31
C LYS A 127 24.17 -12.15 -25.03
N SER A 128 24.62 -12.18 -23.79
CA SER A 128 25.94 -11.69 -23.37
C SER A 128 27.08 -12.69 -23.63
N ALA A 129 26.77 -13.96 -23.91
CA ALA A 129 27.74 -15.04 -23.91
C ALA A 129 27.49 -16.02 -25.06
N GLY A 130 27.72 -15.58 -26.30
CA GLY A 130 27.43 -16.30 -27.54
C GLY A 130 27.77 -17.80 -27.57
N GLY A 131 26.78 -18.63 -27.22
CA GLY A 131 26.83 -20.09 -27.27
C GLY A 131 25.43 -20.70 -27.48
N GLU A 132 25.39 -21.93 -28.00
CA GLU A 132 24.13 -22.69 -28.20
C GLU A 132 23.47 -23.05 -26.86
N ALA A 133 22.17 -22.78 -26.76
CA ALA A 133 21.40 -22.96 -25.53
C ALA A 133 21.21 -24.45 -25.15
N PRO A 134 21.33 -24.81 -23.86
CA PRO A 134 20.95 -26.13 -23.36
C PRO A 134 19.43 -26.34 -23.45
N LYS A 135 18.94 -27.60 -23.39
CA LYS A 135 17.49 -27.91 -23.31
C LYS A 135 16.85 -27.09 -22.19
N GLY A 136 15.98 -26.15 -22.56
CA GLY A 136 15.56 -25.03 -21.70
C GLY A 136 14.10 -25.13 -21.25
N ASN A 137 13.69 -24.27 -20.33
CA ASN A 137 12.35 -24.20 -19.74
C ASN A 137 11.19 -24.19 -20.78
N PHE A 138 11.45 -23.73 -22.02
CA PHE A 138 10.48 -23.80 -23.13
C PHE A 138 10.15 -25.21 -23.59
N ASP A 139 11.10 -26.15 -23.56
CA ASP A 139 10.84 -27.53 -23.96
C ASP A 139 9.85 -28.18 -22.98
N GLU A 140 10.08 -28.01 -21.66
CA GLU A 140 9.17 -28.49 -20.61
C GLU A 140 7.79 -27.80 -20.72
N ALA A 141 7.77 -26.47 -20.91
CA ALA A 141 6.52 -25.74 -21.09
C ALA A 141 5.73 -26.21 -22.32
N LEU A 142 6.37 -26.39 -23.48
CA LEU A 142 5.71 -26.89 -24.69
C LEU A 142 5.21 -28.33 -24.53
N GLU A 143 5.94 -29.19 -23.83
CA GLU A 143 5.49 -30.55 -23.50
C GLU A 143 4.22 -30.50 -22.63
N LEU A 144 4.21 -29.70 -21.56
CA LEU A 144 3.05 -29.52 -20.69
C LEU A 144 1.83 -28.98 -21.44
N LEU A 145 2.03 -27.96 -22.29
CA LEU A 145 0.95 -27.35 -23.06
C LEU A 145 0.43 -28.28 -24.16
N ARG A 146 1.30 -29.08 -24.78
CA ARG A 146 0.89 -30.12 -25.73
C ARG A 146 0.02 -31.17 -25.07
N GLU A 147 0.40 -31.64 -23.87
CA GLU A 147 -0.43 -32.57 -23.10
C GLU A 147 -1.80 -31.99 -22.75
N VAL A 148 -1.87 -30.68 -22.45
CA VAL A 148 -3.15 -29.99 -22.26
C VAL A 148 -3.97 -29.99 -23.54
N LEU A 149 -3.37 -29.69 -24.69
CA LEU A 149 -4.05 -29.64 -25.98
C LEU A 149 -4.50 -31.01 -26.50
N ASP A 150 -3.76 -32.09 -26.21
CA ASP A 150 -4.18 -33.46 -26.55
C ASP A 150 -5.49 -33.85 -25.84
N ARG A 151 -5.80 -33.19 -24.70
CA ARG A 151 -6.96 -33.50 -23.84
C ARG A 151 -8.06 -32.45 -23.90
N SER A 152 -7.69 -31.19 -24.04
CA SER A 152 -8.57 -30.05 -24.26
C SER A 152 -8.06 -29.27 -25.48
N PRO A 153 -8.41 -29.75 -26.70
CA PRO A 153 -7.93 -29.17 -27.95
C PRO A 153 -8.31 -27.71 -28.18
N ASP A 154 -9.17 -27.15 -27.32
CA ASP A 154 -9.72 -25.80 -27.41
C ASP A 154 -9.39 -24.96 -26.17
N ASN A 155 -8.32 -25.29 -25.43
CA ASN A 155 -7.93 -24.50 -24.27
C ASN A 155 -7.24 -23.19 -24.68
N PRO A 156 -7.79 -22.00 -24.37
CA PRO A 156 -7.27 -20.73 -24.86
C PRO A 156 -5.92 -20.37 -24.24
N HIS A 157 -5.69 -20.66 -22.95
CA HIS A 157 -4.41 -20.42 -22.29
C HIS A 157 -3.29 -21.27 -22.90
N ALA A 158 -3.56 -22.56 -23.17
CA ALA A 158 -2.55 -23.45 -23.72
C ALA A 158 -2.20 -23.08 -25.16
N HIS A 159 -3.20 -22.76 -25.99
CA HIS A 159 -2.94 -22.21 -27.31
C HIS A 159 -2.19 -20.89 -27.23
N PHE A 160 -2.61 -19.95 -26.37
CA PHE A 160 -1.98 -18.64 -26.26
C PHE A 160 -0.52 -18.76 -25.82
N CYS A 161 -0.23 -19.48 -24.73
CA CYS A 161 1.13 -19.68 -24.21
C CYS A 161 2.01 -20.47 -25.20
N THR A 162 1.45 -21.49 -25.89
CA THR A 162 2.18 -22.22 -26.94
C THR A 162 2.53 -21.28 -28.09
N GLY A 163 1.58 -20.45 -28.52
CA GLY A 163 1.80 -19.42 -29.54
C GLY A 163 2.90 -18.44 -29.13
N ILE A 164 2.92 -18.00 -27.87
CA ILE A 164 3.94 -17.11 -27.30
C ILE A 164 5.33 -17.76 -27.35
N ILE A 165 5.46 -19.02 -26.95
CA ILE A 165 6.74 -19.75 -26.94
C ILE A 165 7.21 -20.03 -28.38
N LEU A 166 6.34 -20.54 -29.25
CA LEU A 166 6.66 -20.81 -30.64
C LEU A 166 7.05 -19.53 -31.39
N GLN A 167 6.38 -18.42 -31.10
CA GLN A 167 6.76 -17.11 -31.65
C GLN A 167 8.15 -16.70 -31.17
N GLN A 168 8.50 -16.91 -29.89
CA GLN A 168 9.85 -16.65 -29.37
C GLN A 168 10.91 -17.55 -30.00
N GLN A 169 10.55 -18.78 -30.37
CA GLN A 169 11.42 -19.71 -31.09
C GLN A 169 11.47 -19.47 -32.62
N GLY A 170 10.72 -18.49 -33.15
CA GLY A 170 10.67 -18.17 -34.58
C GLY A 170 9.80 -19.12 -35.43
N LEU A 171 8.97 -19.95 -34.80
CA LEU A 171 8.05 -20.90 -35.44
C LEU A 171 6.68 -20.27 -35.72
N LEU A 172 6.68 -19.18 -36.51
CA LEU A 172 5.50 -18.35 -36.74
C LEU A 172 4.27 -19.08 -37.34
N PRO A 173 4.40 -19.97 -38.36
CA PRO A 173 3.24 -20.65 -38.93
C PRO A 173 2.52 -21.56 -37.92
N GLU A 174 3.26 -22.15 -36.99
CA GLU A 174 2.67 -22.97 -35.93
C GLU A 174 2.05 -22.07 -34.86
N ALA A 175 2.73 -20.99 -34.46
CA ALA A 175 2.18 -20.00 -33.53
C ALA A 175 0.84 -19.42 -34.03
N TYR A 176 0.73 -19.14 -35.34
CA TYR A 176 -0.51 -18.68 -35.98
C TYR A 176 -1.67 -19.63 -35.78
N LYS A 177 -1.46 -20.94 -35.95
CA LYS A 177 -2.51 -21.94 -35.75
C LYS A 177 -3.04 -21.88 -34.32
N HIS A 178 -2.14 -21.72 -33.34
CA HIS A 178 -2.55 -21.62 -31.94
C HIS A 178 -3.30 -20.32 -31.65
N PHE A 179 -2.77 -19.15 -32.02
CA PHE A 179 -3.48 -17.88 -31.78
C PHE A 179 -4.82 -17.80 -32.53
N SER A 180 -4.89 -18.31 -33.76
CA SER A 180 -6.14 -18.42 -34.51
C SER A 180 -7.16 -19.35 -33.86
N ARG A 181 -6.68 -20.36 -33.11
CA ARG A 181 -7.59 -21.18 -32.31
C ARG A 181 -8.13 -20.38 -31.13
N VAL A 182 -7.31 -19.59 -30.43
CA VAL A 182 -7.76 -18.69 -29.34
C VAL A 182 -8.83 -17.72 -29.83
N THR A 183 -8.69 -17.11 -31.02
CA THR A 183 -9.70 -16.18 -31.54
C THR A 183 -11.03 -16.84 -31.90
N GLN A 184 -11.02 -18.14 -32.22
CA GLN A 184 -12.24 -18.93 -32.44
C GLN A 184 -12.90 -19.30 -31.11
N ILE A 185 -12.11 -19.43 -30.03
CA ILE A 185 -12.59 -19.77 -28.68
C ILE A 185 -13.13 -18.51 -27.97
N ASP A 186 -12.34 -17.44 -27.91
CA ASP A 186 -12.70 -16.14 -27.34
C ASP A 186 -12.59 -15.03 -28.41
N PRO A 187 -13.69 -14.75 -29.13
CA PRO A 187 -13.68 -13.73 -30.16
C PRO A 187 -13.68 -12.30 -29.61
N LEU A 188 -13.75 -12.08 -28.29
CA LEU A 188 -13.72 -10.76 -27.66
C LEU A 188 -12.33 -10.36 -27.13
N ASP A 189 -11.33 -11.25 -27.21
CA ASP A 189 -9.98 -10.94 -26.75
C ASP A 189 -9.15 -10.20 -27.80
N ALA A 190 -8.93 -8.90 -27.58
CA ALA A 190 -8.17 -8.07 -28.51
C ALA A 190 -6.72 -8.56 -28.69
N ALA A 191 -6.08 -9.06 -27.64
CA ALA A 191 -4.69 -9.56 -27.68
C ALA A 191 -4.54 -10.81 -28.56
N ALA A 192 -5.47 -11.77 -28.49
CA ALA A 192 -5.46 -12.96 -29.34
C ALA A 192 -5.60 -12.63 -30.83
N TRP A 193 -6.51 -11.70 -31.19
CA TRP A 193 -6.69 -11.25 -32.57
C TRP A 193 -5.43 -10.55 -33.10
N TYR A 194 -4.79 -9.74 -32.26
CA TYR A 194 -3.50 -9.13 -32.59
C TYR A 194 -2.43 -10.20 -32.86
N TRP A 195 -2.26 -11.15 -31.94
CA TRP A 195 -1.24 -12.18 -32.06
C TRP A 195 -1.44 -13.10 -33.27
N ALA A 196 -2.68 -13.48 -33.58
CA ALA A 196 -3.02 -14.25 -34.78
C ALA A 196 -2.65 -13.48 -36.05
N ALA A 197 -3.01 -12.20 -36.12
CA ALA A 197 -2.65 -11.38 -37.26
C ALA A 197 -1.11 -11.22 -37.42
N SER A 198 -0.38 -11.17 -36.31
CA SER A 198 1.08 -10.98 -36.27
C SER A 198 1.90 -12.22 -36.65
N THR A 199 1.31 -13.41 -36.51
CA THR A 199 1.96 -14.69 -36.77
C THR A 199 1.53 -15.31 -38.10
N LEU A 200 0.51 -14.76 -38.78
CA LEU A 200 0.09 -15.20 -40.11
C LEU A 200 1.20 -14.98 -41.15
N THR A 201 1.75 -16.07 -41.68
CA THR A 201 2.84 -16.05 -42.66
C THR A 201 2.47 -16.76 -43.96
N ASP A 202 3.10 -16.38 -45.07
CA ASP A 202 2.99 -17.07 -46.35
C ASP A 202 3.69 -18.44 -46.30
N PRO A 203 3.06 -19.54 -46.77
CA PRO A 203 3.73 -20.84 -46.91
C PRO A 203 5.03 -20.79 -47.74
N ALA A 204 5.16 -19.85 -48.68
CA ALA A 204 6.36 -19.63 -49.49
C ALA A 204 7.45 -18.81 -48.77
N ASN A 205 7.11 -18.08 -47.69
CA ASN A 205 8.05 -17.36 -46.84
C ASN A 205 7.62 -17.39 -45.35
N PRO A 206 7.85 -18.52 -44.67
CA PRO A 206 7.35 -18.78 -43.32
C PRO A 206 7.98 -17.92 -42.21
N GLN A 207 9.02 -17.14 -42.53
CA GLN A 207 9.79 -16.33 -41.58
C GLN A 207 9.41 -14.84 -41.63
N ALA A 208 8.55 -14.43 -42.57
CA ALA A 208 8.12 -13.05 -42.69
C ALA A 208 6.82 -12.81 -41.93
N SER A 209 6.87 -11.97 -40.87
CA SER A 209 5.70 -11.57 -40.07
C SER A 209 4.68 -10.68 -40.82
N VAL A 210 4.92 -10.40 -42.10
CA VAL A 210 4.05 -9.60 -42.97
C VAL A 210 4.11 -10.21 -44.38
N SER A 211 2.97 -10.54 -44.97
CA SER A 211 2.89 -11.14 -46.31
C SER A 211 1.98 -10.31 -47.23
N PRO A 212 2.49 -9.83 -48.38
CA PRO A 212 1.65 -9.18 -49.39
C PRO A 212 0.51 -10.06 -49.89
N ALA A 213 0.74 -11.38 -50.01
CA ALA A 213 -0.28 -12.32 -50.47
C ALA A 213 -1.44 -12.49 -49.49
N LEU A 214 -1.16 -12.33 -48.18
CA LEU A 214 -2.14 -12.49 -47.09
C LEU A 214 -2.59 -11.15 -46.48
N ALA A 215 -2.14 -10.03 -47.03
CA ALA A 215 -2.31 -8.70 -46.44
C ALA A 215 -3.78 -8.33 -46.17
N LYS A 216 -4.70 -8.70 -47.07
CA LYS A 216 -6.15 -8.46 -46.88
C LYS A 216 -6.71 -9.23 -45.68
N GLU A 217 -6.23 -10.45 -45.48
CA GLU A 217 -6.64 -11.31 -44.39
C GLU A 217 -6.04 -10.84 -43.07
N GLN A 218 -4.74 -10.54 -43.04
CA GLN A 218 -4.08 -9.91 -41.89
C GLN A 218 -4.78 -8.60 -41.49
N ALA A 219 -5.21 -7.79 -42.47
CA ALA A 219 -5.92 -6.54 -42.22
C ALA A 219 -7.29 -6.76 -41.56
N ALA A 220 -8.04 -7.78 -42.01
CA ALA A 220 -9.30 -8.12 -41.36
C ALA A 220 -9.11 -8.52 -39.90
N LEU A 221 -8.06 -9.30 -39.60
CA LEU A 221 -7.75 -9.78 -38.24
C LEU A 221 -7.32 -8.65 -37.30
N TYR A 222 -6.41 -7.76 -37.72
CA TYR A 222 -6.04 -6.63 -36.89
C TYR A 222 -7.20 -5.65 -36.69
N GLN A 223 -8.04 -5.41 -37.71
CA GLN A 223 -9.23 -4.58 -37.52
C GLN A 223 -10.14 -5.15 -36.44
N LYS A 224 -10.29 -6.48 -36.40
CA LYS A 224 -11.10 -7.14 -35.38
C LYS A 224 -10.55 -6.91 -33.97
N ALA A 225 -9.23 -6.92 -33.79
CA ALA A 225 -8.59 -6.58 -32.52
C ALA A 225 -8.93 -5.13 -32.07
N LEU A 226 -8.96 -4.19 -33.02
CA LEU A 226 -9.23 -2.77 -32.76
C LEU A 226 -10.69 -2.44 -32.51
N ASP A 227 -11.61 -3.19 -33.11
CA ASP A 227 -13.03 -3.03 -32.81
C ASP A 227 -13.33 -3.39 -31.34
N LEU A 228 -12.48 -4.21 -30.71
CA LEU A 228 -12.60 -4.69 -29.32
C LEU A 228 -11.81 -3.83 -28.34
N ASP A 229 -10.59 -3.45 -28.72
CA ASP A 229 -9.78 -2.47 -27.99
C ASP A 229 -9.31 -1.38 -28.97
N PRO A 230 -10.06 -0.26 -29.06
CA PRO A 230 -9.73 0.85 -29.97
C PRO A 230 -8.38 1.52 -29.68
N TYR A 231 -7.77 1.20 -28.53
CA TYR A 231 -6.50 1.74 -28.08
C TYR A 231 -5.37 0.70 -28.09
N LEU A 232 -5.58 -0.49 -28.66
CA LEU A 232 -4.53 -1.50 -28.86
C LEU A 232 -3.56 -1.07 -29.97
N THR A 233 -2.71 -0.13 -29.60
CA THR A 233 -1.74 0.60 -30.42
C THR A 233 -1.02 -0.26 -31.47
N GLN A 234 -0.66 -1.48 -31.09
CA GLN A 234 0.16 -2.35 -31.93
C GLN A 234 -0.66 -2.97 -33.06
N ALA A 235 -1.94 -3.24 -32.82
CA ALA A 235 -2.88 -3.64 -33.85
C ALA A 235 -3.14 -2.50 -34.83
N ILE A 236 -3.20 -1.24 -34.38
CA ILE A 236 -3.41 -0.07 -35.25
C ILE A 236 -2.24 0.09 -36.22
N TYR A 237 -1.02 0.03 -35.71
CA TYR A 237 0.17 0.11 -36.55
C TYR A 237 0.25 -1.04 -37.54
N LYS A 238 0.18 -2.29 -37.06
CA LYS A 238 0.32 -3.45 -37.92
C LYS A 238 -0.79 -3.51 -38.96
N LEU A 239 -2.02 -3.14 -38.60
CA LEU A 239 -3.13 -2.98 -39.55
C LEU A 239 -2.78 -1.98 -40.64
N SER A 240 -2.12 -0.88 -40.32
CA SER A 240 -1.76 0.11 -41.33
C SER A 240 -0.79 -0.46 -42.38
N VAL A 241 0.20 -1.25 -41.93
CA VAL A 241 1.21 -1.87 -42.81
C VAL A 241 0.54 -2.84 -43.77
N VAL A 242 -0.32 -3.72 -43.26
CA VAL A 242 -1.03 -4.69 -44.09
C VAL A 242 -2.13 -4.03 -44.93
N SER A 243 -2.77 -2.93 -44.48
CA SER A 243 -3.75 -2.18 -45.27
C SER A 243 -3.13 -1.60 -46.55
N ARG A 244 -1.87 -1.16 -46.48
CA ARG A 244 -1.11 -0.74 -47.67
C ARG A 244 -0.95 -1.88 -48.67
N MET A 245 -0.50 -3.02 -48.18
CA MET A 245 -0.23 -4.20 -48.99
C MET A 245 -1.52 -4.81 -49.56
N ALA A 246 -2.64 -4.64 -48.86
CA ALA A 246 -3.98 -5.00 -49.29
C ALA A 246 -4.54 -4.09 -50.40
N GLY A 247 -3.85 -2.99 -50.74
CA GLY A 247 -4.26 -2.02 -51.75
C GLY A 247 -5.21 -0.94 -51.24
N ASP A 248 -5.27 -0.70 -49.93
CA ASP A 248 -6.11 0.33 -49.31
C ASP A 248 -5.25 1.44 -48.65
N PRO A 249 -4.63 2.31 -49.46
CA PRO A 249 -3.75 3.36 -48.96
C PRO A 249 -4.49 4.45 -48.17
N ASN A 250 -5.80 4.64 -48.40
CA ASN A 250 -6.60 5.60 -47.66
C ASN A 250 -6.87 5.11 -46.24
N ARG A 251 -7.19 3.82 -46.09
CA ARG A 251 -7.32 3.21 -44.76
C ARG A 251 -5.99 3.13 -44.04
N GLN A 252 -4.90 2.79 -44.73
CA GLN A 252 -3.56 2.93 -44.14
C GLN A 252 -3.34 4.35 -43.62
N LYS A 253 -3.63 5.38 -44.42
CA LYS A 253 -3.46 6.77 -44.02
C LYS A 253 -4.30 7.12 -42.80
N ALA A 254 -5.60 6.76 -42.79
CA ALA A 254 -6.49 7.02 -41.65
C ALA A 254 -6.07 6.27 -40.38
N LEU A 255 -5.53 5.05 -40.50
CA LEU A 255 -5.02 4.28 -39.37
C LEU A 255 -3.66 4.74 -38.89
N LEU A 256 -2.80 5.21 -39.79
CA LEU A 256 -1.58 5.91 -39.41
C LEU A 256 -1.89 7.28 -38.83
N GLU A 257 -2.98 7.95 -39.23
CA GLU A 257 -3.45 9.19 -38.59
C GLU A 257 -4.08 8.89 -37.24
N LEU A 258 -4.83 7.79 -37.11
CA LEU A 258 -5.37 7.32 -35.85
C LEU A 258 -4.22 6.92 -34.95
N TRP A 259 -3.33 6.01 -35.35
CA TRP A 259 -2.10 5.64 -34.63
C TRP A 259 -1.19 6.84 -34.39
N ASN A 260 -0.94 7.75 -35.32
CA ASN A 260 -0.21 8.99 -35.00
C ASN A 260 -1.02 9.91 -34.09
N LYS A 261 -2.34 9.76 -34.02
CA LYS A 261 -3.12 10.41 -33.00
C LYS A 261 -3.14 9.52 -31.73
N ILE A 262 -2.52 8.37 -31.63
CA ILE A 262 -2.45 7.54 -30.40
C ILE A 262 -0.97 7.77 -29.92
N ASN A 263 0.01 7.74 -30.82
CA ASN A 263 1.46 7.74 -30.64
C ASN A 263 1.95 8.90 -31.50
N PRO A 264 1.45 10.13 -31.31
CA PRO A 264 1.93 11.29 -32.08
C PRO A 264 3.41 11.45 -31.97
N ASP A 265 3.94 11.08 -30.80
CA ASP A 265 5.33 11.28 -30.52
C ASP A 265 6.10 10.05 -30.98
N ARG A 266 5.51 8.90 -31.34
CA ARG A 266 6.26 7.65 -31.60
C ARG A 266 6.35 7.47 -33.11
N PRO A 267 7.50 7.74 -33.76
CA PRO A 267 7.63 7.54 -35.21
C PRO A 267 7.84 6.06 -35.57
N GLN A 268 8.04 5.20 -34.55
CA GLN A 268 8.21 3.76 -34.69
C GLN A 268 7.23 2.99 -33.79
N PRO A 269 6.81 1.77 -34.19
CA PRO A 269 5.85 0.96 -33.46
C PRO A 269 6.38 0.58 -32.09
N VAL A 270 5.46 0.43 -31.14
CA VAL A 270 5.72 -0.38 -29.94
C VAL A 270 6.07 -1.77 -30.40
N PRO A 271 7.12 -2.37 -29.87
CA PRO A 271 7.07 -3.80 -29.67
C PRO A 271 5.87 -4.08 -28.75
N GLY A 272 4.82 -4.70 -29.29
CA GLY A 272 3.56 -4.93 -28.58
C GLY A 272 3.65 -5.89 -27.40
N PRO A 273 2.53 -6.49 -26.96
CA PRO A 273 2.60 -7.55 -25.96
C PRO A 273 3.76 -8.47 -26.37
N GLY A 274 4.77 -8.60 -25.50
CA GLY A 274 5.96 -9.40 -25.74
C GLY A 274 6.78 -9.19 -27.01
N ASN A 275 7.19 -7.96 -27.34
CA ASN A 275 8.17 -7.74 -28.41
C ASN A 275 9.44 -6.98 -27.95
N SER A 276 9.54 -6.65 -26.66
CA SER A 276 10.84 -6.57 -25.95
C SER A 276 11.27 -8.00 -25.61
N ALA A 277 12.57 -8.21 -25.47
CA ALA A 277 13.11 -9.53 -25.17
C ALA A 277 12.81 -10.04 -23.75
N ALA A 278 12.12 -9.26 -22.91
CA ALA A 278 11.57 -9.69 -21.64
C ALA A 278 10.04 -9.61 -21.70
N LYS A 279 9.38 -10.76 -21.88
CA LYS A 279 7.94 -10.86 -21.65
C LYS A 279 7.73 -11.02 -20.15
N VAL A 280 7.10 -10.06 -19.48
CA VAL A 280 6.89 -10.04 -18.01
C VAL A 280 5.48 -10.53 -17.66
N TYR A 281 5.38 -11.27 -16.56
CA TYR A 281 4.12 -11.77 -16.01
C TYR A 281 3.12 -10.61 -15.82
N GLY A 282 1.92 -10.71 -16.44
CA GLY A 282 0.90 -9.65 -16.43
C GLY A 282 0.75 -8.86 -17.74
N GLU A 283 1.73 -8.90 -18.65
CA GLU A 283 1.76 -8.00 -19.82
C GLU A 283 1.58 -8.66 -21.18
N MET A 284 1.64 -10.00 -21.25
CA MET A 284 1.58 -10.74 -22.52
C MET A 284 0.15 -10.89 -23.07
N GLY A 285 -0.85 -10.50 -22.27
CA GLY A 285 -2.27 -10.77 -22.47
C GLY A 285 -2.84 -11.61 -21.33
N LYS A 286 -4.14 -11.48 -21.06
CA LYS A 286 -4.84 -12.12 -19.93
C LYS A 286 -4.69 -13.66 -19.87
N TYR A 287 -4.36 -14.28 -21.00
CA TYR A 287 -4.19 -15.74 -21.10
C TYR A 287 -2.80 -16.25 -20.67
N ALA A 288 -1.89 -15.34 -20.31
CA ALA A 288 -0.55 -15.64 -19.83
C ALA A 288 -0.33 -15.24 -18.35
N THR A 289 -1.40 -15.03 -17.60
CA THR A 289 -1.38 -14.90 -16.13
C THR A 289 -1.79 -16.21 -15.48
N VAL A 290 -1.44 -16.41 -14.20
CA VAL A 290 -1.90 -17.57 -13.43
C VAL A 290 -3.42 -17.65 -13.57
N THR A 291 -3.90 -18.84 -13.88
CA THR A 291 -5.29 -19.10 -14.22
C THR A 291 -5.83 -20.28 -13.43
N GLY A 292 -7.15 -20.38 -13.38
CA GLY A 292 -7.82 -21.50 -12.77
C GLY A 292 -7.51 -21.65 -11.29
N LEU A 293 -7.17 -20.56 -10.58
CA LEU A 293 -7.39 -20.48 -9.14
C LEU A 293 -8.90 -20.62 -8.94
N PRO A 294 -9.39 -21.76 -8.45
CA PRO A 294 -10.81 -21.99 -8.35
C PRO A 294 -11.35 -21.02 -7.31
N ARG A 295 -12.15 -20.04 -7.74
CA ARG A 295 -13.03 -19.33 -6.82
C ARG A 295 -14.14 -20.30 -6.41
N PRO A 296 -14.52 -20.33 -5.13
CA PRO A 296 -15.62 -21.17 -4.69
C PRO A 296 -16.85 -20.89 -5.56
N ARG A 297 -17.37 -21.93 -6.24
CA ARG A 297 -18.72 -21.85 -6.82
C ARG A 297 -19.67 -22.03 -5.65
N GLY A 298 -20.54 -21.04 -5.39
CA GLY A 298 -21.55 -21.08 -4.31
C GLY A 298 -22.58 -22.23 -4.37
N LYS A 299 -22.37 -23.27 -5.17
CA LYS A 299 -23.23 -24.45 -5.32
C LYS A 299 -22.69 -25.74 -4.70
N ASP A 300 -21.40 -25.79 -4.34
CA ASP A 300 -20.78 -26.96 -3.70
C ASP A 300 -20.48 -26.73 -2.20
N GLN A 301 -21.13 -25.74 -1.57
CA GLN A 301 -21.09 -25.64 -0.11
C GLN A 301 -21.71 -26.91 0.48
N ALA A 302 -20.93 -27.62 1.30
CA ALA A 302 -21.45 -28.68 2.14
C ALA A 302 -22.65 -28.16 2.93
N ALA A 303 -23.54 -29.05 3.37
CA ALA A 303 -24.65 -28.64 4.23
C ALA A 303 -24.08 -27.79 5.40
N PRO A 304 -24.68 -26.62 5.69
CA PRO A 304 -24.19 -25.75 6.75
C PRO A 304 -23.95 -26.54 8.03
N LEU A 305 -22.75 -26.39 8.59
CA LEU A 305 -22.44 -26.94 9.89
C LEU A 305 -22.82 -25.90 10.92
N PRO A 306 -23.94 -26.04 11.63
CA PRO A 306 -24.34 -25.02 12.60
C PRO A 306 -23.27 -24.90 13.70
N PRO A 307 -23.03 -23.67 14.20
CA PRO A 307 -22.12 -23.46 15.31
C PRO A 307 -22.67 -24.16 16.55
N ARG A 308 -21.76 -24.69 17.37
CA ARG A 308 -22.14 -25.29 18.64
C ARG A 308 -21.94 -24.26 19.73
N PHE A 309 -23.03 -23.89 20.38
CA PHE A 309 -22.98 -23.03 21.55
C PHE A 309 -23.28 -23.82 22.82
N ASP A 310 -22.57 -23.47 23.89
CA ASP A 310 -23.04 -23.79 25.23
C ASP A 310 -24.36 -23.03 25.50
N PRO A 311 -25.24 -23.53 26.39
CA PRO A 311 -26.40 -22.76 26.83
C PRO A 311 -25.96 -21.39 27.35
N ALA A 312 -26.72 -20.34 27.03
CA ALA A 312 -26.46 -19.00 27.54
C ALA A 312 -26.63 -19.01 29.06
N ARG A 313 -25.53 -18.84 29.79
CA ARG A 313 -25.50 -18.91 31.26
C ARG A 313 -25.23 -17.53 31.86
N PRO A 314 -25.97 -17.12 32.90
CA PRO A 314 -25.68 -15.88 33.62
C PRO A 314 -24.25 -15.89 34.18
N LEU A 315 -23.55 -14.78 34.00
CA LEU A 315 -22.23 -14.56 34.58
C LEU A 315 -22.30 -14.50 36.10
N VAL A 316 -21.25 -14.97 36.76
CA VAL A 316 -21.12 -14.86 38.22
C VAL A 316 -20.55 -13.49 38.54
N VAL A 317 -21.43 -12.51 38.75
CA VAL A 317 -21.03 -11.11 38.99
C VAL A 317 -21.16 -10.76 40.47
N THR A 318 -20.08 -10.26 41.06
CA THR A 318 -20.10 -9.63 42.39
C THR A 318 -20.28 -8.12 42.22
N LEU A 319 -21.52 -7.64 42.41
CA LEU A 319 -21.83 -6.21 42.42
C LEU A 319 -21.38 -5.52 43.72
N ALA A 320 -21.24 -4.19 43.67
CA ALA A 320 -21.02 -3.39 44.87
C ALA A 320 -22.17 -3.53 45.89
N ALA A 321 -21.84 -3.35 47.18
CA ALA A 321 -22.82 -3.50 48.24
C ALA A 321 -23.99 -2.50 48.13
N GLY A 322 -25.22 -3.01 48.10
CA GLY A 322 -26.44 -2.20 47.96
C GLY A 322 -26.92 -2.05 46.52
N ASP A 323 -26.16 -2.56 45.56
CA ASP A 323 -26.47 -2.44 44.14
C ASP A 323 -27.27 -3.64 43.63
N ARG A 324 -28.04 -3.39 42.58
CA ARG A 324 -28.80 -4.41 41.86
C ARG A 324 -28.85 -4.11 40.37
N TRP A 325 -29.12 -5.11 39.56
CA TRP A 325 -29.37 -4.93 38.13
C TRP A 325 -30.61 -4.05 37.88
N ALA A 326 -30.49 -3.16 36.88
CA ALA A 326 -31.53 -2.23 36.47
C ALA A 326 -32.66 -2.96 35.73
N LYS A 327 -33.90 -2.61 36.05
CA LYS A 327 -35.11 -3.16 35.42
C LYS A 327 -35.77 -2.10 34.52
N PRO A 328 -36.67 -2.49 33.60
CA PRO A 328 -37.34 -1.54 32.73
C PRO A 328 -38.06 -0.41 33.49
N GLU A 329 -38.57 -0.68 34.70
CA GLU A 329 -39.28 0.30 35.53
C GLU A 329 -38.36 1.37 36.16
N ASP A 330 -37.05 1.13 36.17
CA ASP A 330 -36.07 2.08 36.71
C ASP A 330 -35.79 3.25 35.75
N PHE A 331 -36.05 3.06 34.45
CA PHE A 331 -35.88 4.09 33.41
C PHE A 331 -37.08 5.04 33.35
N ARG A 332 -37.24 5.85 34.40
CA ARG A 332 -38.34 6.81 34.57
C ARG A 332 -37.83 8.22 34.85
N GLY A 333 -38.71 9.22 34.70
CA GLY A 333 -38.34 10.63 34.88
C GLY A 333 -37.20 11.01 33.93
N PRO A 334 -36.12 11.65 34.40
CA PRO A 334 -34.96 12.01 33.55
C PRO A 334 -34.29 10.83 32.84
N ALA A 335 -34.37 9.61 33.39
CA ALA A 335 -33.79 8.40 32.78
C ALA A 335 -34.70 7.75 31.72
N ALA A 336 -35.90 8.29 31.47
CA ALA A 336 -36.86 7.71 30.53
C ALA A 336 -36.32 7.69 29.09
N VAL A 337 -35.54 8.70 28.69
CA VAL A 337 -34.88 8.76 27.38
C VAL A 337 -33.87 7.62 27.20
N ILE A 338 -33.14 7.24 28.25
CA ILE A 338 -32.20 6.11 28.24
C ILE A 338 -32.97 4.80 28.01
N GLY A 339 -34.10 4.61 28.71
CA GLY A 339 -34.96 3.43 28.50
C GLY A 339 -35.50 3.33 27.07
N ARG A 340 -35.91 4.46 26.48
CA ARG A 340 -36.36 4.51 25.06
C ARG A 340 -35.22 4.26 24.08
N ALA A 341 -34.03 4.82 24.33
CA ALA A 341 -32.84 4.56 23.53
C ALA A 341 -32.45 3.08 23.58
N ARG A 342 -32.40 2.46 24.77
CA ARG A 342 -32.16 1.00 24.92
C ARG A 342 -33.20 0.16 24.17
N ALA A 343 -34.47 0.60 24.15
CA ALA A 343 -35.50 -0.07 23.36
C ALA A 343 -35.24 0.02 21.86
N ARG A 344 -34.74 1.16 21.39
CA ARG A 344 -34.51 1.47 19.98
C ARG A 344 -33.18 0.95 19.40
N PHE A 345 -32.12 0.92 20.21
CA PHE A 345 -30.73 0.68 19.78
C PHE A 345 -30.04 -0.48 20.53
N GLY A 346 -30.74 -1.11 21.48
CA GLY A 346 -30.14 -2.05 22.43
C GLY A 346 -29.36 -1.37 23.55
N ALA A 347 -29.06 -2.14 24.60
CA ALA A 347 -28.17 -1.71 25.67
C ALA A 347 -26.71 -1.79 25.20
N ALA A 348 -25.93 -0.73 25.42
CA ALA A 348 -24.51 -0.72 25.12
C ALA A 348 -23.72 -1.64 26.04
N VAL A 349 -22.91 -2.49 25.42
CA VAL A 349 -21.95 -3.39 26.06
C VAL A 349 -20.66 -3.30 25.25
N ALA A 350 -19.55 -2.91 25.88
CA ALA A 350 -18.23 -2.94 25.25
C ALA A 350 -17.33 -3.96 25.95
N ALA A 351 -16.56 -4.70 25.15
CA ALA A 351 -15.51 -5.60 25.61
C ALA A 351 -14.13 -5.04 25.26
N PHE A 352 -13.22 -5.06 26.23
CA PHE A 352 -11.82 -4.62 26.10
C PHE A 352 -11.02 -5.04 27.35
N ASP A 353 -9.70 -5.13 27.26
CA ASP A 353 -8.84 -5.40 28.42
C ASP A 353 -8.58 -4.09 29.20
N ALA A 354 -9.24 -3.94 30.35
CA ALA A 354 -9.19 -2.71 31.14
C ALA A 354 -7.99 -2.67 32.08
N ASP A 355 -7.55 -3.81 32.62
CA ASP A 355 -6.45 -3.89 33.60
C ASP A 355 -5.11 -4.37 33.00
N GLY A 356 -5.09 -4.73 31.72
CA GLY A 356 -3.91 -5.14 30.97
C GLY A 356 -3.46 -6.56 31.28
N ASP A 357 -4.35 -7.42 31.78
CA ASP A 357 -4.06 -8.81 32.14
C ASP A 357 -4.20 -9.81 30.97
N GLY A 358 -4.62 -9.33 29.80
CA GLY A 358 -4.84 -10.10 28.59
C GLY A 358 -6.22 -10.76 28.51
N LYS A 359 -7.14 -10.47 29.43
CA LYS A 359 -8.54 -10.94 29.38
C LYS A 359 -9.46 -9.75 29.09
N ALA A 360 -10.44 -9.97 28.23
CA ALA A 360 -11.45 -8.94 28.01
C ALA A 360 -12.36 -8.78 29.24
N ASP A 361 -12.52 -7.53 29.66
CA ASP A 361 -13.43 -7.01 30.68
C ASP A 361 -14.67 -6.40 30.01
N LEU A 362 -15.68 -6.04 30.82
CA LEU A 362 -16.97 -5.56 30.31
C LEU A 362 -17.36 -4.20 30.87
N TYR A 363 -17.71 -3.27 29.98
CA TYR A 363 -18.42 -2.04 30.33
C TYR A 363 -19.90 -2.14 29.93
N LEU A 364 -20.80 -1.87 30.88
CA LEU A 364 -22.25 -1.98 30.72
C LEU A 364 -22.93 -0.64 31.03
N ALA A 365 -23.41 0.05 30.00
CA ALA A 365 -24.07 1.35 30.18
C ALA A 365 -25.44 1.21 30.85
N ALA A 366 -25.71 2.06 31.85
CA ALA A 366 -26.97 2.21 32.56
C ALA A 366 -27.60 0.87 32.98
N SER A 367 -26.78 -0.03 33.54
CA SER A 367 -27.12 -1.43 33.78
C SER A 367 -27.39 -1.76 35.25
N VAL A 368 -26.99 -0.88 36.17
CA VAL A 368 -27.08 -1.10 37.63
C VAL A 368 -27.83 0.05 38.29
N VAL A 369 -28.56 -0.24 39.37
CA VAL A 369 -29.15 0.76 40.28
C VAL A 369 -28.47 0.63 41.63
N GLY A 370 -27.78 1.69 42.03
CA GLY A 370 -27.18 1.82 43.36
C GLY A 370 -27.92 2.83 44.24
N PRO A 371 -27.39 3.14 45.44
CA PRO A 371 -28.00 4.07 46.38
C PRO A 371 -28.29 5.47 45.83
N LYS A 372 -27.52 5.90 44.81
CA LYS A 372 -27.66 7.21 44.16
C LYS A 372 -28.53 7.20 42.89
N GLY A 373 -29.01 6.03 42.47
CA GLY A 373 -29.82 5.87 41.26
C GLY A 373 -29.16 4.97 40.22
N LEU A 374 -29.61 5.13 38.97
CA LEU A 374 -29.13 4.39 37.82
C LEU A 374 -27.67 4.74 37.52
N ARG A 375 -26.84 3.74 37.25
CA ARG A 375 -25.43 3.91 36.92
C ARG A 375 -24.90 2.89 35.91
N ASP A 376 -23.78 3.21 35.30
CA ASP A 376 -22.94 2.32 34.48
C ASP A 376 -22.18 1.33 35.36
N ALA A 377 -21.69 0.22 34.79
CA ALA A 377 -20.86 -0.76 35.49
C ALA A 377 -19.64 -1.20 34.67
N LEU A 378 -18.46 -1.20 35.29
CA LEU A 378 -17.24 -1.84 34.76
C LEU A 378 -16.98 -3.12 35.54
N LEU A 379 -16.92 -4.24 34.82
CA LEU A 379 -16.76 -5.57 35.39
C LEU A 379 -15.44 -6.16 34.93
N LEU A 380 -14.52 -6.43 35.87
CA LEU A 380 -13.29 -7.15 35.52
C LEU A 380 -13.49 -8.65 35.45
N ASN A 381 -12.90 -9.27 34.46
CA ASN A 381 -12.87 -10.70 34.24
C ASN A 381 -11.84 -11.36 35.16
N ARG A 382 -12.31 -12.14 36.13
CA ARG A 382 -11.47 -12.90 37.06
C ARG A 382 -11.15 -14.31 36.57
N GLY A 383 -11.58 -14.66 35.36
CA GLY A 383 -11.53 -16.01 34.80
C GLY A 383 -12.73 -16.87 35.23
N GLU A 384 -12.90 -18.02 34.57
CA GLU A 384 -13.97 -19.00 34.86
C GLU A 384 -15.39 -18.38 34.92
N ALA A 385 -15.67 -17.38 34.07
CA ALA A 385 -16.92 -16.61 34.03
C ALA A 385 -17.26 -15.84 35.32
N GLY A 386 -16.28 -15.65 36.21
CA GLY A 386 -16.37 -14.80 37.39
C GLY A 386 -16.02 -13.35 37.08
N PHE A 387 -16.89 -12.43 37.48
CA PHE A 387 -16.71 -11.00 37.27
C PHE A 387 -16.87 -10.20 38.56
N GLU A 388 -16.05 -9.17 38.72
CA GLU A 388 -16.09 -8.26 39.86
C GLU A 388 -16.44 -6.86 39.37
N ASP A 389 -17.42 -6.23 40.01
CA ASP A 389 -17.72 -4.81 39.77
C ASP A 389 -16.64 -3.92 40.39
N VAL A 390 -15.89 -3.26 39.52
CA VAL A 390 -14.76 -2.41 39.89
C VAL A 390 -15.02 -0.94 39.61
N THR A 391 -16.26 -0.57 39.30
CA THR A 391 -16.65 0.78 38.85
C THR A 391 -16.05 1.88 39.74
N ALA A 392 -16.27 1.78 41.07
CA ALA A 392 -15.73 2.74 42.03
C ALA A 392 -14.20 2.67 42.17
N ARG A 393 -13.62 1.47 42.06
CA ARG A 393 -12.16 1.25 42.17
C ARG A 393 -11.43 1.91 41.01
N PHE A 394 -12.01 1.83 39.82
CA PHE A 394 -11.51 2.49 38.62
C PHE A 394 -11.89 3.97 38.54
N GLY A 395 -12.44 4.57 39.60
CA GLY A 395 -12.72 6.01 39.64
C GLY A 395 -13.92 6.46 38.78
N LEU A 396 -14.72 5.53 38.25
CA LEU A 396 -15.92 5.88 37.49
C LEU A 396 -17.03 6.44 38.42
N PRO A 397 -17.81 7.44 37.99
CA PRO A 397 -18.88 7.99 38.82
C PRO A 397 -19.98 6.97 39.13
N MET A 398 -20.32 6.82 40.41
CA MET A 398 -21.35 5.89 40.90
C MET A 398 -22.80 6.40 40.73
N ASP A 399 -22.99 7.47 39.96
CA ASP A 399 -24.26 8.13 39.65
C ASP A 399 -24.36 8.59 38.18
N ARG A 400 -23.49 8.07 37.30
CA ARG A 400 -23.54 8.31 35.85
C ARG A 400 -24.28 7.18 35.15
N ALA A 401 -25.27 7.53 34.33
CA ALA A 401 -25.93 6.63 33.40
C ALA A 401 -25.69 7.09 31.95
N SER A 402 -24.90 6.34 31.19
CA SER A 402 -24.57 6.63 29.80
C SER A 402 -25.54 6.00 28.80
N LEU A 403 -25.51 6.52 27.57
CA LEU A 403 -26.22 5.93 26.43
C LEU A 403 -25.36 4.89 25.70
N GLY A 404 -24.09 5.23 25.48
CA GLY A 404 -23.12 4.42 24.74
C GLY A 404 -21.69 4.61 25.23
N VAL A 405 -20.79 3.81 24.66
CA VAL A 405 -19.37 3.75 25.01
C VAL A 405 -18.53 3.48 23.76
N ALA A 406 -17.39 4.13 23.61
CA ALA A 406 -16.39 3.81 22.61
C ALA A 406 -15.05 3.56 23.29
N ALA A 407 -14.53 2.34 23.16
CA ALA A 407 -13.26 1.92 23.71
C ALA A 407 -12.17 2.03 22.63
N ALA A 408 -11.01 2.60 22.96
CA ALA A 408 -9.79 2.60 22.14
C ALA A 408 -8.60 3.08 22.97
N ASP A 409 -7.39 2.85 22.50
CA ASP A 409 -6.15 3.42 23.06
C ASP A 409 -5.86 4.73 22.32
N PHE A 410 -6.62 5.79 22.63
CA PHE A 410 -6.64 7.00 21.80
C PHE A 410 -5.39 7.85 21.95
N ASP A 411 -4.62 7.66 23.03
CA ASP A 411 -3.36 8.33 23.26
C ASP A 411 -2.15 7.42 23.02
N ALA A 412 -2.37 6.20 22.54
CA ALA A 412 -1.33 5.23 22.20
C ALA A 412 -0.34 4.97 23.36
N ASP A 413 -0.87 4.90 24.60
CA ASP A 413 -0.14 4.47 25.80
C ASP A 413 -0.27 2.96 26.08
N ARG A 414 -1.03 2.23 25.26
CA ARG A 414 -1.38 0.79 25.36
C ARG A 414 -2.39 0.45 26.44
N ARG A 415 -3.18 1.41 26.88
CA ARG A 415 -4.30 1.15 27.75
C ARG A 415 -5.55 1.59 27.03
N VAL A 416 -6.55 0.72 27.08
CA VAL A 416 -7.83 1.04 26.47
C VAL A 416 -8.51 2.08 27.34
N ASP A 417 -8.74 3.24 26.73
CA ASP A 417 -9.47 4.38 27.23
C ASP A 417 -10.95 4.31 26.82
N LEU A 418 -11.76 5.23 27.38
CA LEU A 418 -13.20 5.26 27.12
C LEU A 418 -13.72 6.66 26.77
N PHE A 419 -14.54 6.72 25.73
CA PHE A 419 -15.47 7.83 25.52
C PHE A 419 -16.89 7.40 25.83
N LEU A 420 -17.60 8.14 26.68
CA LEU A 420 -18.94 7.82 27.15
C LEU A 420 -19.95 8.84 26.65
N THR A 421 -20.93 8.40 25.84
CA THR A 421 -22.02 9.25 25.36
C THR A 421 -23.14 9.36 26.40
N GLY A 422 -23.94 10.43 26.32
CA GLY A 422 -25.04 10.65 27.25
C GLY A 422 -25.98 11.77 26.84
N VAL A 423 -26.82 12.18 27.80
CA VAL A 423 -27.78 13.28 27.62
C VAL A 423 -27.18 14.55 28.23
N GLY A 424 -26.77 15.47 27.39
CA GLY A 424 -26.21 16.78 27.75
C GLY A 424 -24.77 16.77 28.26
N LYS A 425 -24.26 15.62 28.74
CA LYS A 425 -22.86 15.49 29.20
C LYS A 425 -22.22 14.18 28.72
N ASN A 426 -21.15 14.30 27.93
CA ASN A 426 -20.25 13.21 27.59
C ASN A 426 -19.11 13.10 28.63
N ALA A 427 -18.33 12.01 28.60
CA ALA A 427 -17.10 11.90 29.37
C ALA A 427 -15.99 11.28 28.51
N LEU A 428 -14.78 11.80 28.66
CA LEU A 428 -13.56 11.29 28.04
C LEU A 428 -12.68 10.79 29.17
N LEU A 429 -12.33 9.51 29.17
CA LEU A 429 -11.73 8.83 30.31
C LEU A 429 -10.43 8.14 29.89
N ARG A 430 -9.29 8.61 30.41
CA ARG A 430 -7.99 7.98 30.18
C ARG A 430 -7.72 6.88 31.21
N ASN A 431 -7.26 5.72 30.78
CA ASN A 431 -6.87 4.63 31.65
C ASN A 431 -5.47 4.85 32.24
N ARG A 432 -5.32 4.72 33.56
CA ARG A 432 -4.05 4.89 34.27
C ARG A 432 -3.43 3.54 34.57
N ASP A 433 -2.74 2.96 33.59
CA ASP A 433 -2.00 1.70 33.72
C ASP A 433 -2.85 0.51 34.23
N GLY A 434 -4.15 0.49 33.93
CA GLY A 434 -5.07 -0.56 34.40
C GLY A 434 -5.47 -0.45 35.87
N SER A 435 -5.17 0.68 36.52
CA SER A 435 -5.47 0.91 37.94
C SER A 435 -6.69 1.80 38.19
N GLY A 436 -7.16 2.52 37.16
CA GLY A 436 -8.35 3.37 37.19
C GLY A 436 -8.40 4.37 36.04
N PHE A 437 -9.50 5.09 35.92
CA PHE A 437 -9.72 6.11 34.90
C PHE A 437 -9.58 7.53 35.44
N GLU A 438 -9.06 8.41 34.60
CA GLU A 438 -9.02 9.85 34.78
C GLU A 438 -10.01 10.55 33.84
N ASP A 439 -10.84 11.43 34.39
CA ASP A 439 -11.76 12.23 33.58
C ASP A 439 -11.00 13.40 32.92
N LEU A 440 -10.86 13.31 31.60
CA LEU A 440 -10.29 14.33 30.72
C LEU A 440 -11.37 15.14 29.99
N GLY A 441 -12.58 15.23 30.53
CA GLY A 441 -13.68 15.98 29.91
C GLY A 441 -13.38 17.45 29.63
N GLU A 442 -12.41 18.07 30.34
CA GLU A 442 -11.94 19.44 30.04
C GLU A 442 -11.12 19.53 28.73
N ALA A 443 -10.54 18.43 28.27
CA ALA A 443 -9.82 18.37 27.00
C ALA A 443 -10.78 18.37 25.78
N LEU A 444 -12.05 18.01 25.99
CA LEU A 444 -13.07 18.00 24.94
C LEU A 444 -13.65 19.41 24.74
N LYS A 445 -13.20 20.12 23.70
CA LYS A 445 -13.73 21.46 23.43
C LYS A 445 -15.21 21.38 22.98
N PRO A 446 -16.11 22.25 23.44
CA PRO A 446 -17.50 22.25 22.98
C PRO A 446 -17.60 22.57 21.48
N ALA A 447 -18.25 21.70 20.70
CA ALA A 447 -18.50 21.90 19.28
C ALA A 447 -19.91 22.46 18.97
N GLY A 448 -20.82 22.41 19.96
CA GLY A 448 -22.23 22.76 19.78
C GLY A 448 -23.00 22.75 21.10
N PRO A 449 -24.34 22.92 21.05
CA PRO A 449 -25.17 22.82 22.26
C PRO A 449 -25.11 21.41 22.85
N PRO A 450 -25.34 21.26 24.18
CA PRO A 450 -25.47 19.94 24.80
C PRO A 450 -26.47 19.06 24.04
N ALA A 451 -26.08 17.82 23.74
CA ALA A 451 -26.81 16.93 22.85
C ALA A 451 -27.32 15.67 23.56
N VAL A 452 -28.31 15.01 22.97
CA VAL A 452 -28.50 13.56 23.12
C VAL A 452 -27.49 12.90 22.17
N ALA A 453 -26.32 12.56 22.69
CA ALA A 453 -25.27 11.86 21.95
C ALA A 453 -25.52 10.34 21.99
N LEU A 454 -25.58 9.69 20.83
CA LEU A 454 -25.92 8.27 20.73
C LEU A 454 -24.67 7.41 20.65
N GLN A 455 -23.95 7.52 19.54
CA GLN A 455 -22.79 6.71 19.20
C GLN A 455 -21.53 7.58 19.15
N ALA A 456 -20.41 6.95 19.45
CA ALA A 456 -19.09 7.47 19.20
C ALA A 456 -18.25 6.39 18.50
N ARG A 457 -17.33 6.82 17.65
CA ARG A 457 -16.36 5.96 16.96
C ARG A 457 -14.97 6.59 17.02
N TRP A 458 -14.00 5.84 17.51
CA TRP A 458 -12.59 6.12 17.33
C TRP A 458 -12.17 5.63 15.95
N LEU A 459 -11.59 6.52 15.15
CA LEU A 459 -11.19 6.32 13.76
C LEU A 459 -9.96 7.19 13.50
N ASP A 460 -9.14 6.84 12.51
CA ASP A 460 -8.04 7.70 12.06
C ASP A 460 -8.50 8.40 10.77
N LEU A 461 -9.08 9.61 10.89
CA LEU A 461 -9.82 10.24 9.79
C LEU A 461 -8.91 11.08 8.88
N ASP A 462 -7.81 11.63 9.37
CA ASP A 462 -6.79 12.26 8.51
C ASP A 462 -5.61 11.36 8.16
N GLN A 463 -5.62 10.10 8.60
CA GLN A 463 -4.56 9.11 8.34
C GLN A 463 -3.21 9.57 8.88
N ASP A 464 -3.23 10.36 9.96
CA ASP A 464 -2.02 10.89 10.56
C ASP A 464 -1.43 9.95 11.60
N GLY A 465 -2.21 8.94 12.03
CA GLY A 465 -1.89 7.79 12.87
C GLY A 465 -2.29 7.89 14.33
N ASP A 466 -2.85 9.02 14.78
CA ASP A 466 -3.60 9.05 16.03
C ASP A 466 -5.10 8.80 15.81
N LEU A 467 -5.82 8.54 16.89
CA LEU A 467 -7.26 8.26 16.81
C LEU A 467 -8.07 9.52 17.05
N ASP A 468 -8.85 9.89 16.04
CA ASP A 468 -9.91 10.89 16.05
C ASP A 468 -11.21 10.32 16.59
N LEU A 469 -12.11 11.22 17.01
CA LEU A 469 -13.41 10.86 17.56
C LEU A 469 -14.55 11.41 16.71
N PHE A 470 -15.35 10.53 16.11
CA PHE A 470 -16.62 10.88 15.48
C PHE A 470 -17.80 10.65 16.43
N LEU A 471 -18.66 11.66 16.60
CA LEU A 471 -19.78 11.69 17.53
C LEU A 471 -21.12 11.90 16.81
N VAL A 472 -22.02 10.93 16.96
CA VAL A 472 -23.38 10.99 16.43
C VAL A 472 -24.30 11.71 17.41
N ASN A 473 -24.77 12.89 17.03
CA ASN A 473 -25.72 13.69 17.80
C ASN A 473 -27.14 13.54 17.24
N HIS A 474 -28.10 13.17 18.09
CA HIS A 474 -29.48 12.99 17.66
C HIS A 474 -30.27 14.31 17.70
N CYS A 475 -30.30 15.00 18.84
CA CYS A 475 -30.99 16.27 19.04
C CYS A 475 -30.41 17.03 20.23
N ALA A 476 -30.86 18.28 20.45
CA ALA A 476 -30.48 19.04 21.64
C ALA A 476 -30.96 18.35 22.94
N ALA A 477 -30.14 18.37 23.99
CA ALA A 477 -30.41 17.69 25.25
C ALA A 477 -31.70 18.17 25.93
N GLU A 478 -32.08 19.44 25.74
CA GLU A 478 -33.36 20.00 26.23
C GLU A 478 -34.59 19.36 25.58
N LEU A 479 -34.42 18.68 24.45
CA LEU A 479 -35.48 17.95 23.73
C LEU A 479 -35.46 16.44 24.03
N ALA A 480 -34.65 15.98 24.98
CA ALA A 480 -34.51 14.55 25.30
C ALA A 480 -35.85 13.87 25.65
N ASP A 481 -36.79 14.57 26.29
CA ASP A 481 -38.12 14.05 26.60
C ASP A 481 -38.97 13.72 25.36
N LYS A 482 -38.64 14.31 24.21
CA LYS A 482 -39.29 14.07 22.92
C LYS A 482 -38.54 13.05 22.06
N ALA A 483 -37.29 12.73 22.37
CA ALA A 483 -36.50 11.77 21.62
C ALA A 483 -37.04 10.34 21.78
N PHE A 484 -37.09 9.59 20.66
CA PHE A 484 -37.48 8.17 20.58
C PHE A 484 -38.88 7.83 21.15
N VAL A 485 -39.80 8.80 21.19
CA VAL A 485 -41.16 8.53 21.66
C VAL A 485 -41.93 7.76 20.57
N PRO A 486 -42.44 6.54 20.85
CA PRO A 486 -43.09 5.73 19.83
C PRO A 486 -44.30 6.44 19.19
N GLY A 487 -44.37 6.42 17.86
CA GLY A 487 -45.46 7.03 17.10
C GLY A 487 -45.45 8.55 17.05
N GLN A 488 -44.42 9.21 17.57
CA GLN A 488 -44.22 10.66 17.45
C GLN A 488 -43.07 10.95 16.47
N PRO A 489 -43.13 12.07 15.73
CA PRO A 489 -42.00 12.50 14.89
C PRO A 489 -40.78 12.83 15.76
N PRO A 490 -39.55 12.65 15.22
CA PRO A 490 -38.34 13.01 15.94
C PRO A 490 -38.30 14.52 16.23
N PRO A 491 -37.68 14.95 17.35
CA PRO A 491 -37.36 16.35 17.54
C PRO A 491 -36.37 16.84 16.46
N PRO A 492 -36.29 18.16 16.20
CA PRO A 492 -35.25 18.70 15.32
C PRO A 492 -33.87 18.24 15.78
N GLY A 493 -33.11 17.68 14.85
CA GLY A 493 -31.76 17.21 15.11
C GLY A 493 -30.73 18.32 15.12
N ILE A 494 -29.50 17.93 15.39
CA ILE A 494 -28.32 18.80 15.39
C ILE A 494 -27.17 18.08 14.66
N ALA A 495 -26.19 18.85 14.18
CA ALA A 495 -25.05 18.30 13.46
C ALA A 495 -24.25 17.29 14.30
N CYS A 496 -23.72 16.27 13.64
CA CYS A 496 -22.71 15.38 14.21
C CYS A 496 -21.39 16.15 14.39
N THR A 497 -20.45 15.58 15.14
CA THR A 497 -19.18 16.25 15.44
C THR A 497 -18.03 15.29 15.23
N ALA A 498 -17.02 15.69 14.44
CA ALA A 498 -15.72 15.05 14.46
C ALA A 498 -14.77 15.87 15.33
N TYR A 499 -13.93 15.20 16.10
CA TYR A 499 -12.84 15.79 16.86
C TYR A 499 -11.54 15.23 16.33
N ARG A 500 -10.65 16.13 15.88
CA ARG A 500 -9.29 15.76 15.54
C ARG A 500 -8.46 15.62 16.81
N ASN A 501 -7.64 14.59 16.91
CA ASN A 501 -6.64 14.49 17.97
C ASN A 501 -5.36 15.21 17.53
N ASP A 502 -4.93 16.20 18.32
CA ASP A 502 -3.71 16.98 18.02
C ASP A 502 -2.58 16.62 19.02
N GLY A 503 -2.64 15.40 19.56
CA GLY A 503 -1.85 14.95 20.69
C GLY A 503 -0.35 14.89 20.43
N GLN A 504 0.46 15.17 21.47
CA GLN A 504 1.93 15.16 21.37
C GLN A 504 2.57 14.23 22.40
N PRO A 505 3.58 13.43 22.04
CA PRO A 505 4.31 12.60 23.00
C PRO A 505 5.02 13.42 24.08
N GLU A 506 5.38 12.78 25.20
CA GLU A 506 6.15 13.44 26.28
C GLU A 506 7.52 13.88 25.78
N ALA A 507 7.93 15.10 26.15
CA ALA A 507 9.27 15.60 25.86
C ALA A 507 10.33 14.86 26.69
N VAL A 508 11.45 14.47 26.09
CA VAL A 508 12.54 13.79 26.81
C VAL A 508 13.20 14.79 27.78
N PRO A 509 13.22 14.52 29.11
CA PRO A 509 13.79 15.44 30.08
C PRO A 509 15.26 15.78 29.80
N GLY A 510 15.60 17.08 29.82
CA GLY A 510 16.98 17.56 29.61
C GLY A 510 17.39 17.74 28.14
N SER A 511 16.46 17.52 27.21
CA SER A 511 16.67 17.75 25.77
C SER A 511 16.33 19.19 25.40
N PRO A 512 17.06 19.83 24.47
CA PRO A 512 16.51 20.97 23.75
C PRO A 512 15.17 20.55 23.12
N GLN A 513 14.17 21.42 23.14
CA GLN A 513 12.99 21.18 22.30
C GLN A 513 13.49 21.10 20.85
N PRO A 514 13.18 20.04 20.07
CA PRO A 514 12.02 19.14 20.13
C PRO A 514 12.35 17.61 20.17
N ALA A 515 12.95 17.09 21.24
CA ALA A 515 13.04 15.64 21.36
C ALA A 515 11.93 15.02 22.21
N TRP A 516 11.20 14.07 21.64
CA TRP A 516 10.08 13.35 22.27
C TRP A 516 10.43 11.90 22.55
N ALA A 517 9.76 11.24 23.50
CA ALA A 517 10.01 9.82 23.74
C ALA A 517 9.41 8.95 22.59
N PRO A 518 10.06 7.85 22.19
CA PRO A 518 9.50 6.94 21.21
C PRO A 518 8.27 6.26 21.81
N MET A 519 7.22 6.16 20.99
CA MET A 519 5.96 5.57 21.41
C MET A 519 5.94 4.07 21.20
N ALA A 520 4.85 3.48 21.67
CA ALA A 520 4.79 2.10 22.05
C ALA A 520 3.82 1.36 21.10
N THR A 521 4.27 0.40 20.28
CA THR A 521 3.34 -0.46 19.51
C THR A 521 2.44 -1.24 20.48
N ALA A 522 1.20 -1.60 20.16
CA ALA A 522 0.30 -2.34 21.08
C ALA A 522 0.84 -3.69 21.64
N TRP A 523 2.05 -4.12 21.25
CA TRP A 523 2.60 -5.49 21.33
C TRP A 523 3.85 -5.60 22.18
N ASP A 524 4.55 -4.49 22.26
CA ASP A 524 5.87 -4.44 22.85
C ASP A 524 5.71 -4.63 24.36
N LYS A 525 6.36 -5.65 24.91
CA LYS A 525 6.24 -5.99 26.35
C LYS A 525 6.97 -5.02 27.29
N GLY A 526 7.54 -3.95 26.75
CA GLY A 526 8.18 -2.87 27.51
C GLY A 526 7.14 -1.98 28.20
N ARG A 527 7.48 -1.42 29.37
CA ARG A 527 6.65 -0.41 30.04
C ARG A 527 6.98 0.97 29.49
N VAL A 528 6.41 1.33 28.33
CA VAL A 528 6.31 2.75 27.98
C VAL A 528 5.18 3.31 28.85
N LYS A 529 5.43 4.42 29.55
CA LYS A 529 4.49 5.04 30.50
C LYS A 529 3.89 6.35 30.00
N SER A 530 4.27 6.76 28.79
CA SER A 530 3.98 8.07 28.23
C SER A 530 3.36 7.89 26.84
N GLY A 531 2.03 8.01 26.77
CA GLY A 531 1.31 8.21 25.51
C GLY A 531 1.34 9.67 25.05
N LEU A 532 0.47 10.00 24.10
CA LEU A 532 0.21 11.35 23.64
C LEU A 532 -0.41 12.20 24.76
N SER A 533 -0.18 13.50 24.73
CA SER A 533 -1.10 14.46 25.32
C SER A 533 -2.43 14.39 24.57
N VAL A 534 -3.55 14.63 25.25
CA VAL A 534 -4.88 14.53 24.63
C VAL A 534 -5.38 15.91 24.30
N VAL A 535 -5.57 16.17 23.01
CA VAL A 535 -6.06 17.45 22.49
C VAL A 535 -7.13 17.17 21.45
N LEU A 536 -8.38 17.06 21.87
CA LEU A 536 -9.51 16.83 20.96
C LEU A 536 -10.14 18.16 20.52
N THR A 537 -9.85 18.57 19.29
CA THR A 537 -10.35 19.82 18.72
C THR A 537 -11.49 19.55 17.73
N PRO A 538 -12.66 20.21 17.86
CA PRO A 538 -13.75 20.09 16.90
C PRO A 538 -13.26 20.42 15.49
N TRP A 539 -13.54 19.52 14.56
CA TRP A 539 -13.20 19.68 13.16
C TRP A 539 -14.27 20.52 12.45
N PRO A 540 -13.96 21.75 12.01
CA PRO A 540 -14.99 22.65 11.49
C PRO A 540 -15.65 22.12 10.21
N ASP A 541 -14.85 21.56 9.31
CA ASP A 541 -15.32 21.12 7.98
C ASP A 541 -16.12 19.81 8.04
N ALA A 542 -15.88 18.96 9.04
CA ALA A 542 -16.64 17.72 9.23
C ALA A 542 -18.09 17.95 9.72
N ALA A 543 -18.39 19.11 10.33
CA ALA A 543 -19.75 19.39 10.81
C ALA A 543 -20.69 19.79 9.65
N ALA A 544 -20.15 20.38 8.57
CA ALA A 544 -20.96 20.94 7.49
C ALA A 544 -21.79 19.89 6.72
N PRO A 545 -21.25 18.70 6.37
CA PRO A 545 -22.04 17.65 5.71
C PRO A 545 -23.25 17.17 6.52
N SER A 546 -23.16 17.23 7.86
CA SER A 546 -24.25 16.87 8.76
C SER A 546 -25.07 18.07 9.25
N ALA A 547 -24.88 19.26 8.65
CA ALA A 547 -25.58 20.46 9.05
C ALA A 547 -27.04 20.44 8.56
N GLY A 548 -27.98 20.34 9.50
CA GLY A 548 -29.41 20.37 9.19
C GLY A 548 -30.27 19.93 10.38
N PRO A 549 -31.61 19.95 10.25
CA PRO A 549 -32.52 19.51 11.31
C PRO A 549 -32.68 17.98 11.37
N ALA A 550 -31.86 17.21 10.64
CA ALA A 550 -31.94 15.75 10.60
C ALA A 550 -31.50 15.16 11.94
N ALA A 551 -32.31 14.23 12.48
CA ALA A 551 -32.03 13.61 13.76
C ALA A 551 -31.27 12.30 13.56
N TYR A 552 -29.93 12.37 13.59
CA TYR A 552 -29.06 11.25 13.28
C TYR A 552 -29.20 10.09 14.26
N THR A 553 -29.10 8.85 13.76
CA THR A 553 -29.34 7.62 14.51
C THR A 553 -28.17 6.63 14.48
N GLY A 554 -27.25 6.76 13.53
CA GLY A 554 -26.01 6.01 13.54
C GLY A 554 -25.07 6.32 12.39
N VAL A 555 -23.86 5.76 12.45
CA VAL A 555 -22.78 5.93 11.49
C VAL A 555 -22.17 4.59 11.10
N ALA A 556 -21.82 4.43 9.83
CA ALA A 556 -20.88 3.41 9.36
C ALA A 556 -19.64 4.10 8.80
N ALA A 557 -18.45 3.66 9.23
CA ALA A 557 -17.18 4.07 8.67
C ALA A 557 -16.64 2.98 7.75
N LEU A 558 -16.34 3.29 6.50
CA LEU A 558 -15.90 2.37 5.45
C LEU A 558 -15.29 3.16 4.29
N ASP A 559 -14.37 2.54 3.57
CA ASP A 559 -13.90 3.03 2.27
C ASP A 559 -14.96 2.74 1.19
N VAL A 560 -15.96 3.62 1.05
CA VAL A 560 -17.16 3.31 0.24
C VAL A 560 -16.87 3.36 -1.27
N ASP A 561 -15.90 4.18 -1.68
CA ASP A 561 -15.57 4.40 -3.09
C ASP A 561 -14.22 3.77 -3.53
N ALA A 562 -13.60 3.00 -2.62
CA ALA A 562 -12.35 2.27 -2.79
C ALA A 562 -11.14 3.16 -3.08
N ASP A 563 -11.08 4.36 -2.50
CA ASP A 563 -9.99 5.29 -2.69
C ASP A 563 -8.90 5.29 -1.62
N ARG A 564 -9.11 4.54 -0.53
CA ARG A 564 -8.21 4.28 0.63
C ARG A 564 -8.43 5.14 1.86
N ASP A 565 -9.28 6.14 1.85
CA ASP A 565 -9.69 6.82 3.09
C ASP A 565 -10.98 6.22 3.66
N LEU A 566 -11.26 6.55 4.92
CA LEU A 566 -12.48 6.16 5.58
C LEU A 566 -13.53 7.24 5.38
N ASP A 567 -14.63 6.87 4.71
CA ASP A 567 -15.82 7.67 4.56
C ASP A 567 -16.85 7.36 5.64
N LEU A 568 -17.82 8.25 5.83
CA LEU A 568 -18.88 8.08 6.82
C LEU A 568 -20.25 8.08 6.17
N ILE A 569 -21.04 7.04 6.39
CA ILE A 569 -22.47 7.02 6.03
C ILE A 569 -23.31 7.23 7.28
N LEU A 570 -24.06 8.33 7.32
CA LEU A 570 -24.92 8.72 8.42
C LEU A 570 -26.38 8.40 8.11
N ALA A 571 -27.03 7.69 9.02
CA ALA A 571 -28.47 7.52 8.99
C ALA A 571 -29.18 8.50 9.92
N ALA A 572 -30.42 8.86 9.57
CA ALA A 572 -31.24 9.79 10.34
C ALA A 572 -32.73 9.41 10.31
N ASP A 573 -33.47 9.85 11.33
CA ASP A 573 -34.92 9.81 11.33
C ASP A 573 -35.49 11.02 10.56
N GLY A 574 -36.48 10.79 9.70
CA GLY A 574 -37.17 11.85 8.93
C GLY A 574 -36.34 12.48 7.80
N ALA A 575 -35.18 11.91 7.46
CA ALA A 575 -34.31 12.39 6.38
C ALA A 575 -33.61 11.20 5.67
N PRO A 576 -33.25 11.33 4.38
CA PRO A 576 -32.40 10.35 3.71
C PRO A 576 -31.00 10.31 4.36
N PRO A 577 -30.27 9.19 4.23
CA PRO A 577 -28.90 9.11 4.73
C PRO A 577 -27.99 10.08 3.98
N VAL A 578 -26.93 10.51 4.67
CA VAL A 578 -25.90 11.40 4.14
C VAL A 578 -24.60 10.64 4.11
N ALA A 579 -23.93 10.55 2.96
CA ALA A 579 -22.53 10.17 2.91
C ALA A 579 -21.67 11.42 3.11
N MET A 580 -20.69 11.33 3.99
CA MET A 580 -19.61 12.28 4.15
C MET A 580 -18.38 11.63 3.56
N LEU A 581 -18.04 12.03 2.33
CA LEU A 581 -16.81 11.59 1.70
C LEU A 581 -15.65 12.36 2.32
N ASN A 582 -14.61 11.65 2.69
CA ASN A 582 -13.42 12.19 3.34
C ASN A 582 -12.34 12.43 2.28
N ASP A 583 -12.16 13.65 1.79
CA ASP A 583 -11.13 13.98 0.78
C ASP A 583 -9.71 14.11 1.39
N ARG A 584 -9.50 13.40 2.51
CA ARG A 584 -8.33 13.43 3.39
C ARG A 584 -8.04 14.80 4.00
N LEU A 585 -7.06 14.81 4.92
CA LEU A 585 -6.52 16.02 5.55
C LEU A 585 -7.61 16.85 6.26
N GLY A 586 -8.73 16.21 6.62
CA GLY A 586 -9.85 16.85 7.27
C GLY A 586 -10.85 17.56 6.39
N ARG A 587 -10.83 17.31 5.08
CA ARG A 587 -11.83 17.84 4.16
C ARG A 587 -12.93 16.81 4.00
N PHE A 588 -14.15 17.22 4.33
CA PHE A 588 -15.32 16.38 4.15
C PHE A 588 -16.32 17.09 3.25
N HIS A 589 -16.96 16.34 2.36
CA HIS A 589 -18.08 16.84 1.59
C HIS A 589 -19.25 15.85 1.57
N ALA A 590 -20.46 16.39 1.44
CA ALA A 590 -21.64 15.56 1.37
C ALA A 590 -21.81 14.98 -0.04
N ALA A 591 -22.03 13.68 -0.13
CA ALA A 591 -22.38 12.98 -1.37
C ALA A 591 -23.76 12.33 -1.25
N GLN A 592 -24.48 12.28 -2.37
CA GLN A 592 -25.78 11.61 -2.43
C GLN A 592 -25.59 10.11 -2.60
N VAL A 593 -26.27 9.33 -1.74
CA VAL A 593 -26.28 7.87 -1.83
C VAL A 593 -27.52 7.41 -2.58
N GLU A 594 -27.33 6.65 -3.65
CA GLU A 594 -28.40 5.95 -4.35
C GLU A 594 -28.71 4.63 -3.62
N LEU A 595 -29.93 4.51 -3.09
CA LEU A 595 -30.37 3.35 -2.32
C LEU A 595 -31.61 2.70 -2.94
N PRO A 596 -31.78 1.36 -2.81
CA PRO A 596 -32.97 0.67 -3.29
C PRO A 596 -34.22 0.99 -2.46
N SER A 597 -34.04 1.44 -1.21
CA SER A 597 -35.10 1.78 -0.25
C SER A 597 -34.60 2.77 0.81
N SER A 598 -35.54 3.43 1.49
CA SER A 598 -35.23 4.38 2.58
C SER A 598 -34.65 3.66 3.81
N LEU A 599 -33.65 4.29 4.45
CA LEU A 599 -33.09 3.85 5.75
C LEU A 599 -33.71 4.57 6.96
N GLU A 600 -34.81 5.29 6.75
CA GLU A 600 -35.54 5.97 7.82
C GLU A 600 -35.96 4.96 8.91
N GLY A 601 -35.75 5.31 10.18
CA GLY A 601 -36.06 4.41 11.30
C GLY A 601 -35.06 3.27 11.50
N THR A 602 -33.84 3.38 10.96
CA THR A 602 -32.74 2.44 11.24
C THR A 602 -32.14 2.64 12.64
N SER A 603 -31.80 1.54 13.31
CA SER A 603 -31.16 1.44 14.63
C SER A 603 -29.64 1.54 14.57
N GLY A 604 -29.09 1.90 13.42
CA GLY A 604 -27.65 1.97 13.18
C GLY A 604 -27.27 1.20 11.93
N LEU A 605 -26.00 1.32 11.57
CA LEU A 605 -25.41 0.73 10.38
C LEU A 605 -24.20 -0.11 10.82
N LEU A 606 -23.94 -1.21 10.12
CA LEU A 606 -22.71 -1.99 10.25
C LEU A 606 -22.15 -2.27 8.85
N VAL A 607 -20.87 -2.62 8.83
CA VAL A 607 -20.06 -2.88 7.63
C VAL A 607 -19.64 -4.35 7.62
N ALA A 608 -19.82 -5.01 6.48
CA ALA A 608 -19.35 -6.37 6.20
C ALA A 608 -19.32 -6.59 4.69
N ASP A 609 -18.41 -7.38 4.14
CA ASP A 609 -18.49 -7.83 2.74
C ASP A 609 -19.41 -9.06 2.65
N LEU A 610 -20.65 -8.87 2.17
CA LEU A 610 -21.68 -9.92 2.22
C LEU A 610 -21.59 -10.87 1.02
N ASP A 611 -21.13 -10.40 -0.12
CA ASP A 611 -21.07 -11.19 -1.36
C ASP A 611 -19.66 -11.57 -1.81
N GLN A 612 -18.66 -11.26 -0.97
CA GLN A 612 -17.25 -11.62 -1.17
C GLN A 612 -16.68 -11.02 -2.47
N ASP A 613 -17.12 -9.81 -2.83
CA ASP A 613 -16.59 -9.07 -3.98
C ASP A 613 -15.40 -8.16 -3.62
N GLY A 614 -15.06 -8.10 -2.33
CA GLY A 614 -14.00 -7.30 -1.75
C GLY A 614 -14.49 -5.94 -1.26
N MET A 615 -15.60 -5.41 -1.76
CA MET A 615 -16.13 -4.10 -1.36
C MET A 615 -16.92 -4.24 -0.05
N SER A 616 -16.81 -3.21 0.79
CA SER A 616 -17.57 -3.16 2.04
C SER A 616 -19.04 -2.85 1.78
N ASP A 617 -19.93 -3.76 2.20
CA ASP A 617 -21.38 -3.61 2.14
C ASP A 617 -21.94 -3.03 3.43
N LEU A 618 -23.24 -2.70 3.41
CA LEU A 618 -23.97 -2.16 4.56
C LEU A 618 -25.10 -3.08 5.00
N VAL A 619 -25.26 -3.20 6.33
CA VAL A 619 -26.49 -3.72 6.94
C VAL A 619 -27.10 -2.68 7.86
N ALA A 620 -28.37 -2.37 7.63
CA ALA A 620 -29.17 -1.45 8.44
C ALA A 620 -30.16 -2.25 9.30
N ALA A 621 -29.92 -2.28 10.62
CA ALA A 621 -30.84 -2.88 11.58
C ALA A 621 -32.04 -1.94 11.79
N SER A 622 -33.27 -2.43 11.98
CA SER A 622 -34.41 -1.56 12.32
C SER A 622 -35.32 -2.15 13.39
N ALA A 623 -35.59 -1.38 14.44
CA ALA A 623 -36.46 -1.80 15.54
C ALA A 623 -37.95 -1.84 15.16
N SER A 624 -38.33 -1.19 14.05
CA SER A 624 -39.72 -1.08 13.60
C SER A 624 -39.95 -1.53 12.15
N GLY A 625 -38.89 -1.66 11.35
CA GLY A 625 -38.91 -2.11 9.96
C GLY A 625 -38.16 -3.42 9.75
N ALA A 626 -38.08 -3.87 8.51
CA ALA A 626 -37.22 -4.99 8.15
C ALA A 626 -35.75 -4.55 8.15
N VAL A 627 -34.85 -5.46 8.51
CA VAL A 627 -33.41 -5.33 8.29
C VAL A 627 -33.15 -5.23 6.79
N GLN A 628 -32.30 -4.29 6.41
CA GLN A 628 -31.91 -4.07 5.01
C GLN A 628 -30.43 -4.42 4.87
N ALA A 629 -30.12 -5.35 3.97
CA ALA A 629 -28.76 -5.64 3.54
C ALA A 629 -28.55 -5.01 2.16
N LEU A 630 -27.42 -4.34 1.98
CA LEU A 630 -27.18 -3.43 0.87
C LEU A 630 -25.79 -3.68 0.33
N ARG A 631 -25.71 -4.26 -0.87
CA ARG A 631 -24.45 -4.45 -1.54
C ARG A 631 -23.92 -3.14 -2.09
N ASN A 632 -22.65 -2.84 -1.87
CA ASN A 632 -21.97 -1.70 -2.47
C ASN A 632 -21.77 -1.93 -3.97
N ALA A 633 -22.33 -1.04 -4.78
CA ALA A 633 -22.21 -1.03 -6.24
C ALA A 633 -21.71 0.34 -6.72
N THR A 634 -20.92 1.02 -5.87
CA THR A 634 -20.38 2.36 -6.13
C THR A 634 -19.50 2.35 -7.38
N GLU A 635 -19.71 3.34 -8.24
CA GLU A 635 -18.94 3.53 -9.46
C GLU A 635 -18.03 4.74 -9.31
N ARG A 636 -16.71 4.53 -9.22
CA ARG A 636 -15.69 5.59 -9.21
C ARG A 636 -14.94 5.61 -10.53
N LYS A 637 -14.99 6.76 -11.22
CA LYS A 637 -14.15 7.06 -12.41
C LYS A 637 -13.09 8.10 -12.10
N THR A 638 -13.50 9.13 -11.37
CA THR A 638 -12.71 10.19 -10.75
C THR A 638 -13.46 10.60 -9.48
N GLU A 639 -12.82 11.28 -8.54
CA GLU A 639 -13.45 11.87 -7.35
C GLU A 639 -14.73 12.65 -7.70
N ALA A 640 -14.67 13.52 -8.72
CA ALA A 640 -15.82 14.33 -9.16
C ALA A 640 -16.92 13.54 -9.90
N GLU A 641 -16.63 12.33 -10.37
CA GLU A 641 -17.57 11.44 -11.05
C GLU A 641 -17.99 10.24 -10.17
N THR A 642 -17.63 10.22 -8.88
CA THR A 642 -18.02 9.18 -7.94
C THR A 642 -19.54 9.15 -7.79
N LYS A 643 -20.13 7.98 -8.02
CA LYS A 643 -21.55 7.71 -7.80
C LYS A 643 -21.72 6.63 -6.74
N LEU A 644 -22.04 7.07 -5.54
CA LEU A 644 -22.32 6.18 -4.41
C LEU A 644 -23.64 5.48 -4.65
N ARG A 645 -23.58 4.15 -4.84
CA ARG A 645 -24.76 3.35 -5.13
C ARG A 645 -24.72 2.06 -4.35
N PHE A 646 -25.85 1.73 -3.74
CA PHE A 646 -26.08 0.41 -3.16
C PHE A 646 -27.24 -0.30 -3.86
N GLU A 647 -27.16 -1.63 -3.87
CA GLU A 647 -28.19 -2.52 -4.38
C GLU A 647 -28.73 -3.40 -3.27
N ALA A 648 -29.98 -3.85 -3.39
CA ALA A 648 -30.57 -4.70 -2.36
C ALA A 648 -29.88 -6.08 -2.37
N PHE A 649 -29.27 -6.44 -1.24
CA PHE A 649 -28.85 -7.81 -0.96
C PHE A 649 -30.01 -8.52 -0.26
N ALA A 650 -30.40 -9.71 -0.73
CA ALA A 650 -31.61 -10.36 -0.26
C ALA A 650 -31.50 -10.68 1.25
N ALA A 651 -32.49 -10.26 2.04
CA ALA A 651 -32.54 -10.56 3.46
C ALA A 651 -33.97 -10.98 3.86
N ASN A 652 -34.09 -12.07 4.61
CA ASN A 652 -35.37 -12.50 5.22
C ASN A 652 -35.39 -12.28 6.76
N ALA A 653 -34.39 -11.57 7.28
CA ALA A 653 -34.37 -11.07 8.65
C ALA A 653 -35.52 -10.07 8.88
N ARG A 654 -36.08 -10.06 10.10
CA ARG A 654 -37.21 -9.19 10.45
C ARG A 654 -36.69 -7.88 11.03
N SER A 655 -37.23 -7.43 12.17
CA SER A 655 -36.78 -6.23 12.85
C SER A 655 -35.70 -6.55 13.88
N TRP A 656 -34.65 -5.73 13.92
CA TRP A 656 -33.59 -5.77 14.93
C TRP A 656 -33.32 -4.40 15.50
N ASN A 657 -33.26 -4.28 16.83
CA ASN A 657 -32.89 -3.03 17.48
C ASN A 657 -31.37 -2.86 17.66
N ALA A 658 -30.60 -3.95 17.61
CA ALA A 658 -29.13 -3.94 17.57
C ALA A 658 -28.66 -5.16 16.77
N ALA A 659 -27.54 -5.05 16.06
CA ALA A 659 -26.91 -6.14 15.33
C ALA A 659 -25.38 -6.03 15.32
N ALA A 660 -24.71 -7.17 15.13
CA ALA A 660 -23.27 -7.29 14.97
C ALA A 660 -22.94 -8.32 13.88
N ALA A 661 -21.89 -8.05 13.11
CA ALA A 661 -21.34 -8.96 12.12
C ALA A 661 -20.29 -9.87 12.77
N ALA A 662 -20.39 -11.17 12.51
CA ALA A 662 -19.41 -12.17 12.92
C ALA A 662 -19.61 -13.43 12.09
N ASP A 663 -18.54 -14.10 11.69
CA ASP A 663 -18.62 -15.41 11.05
C ASP A 663 -18.83 -16.48 12.15
N LEU A 664 -20.09 -16.85 12.41
CA LEU A 664 -20.41 -17.73 13.56
C LEU A 664 -20.12 -19.19 13.27
N ASP A 665 -20.37 -19.63 12.03
CA ASP A 665 -20.10 -20.99 11.57
C ASP A 665 -18.75 -21.15 10.88
N LEU A 666 -17.91 -20.11 10.95
CA LEU A 666 -16.52 -20.10 10.53
C LEU A 666 -16.34 -20.56 9.08
N ASP A 667 -17.32 -20.28 8.21
CA ASP A 667 -17.33 -20.72 6.82
C ASP A 667 -16.70 -19.72 5.84
N GLY A 668 -16.27 -18.56 6.36
CA GLY A 668 -15.64 -17.47 5.62
C GLY A 668 -16.63 -16.39 5.16
N LEU A 669 -17.94 -16.58 5.36
CA LEU A 669 -18.95 -15.55 5.09
C LEU A 669 -19.32 -14.85 6.40
N PRO A 670 -19.27 -13.50 6.47
CA PRO A 670 -19.71 -12.82 7.67
C PRO A 670 -21.23 -12.97 7.83
N ASP A 671 -21.64 -13.56 8.96
CA ASP A 671 -23.05 -13.62 9.36
C ASP A 671 -23.46 -12.33 10.09
N VAL A 672 -24.76 -12.21 10.36
CA VAL A 672 -25.28 -11.13 11.21
C VAL A 672 -26.14 -11.72 12.33
N VAL A 673 -25.80 -11.34 13.56
CA VAL A 673 -26.65 -11.58 14.72
C VAL A 673 -27.38 -10.30 15.10
N GLY A 674 -28.64 -10.43 15.53
CA GLY A 674 -29.43 -9.28 15.92
C GLY A 674 -30.46 -9.57 16.99
N LEU A 675 -30.86 -8.53 17.70
CA LEU A 675 -31.86 -8.57 18.77
C LEU A 675 -33.24 -8.18 18.25
N GLU A 676 -34.18 -9.13 18.27
CA GLU A 676 -35.57 -8.85 17.92
C GLU A 676 -36.25 -7.99 18.99
N PRO A 677 -36.89 -6.87 18.62
CA PRO A 677 -37.68 -6.05 19.54
C PRO A 677 -38.74 -6.86 20.28
N SER A 678 -39.02 -6.49 21.53
CA SER A 678 -40.03 -7.20 22.33
C SER A 678 -41.41 -7.07 21.70
N SER A 679 -42.10 -8.21 21.54
CA SER A 679 -43.49 -8.24 21.07
C SER A 679 -44.43 -8.32 22.27
N GLY A 680 -45.53 -7.56 22.27
CA GLY A 680 -46.45 -7.46 23.42
C GLY A 680 -47.13 -8.77 23.90
N LYS A 681 -46.79 -9.93 23.31
CA LYS A 681 -47.27 -11.27 23.72
C LYS A 681 -46.24 -12.08 24.53
N ALA A 682 -44.95 -11.71 24.53
CA ALA A 682 -43.89 -12.36 25.31
C ALA A 682 -42.92 -11.31 25.89
N PRO A 683 -42.66 -11.29 27.20
CA PRO A 683 -41.74 -10.33 27.80
C PRO A 683 -40.29 -10.65 27.40
N GLY A 684 -39.56 -9.65 26.87
CA GLY A 684 -38.14 -9.76 26.50
C GLY A 684 -37.86 -9.63 25.00
N ARG A 685 -36.62 -9.25 24.64
CA ARG A 685 -36.09 -9.29 23.26
C ARG A 685 -35.44 -10.64 23.02
N THR A 686 -35.55 -11.15 21.79
CA THR A 686 -35.02 -12.48 21.45
C THR A 686 -33.85 -12.32 20.50
N PRO A 687 -32.66 -12.85 20.80
CA PRO A 687 -31.57 -12.87 19.83
C PRO A 687 -31.93 -13.79 18.66
N SER A 688 -31.42 -13.45 17.49
CA SER A 688 -31.63 -14.19 16.25
C SER A 688 -30.40 -14.08 15.37
N TRP A 689 -30.26 -15.06 14.47
CA TRP A 689 -29.13 -15.19 13.58
C TRP A 689 -29.64 -15.21 12.14
N ALA A 690 -29.08 -14.34 11.30
CA ALA A 690 -29.17 -14.48 9.85
C ALA A 690 -27.81 -14.95 9.34
N ARG A 691 -27.79 -16.19 8.89
CA ARG A 691 -26.63 -16.81 8.26
C ARG A 691 -26.45 -16.23 6.85
N ASN A 692 -25.24 -15.90 6.47
CA ASN A 692 -24.93 -15.50 5.12
C ASN A 692 -24.79 -16.75 4.22
N GLU A 693 -25.56 -16.80 3.13
CA GLU A 693 -25.50 -17.88 2.13
C GLU A 693 -24.77 -17.44 0.85
N GLY A 694 -24.03 -16.32 0.90
CA GLY A 694 -23.32 -15.68 -0.21
C GLY A 694 -24.23 -15.00 -1.26
N THR A 695 -25.54 -15.22 -1.18
CA THR A 695 -26.54 -14.61 -2.07
C THR A 695 -27.69 -13.95 -1.31
N ARG A 696 -27.77 -14.22 0.00
CA ARG A 696 -28.77 -13.66 0.90
C ARG A 696 -28.34 -13.85 2.36
N LEU A 697 -28.84 -12.97 3.21
CA LEU A 697 -28.89 -13.19 4.66
C LEU A 697 -30.16 -14.00 5.00
N ALA A 698 -29.96 -15.27 5.36
CA ALA A 698 -31.01 -16.22 5.68
C ALA A 698 -31.15 -16.40 7.20
N ARG A 699 -32.30 -15.99 7.74
CA ARG A 699 -32.76 -16.31 9.08
C ARG A 699 -32.80 -17.82 9.26
N VAL A 700 -32.07 -18.26 10.26
CA VAL A 700 -31.98 -19.66 10.68
C VAL A 700 -32.43 -19.80 12.14
N ASP A 701 -32.55 -21.04 12.61
CA ASP A 701 -32.90 -21.32 13.99
C ASP A 701 -31.78 -20.82 14.91
N TRP A 702 -32.18 -20.17 16.00
CA TRP A 702 -31.25 -19.66 16.99
C TRP A 702 -30.50 -20.83 17.66
N PRO A 703 -29.16 -20.90 17.56
CA PRO A 703 -28.40 -22.11 17.91
C PRO A 703 -28.13 -22.23 19.41
N VAL A 704 -28.45 -21.19 20.20
CA VAL A 704 -28.15 -21.13 21.62
C VAL A 704 -29.40 -21.44 22.44
N ALA A 705 -29.32 -22.49 23.27
CA ALA A 705 -30.35 -22.75 24.25
C ALA A 705 -30.29 -21.68 25.36
N ALA A 706 -31.38 -20.95 25.57
CA ALA A 706 -31.49 -19.99 26.67
C ALA A 706 -32.15 -20.65 27.89
N GLU A 707 -31.46 -20.70 29.03
CA GLU A 707 -32.06 -21.15 30.31
C GLU A 707 -33.05 -20.12 30.86
N THR A 708 -32.93 -18.85 30.43
CA THR A 708 -33.79 -17.73 30.81
C THR A 708 -34.04 -16.81 29.61
N PRO A 709 -35.31 -16.55 29.22
CA PRO A 709 -35.63 -15.68 28.09
C PRO A 709 -35.39 -14.19 28.39
N GLY A 710 -35.02 -13.42 27.35
CA GLY A 710 -35.01 -11.95 27.35
C GLY A 710 -33.64 -11.28 27.38
N ALA A 711 -33.23 -10.70 26.25
CA ALA A 711 -32.05 -9.86 26.11
C ALA A 711 -32.41 -8.35 26.09
N ALA A 712 -31.43 -7.51 26.43
CA ALA A 712 -31.50 -6.06 26.38
C ALA A 712 -30.40 -5.45 25.50
N GLY A 713 -29.24 -6.11 25.43
CA GLY A 713 -28.11 -5.76 24.57
C GLY A 713 -27.37 -7.03 24.12
N LEU A 714 -26.56 -6.90 23.08
CA LEU A 714 -25.82 -7.96 22.40
C LEU A 714 -24.43 -7.45 22.07
N ALA A 715 -23.40 -8.27 22.32
CA ALA A 715 -22.03 -8.03 21.89
C ALA A 715 -21.35 -9.36 21.50
N ILE A 716 -20.36 -9.27 20.63
CA ILE A 716 -19.44 -10.36 20.29
C ILE A 716 -18.12 -10.08 21.01
N ALA A 717 -17.62 -11.04 21.78
CA ALA A 717 -16.37 -10.86 22.54
C ALA A 717 -15.73 -12.21 22.89
N ASP A 718 -14.39 -12.29 22.85
CA ASP A 718 -13.64 -13.42 23.43
C ASP A 718 -13.56 -13.24 24.95
N LEU A 719 -14.37 -13.99 25.71
CA LEU A 719 -14.33 -13.98 27.18
C LEU A 719 -13.79 -15.27 27.79
N ALA A 720 -13.64 -16.34 27.00
CA ALA A 720 -13.14 -17.63 27.43
C ALA A 720 -11.64 -17.84 27.16
N GLY A 721 -11.01 -16.95 26.38
CA GLY A 721 -9.61 -17.00 25.98
C GLY A 721 -9.36 -17.80 24.70
N ASP A 722 -10.40 -18.46 24.16
CA ASP A 722 -10.44 -18.91 22.77
C ASP A 722 -11.04 -17.79 21.91
N PRO A 723 -10.39 -17.36 20.82
CA PRO A 723 -10.83 -16.20 20.03
C PRO A 723 -12.04 -16.52 19.14
N LEU A 724 -12.86 -17.50 19.52
CA LEU A 724 -14.10 -17.76 18.81
C LEU A 724 -15.11 -16.65 19.16
N PRO A 725 -16.01 -16.29 18.23
CA PRO A 725 -16.99 -15.24 18.48
C PRO A 725 -18.04 -15.72 19.49
N ASP A 726 -17.83 -15.47 20.77
CA ASP A 726 -18.81 -15.76 21.82
C ASP A 726 -19.94 -14.72 21.83
N LEU A 727 -21.11 -15.14 22.32
CA LEU A 727 -22.29 -14.31 22.40
C LEU A 727 -22.51 -13.82 23.82
N LEU A 728 -22.39 -12.50 24.02
CA LEU A 728 -22.70 -11.84 25.28
C LEU A 728 -24.07 -11.15 25.19
N LEU A 729 -24.97 -11.50 26.11
CA LEU A 729 -26.33 -10.97 26.19
C LEU A 729 -26.49 -10.16 27.48
N ALA A 730 -26.59 -8.84 27.38
CA ALA A 730 -27.03 -8.02 28.51
C ALA A 730 -28.52 -8.26 28.79
N ARG A 731 -28.93 -8.24 30.05
CA ARG A 731 -30.28 -8.61 30.48
C ARG A 731 -30.87 -7.55 31.41
N ASP A 732 -32.19 -7.39 31.33
CA ASP A 732 -32.89 -6.46 32.22
C ASP A 732 -33.14 -7.16 33.57
N GLY A 733 -32.70 -6.53 34.66
CA GLY A 733 -32.91 -6.99 36.04
C GLY A 733 -32.05 -8.17 36.49
N GLU A 734 -31.15 -8.66 35.64
CA GLU A 734 -30.31 -9.84 35.86
C GLU A 734 -28.89 -9.62 35.32
N PRO A 735 -27.88 -10.39 35.78
CA PRO A 735 -26.53 -10.30 35.22
C PRO A 735 -26.52 -10.70 33.74
N PRO A 736 -25.53 -10.21 32.96
CA PRO A 736 -25.34 -10.64 31.58
C PRO A 736 -25.19 -12.15 31.49
N ALA A 737 -25.57 -12.73 30.35
CA ALA A 737 -25.39 -14.14 30.06
C ALA A 737 -24.40 -14.32 28.91
N LEU A 738 -23.55 -15.34 29.03
CA LEU A 738 -22.55 -15.70 28.02
C LEU A 738 -22.90 -17.06 27.42
N ALA A 739 -22.86 -17.15 26.11
CA ALA A 739 -22.89 -18.41 25.38
C ALA A 739 -21.58 -18.56 24.61
N LEU A 740 -20.79 -19.56 25.01
CA LEU A 740 -19.49 -19.83 24.41
C LEU A 740 -19.64 -20.53 23.09
N ASN A 741 -18.97 -20.03 22.05
CA ASN A 741 -18.88 -20.73 20.78
C ASN A 741 -17.85 -21.85 20.91
N ARG A 742 -18.29 -23.10 20.73
CA ARG A 742 -17.44 -24.30 20.75
C ARG A 742 -16.95 -24.67 19.35
N GLY A 743 -17.16 -23.79 18.37
CA GLY A 743 -16.95 -24.02 16.96
C GLY A 743 -17.91 -25.07 16.41
N ASN A 744 -17.64 -25.49 15.18
CA ASN A 744 -18.38 -26.54 14.48
C ASN A 744 -17.46 -27.56 13.81
N GLY A 745 -16.14 -27.44 14.04
CA GLY A 745 -15.10 -28.24 13.38
C GLY A 745 -14.48 -27.56 12.16
N HIS A 746 -14.93 -26.36 11.78
CA HIS A 746 -14.18 -25.47 10.91
C HIS A 746 -13.05 -24.77 11.66
N HIS A 747 -12.10 -24.32 10.88
CA HIS A 747 -10.90 -23.61 11.27
C HIS A 747 -11.11 -22.10 11.19
N TRP A 748 -10.30 -21.37 11.91
CA TRP A 748 -10.40 -19.91 12.02
C TRP A 748 -9.01 -19.28 12.08
N LEU A 749 -8.94 -17.98 11.86
CA LEU A 749 -7.74 -17.17 12.07
C LEU A 749 -8.12 -15.92 12.85
N SER A 750 -7.45 -15.68 13.96
CA SER A 750 -7.65 -14.48 14.77
C SER A 750 -6.46 -13.56 14.57
N LEU A 751 -6.71 -12.34 14.09
CA LEU A 751 -5.71 -11.33 13.80
C LEU A 751 -5.74 -10.27 14.88
N GLU A 752 -4.64 -10.13 15.60
CA GLU A 752 -4.33 -8.90 16.31
C GLU A 752 -3.59 -8.01 15.30
N LEU A 753 -4.08 -6.80 15.06
CA LEU A 753 -3.45 -5.85 14.15
C LEU A 753 -2.86 -4.71 14.98
N ALA A 754 -1.69 -4.21 14.59
CA ALA A 754 -1.24 -2.92 15.06
C ALA A 754 -0.34 -2.18 14.10
N GLY A 755 -0.59 -0.89 14.03
CA GLY A 755 0.33 0.07 13.46
C GLY A 755 1.57 0.31 14.30
N HIS A 756 2.57 0.92 13.67
CA HIS A 756 3.85 1.25 14.28
C HIS A 756 4.00 2.73 14.64
N TRP A 757 3.06 3.27 15.42
CA TRP A 757 3.08 4.68 15.84
C TRP A 757 4.39 5.14 16.52
N ARG A 758 5.18 5.99 15.84
CA ARG A 758 6.31 6.77 16.40
C ARG A 758 7.32 5.98 17.27
N VAL A 759 7.52 4.68 17.00
CA VAL A 759 8.44 3.83 17.78
C VAL A 759 9.91 4.14 17.48
N LYS A 760 10.19 4.69 16.29
CA LYS A 760 11.47 5.28 15.87
C LYS A 760 11.18 6.49 14.97
N PRO A 761 12.12 7.46 14.86
CA PRO A 761 11.97 8.61 13.97
C PRO A 761 11.74 8.22 12.50
N GLU A 762 12.04 6.98 12.09
CA GLU A 762 11.93 6.48 10.72
C GLU A 762 10.73 5.53 10.48
N LEU A 763 9.79 5.38 11.43
CA LEU A 763 8.66 4.42 11.33
C LEU A 763 7.32 5.11 11.01
N MET A 764 6.52 4.46 10.15
CA MET A 764 5.20 4.91 9.65
C MET A 764 4.09 4.90 10.71
N ARG A 765 2.88 5.32 10.31
CA ARG A 765 1.93 6.09 11.14
C ARG A 765 0.57 5.45 11.19
N THR A 766 0.47 4.14 11.29
CA THR A 766 -0.83 3.54 11.58
C THR A 766 -1.14 3.60 13.09
N ASN A 767 -2.42 3.83 13.43
CA ASN A 767 -2.91 3.82 14.81
C ASN A 767 -2.67 2.47 15.53
N SER A 768 -2.63 2.50 16.87
CA SER A 768 -2.19 1.37 17.69
C SER A 768 -3.05 0.11 17.54
N HIS A 769 -4.31 0.24 17.10
CA HIS A 769 -5.24 -0.86 16.87
C HIS A 769 -5.34 -1.28 15.39
N GLY A 770 -4.70 -0.57 14.47
CA GLY A 770 -4.86 -0.81 13.04
C GLY A 770 -6.31 -0.58 12.54
N LEU A 771 -7.10 0.25 13.23
CA LEU A 771 -8.45 0.62 12.80
C LEU A 771 -8.39 1.25 11.40
N GLY A 772 -9.22 0.77 10.48
CA GLY A 772 -9.17 1.11 9.05
C GLY A 772 -8.39 0.11 8.17
N THR A 773 -7.74 -0.90 8.76
CA THR A 773 -7.05 -1.93 7.97
C THR A 773 -8.06 -2.79 7.20
N ARG A 774 -7.81 -3.00 5.90
CA ARG A 774 -8.54 -3.97 5.08
C ARG A 774 -7.75 -5.26 4.99
N VAL A 775 -8.39 -6.36 5.37
CA VAL A 775 -7.85 -7.71 5.37
C VAL A 775 -8.54 -8.51 4.27
N LEU A 776 -7.75 -9.20 3.45
CA LEU A 776 -8.24 -10.12 2.43
C LEU A 776 -7.51 -11.46 2.56
N VAL A 777 -8.26 -12.53 2.79
CA VAL A 777 -7.76 -13.90 2.77
C VAL A 777 -8.20 -14.57 1.48
N GLU A 778 -7.23 -15.09 0.73
CA GLU A 778 -7.50 -15.88 -0.46
C GLU A 778 -6.88 -17.26 -0.32
N GLY A 779 -7.71 -18.27 -0.60
CA GLY A 779 -7.37 -19.66 -0.42
C GLY A 779 -8.28 -20.54 -1.23
N GLN A 780 -8.03 -21.84 -1.18
CA GLN A 780 -8.86 -22.80 -1.90
C GLN A 780 -10.29 -22.77 -1.38
N ASP A 781 -11.24 -22.36 -2.21
CA ASP A 781 -12.65 -22.22 -1.81
C ASP A 781 -12.88 -21.25 -0.63
N THR A 782 -11.92 -20.37 -0.34
CA THR A 782 -11.98 -19.35 0.72
C THR A 782 -11.63 -17.98 0.15
N HIS A 783 -12.53 -17.03 0.31
CA HIS A 783 -12.32 -15.62 -0.03
C HIS A 783 -12.96 -14.79 1.07
N VAL A 784 -12.17 -14.21 1.96
CA VAL A 784 -12.70 -13.45 3.10
C VAL A 784 -12.16 -12.04 3.01
N ALA A 785 -13.04 -11.05 2.87
CA ALA A 785 -12.69 -9.66 3.03
C ALA A 785 -13.25 -9.12 4.34
N HIS A 786 -12.46 -8.34 5.06
CA HIS A 786 -12.86 -7.68 6.29
C HIS A 786 -12.26 -6.28 6.35
N GLU A 787 -13.09 -5.29 6.63
CA GLU A 787 -12.65 -3.93 6.92
C GLU A 787 -12.76 -3.67 8.44
N HIS A 788 -11.63 -3.37 9.08
CA HIS A 788 -11.55 -3.24 10.53
C HIS A 788 -12.05 -1.86 11.00
N THR A 789 -13.37 -1.65 10.94
CA THR A 789 -14.01 -0.35 11.24
C THR A 789 -15.29 -0.51 12.09
N THR A 790 -16.45 -0.74 11.45
CA THR A 790 -17.78 -0.69 12.10
C THR A 790 -18.51 -2.03 12.03
N PRO A 791 -18.13 -3.04 12.83
CA PRO A 791 -18.76 -4.36 12.79
C PRO A 791 -20.12 -4.44 13.48
N GLU A 792 -20.60 -3.37 14.14
CA GLU A 792 -21.82 -3.38 14.95
C GLU A 792 -22.66 -2.11 14.84
N THR A 793 -24.00 -2.27 14.87
CA THR A 793 -24.96 -1.16 14.84
C THR A 793 -25.25 -0.58 16.24
N GLY A 794 -24.75 -1.21 17.30
CA GLY A 794 -25.07 -0.86 18.69
C GLY A 794 -24.47 0.48 19.14
N LEU A 795 -24.83 0.92 20.35
CA LEU A 795 -24.26 2.13 20.96
C LEU A 795 -22.86 1.93 21.58
N ALA A 796 -22.23 0.79 21.31
CA ALA A 796 -20.89 0.43 21.77
C ALA A 796 -19.90 0.40 20.60
N GLN A 797 -18.61 0.60 20.90
CA GLN A 797 -17.47 0.16 20.09
C GLN A 797 -16.56 -0.65 21.03
N SER A 798 -16.42 -1.94 20.75
CA SER A 798 -15.47 -2.83 21.43
C SER A 798 -14.11 -2.83 20.73
N ILE A 799 -13.05 -3.27 21.43
CA ILE A 799 -11.73 -3.50 20.85
C ILE A 799 -11.36 -4.97 21.11
N GLY A 800 -10.94 -5.66 20.06
CA GLY A 800 -10.57 -7.06 20.10
C GLY A 800 -10.02 -7.53 18.76
N PRO A 801 -9.52 -8.77 18.69
CA PRO A 801 -8.95 -9.30 17.46
C PRO A 801 -10.01 -9.47 16.36
N VAL A 802 -9.58 -9.36 15.11
CA VAL A 802 -10.40 -9.70 13.94
C VAL A 802 -10.42 -11.22 13.79
N VAL A 803 -11.61 -11.84 13.80
CA VAL A 803 -11.75 -13.29 13.69
C VAL A 803 -12.35 -13.63 12.33
N LEU A 804 -11.62 -14.44 11.56
CA LEU A 804 -12.00 -14.87 10.21
C LEU A 804 -12.22 -16.38 10.21
N GLY A 805 -13.34 -16.86 9.69
CA GLY A 805 -13.51 -18.28 9.41
C GLY A 805 -12.73 -18.69 8.16
N LEU A 806 -12.12 -19.86 8.23
CA LEU A 806 -11.36 -20.45 7.12
C LEU A 806 -12.01 -21.74 6.62
N GLY A 807 -13.22 -22.08 7.08
CA GLY A 807 -13.90 -23.31 6.71
C GLY A 807 -13.07 -24.55 7.09
N LYS A 808 -12.72 -25.37 6.10
CA LYS A 808 -11.95 -26.62 6.34
C LYS A 808 -10.44 -26.44 6.21
N ARG A 809 -9.94 -25.22 6.10
CA ARG A 809 -8.53 -24.92 5.82
C ARG A 809 -7.68 -24.92 7.08
N ASP A 810 -6.52 -25.54 7.02
CA ASP A 810 -5.52 -25.49 8.08
C ASP A 810 -4.59 -24.27 7.99
N ALA A 811 -4.77 -23.41 6.97
CA ALA A 811 -4.06 -22.13 6.80
C ALA A 811 -4.81 -21.16 5.89
N ALA A 812 -4.60 -19.86 6.07
CA ALA A 812 -4.83 -18.83 5.05
C ALA A 812 -3.65 -18.85 4.07
N GLU A 813 -3.85 -19.33 2.84
CA GLU A 813 -2.76 -19.46 1.86
C GLU A 813 -2.18 -18.09 1.45
N LEU A 814 -3.05 -17.09 1.23
CA LEU A 814 -2.70 -15.69 1.03
C LEU A 814 -3.47 -14.82 2.02
N LEU A 815 -2.76 -13.95 2.73
CA LEU A 815 -3.34 -12.94 3.61
C LEU A 815 -2.80 -11.56 3.21
N HIS A 816 -3.64 -10.76 2.57
CA HIS A 816 -3.35 -9.39 2.18
C HIS A 816 -3.86 -8.41 3.24
N LEU A 817 -3.01 -7.45 3.62
CA LEU A 817 -3.37 -6.33 4.48
C LEU A 817 -3.09 -5.02 3.74
N ARG A 818 -4.07 -4.12 3.76
CA ARG A 818 -3.88 -2.70 3.44
C ARG A 818 -4.04 -1.90 4.72
N TRP A 819 -2.94 -1.32 5.18
CA TRP A 819 -2.91 -0.49 6.38
C TRP A 819 -3.46 0.92 6.09
N PRO A 820 -3.95 1.65 7.12
CA PRO A 820 -4.49 3.01 6.99
C PRO A 820 -3.55 4.01 6.31
N ASP A 821 -2.24 3.93 6.56
CA ASP A 821 -1.23 4.79 5.93
C ASP A 821 -0.85 4.38 4.49
N GLY A 822 -1.55 3.38 3.94
CA GLY A 822 -1.37 2.90 2.58
C GLY A 822 -0.33 1.79 2.43
N VAL A 823 0.34 1.36 3.49
CA VAL A 823 1.28 0.23 3.43
C VAL A 823 0.52 -1.04 3.01
N MET A 824 1.06 -1.72 2.00
CA MET A 824 0.59 -3.01 1.53
C MET A 824 1.46 -4.13 2.06
N GLN A 825 0.83 -5.18 2.61
CA GLN A 825 1.51 -6.34 3.17
C GLN A 825 0.82 -7.63 2.75
N CYS A 826 1.61 -8.66 2.47
CA CYS A 826 1.14 -10.00 2.13
C CYS A 826 1.86 -11.03 3.00
N GLU A 827 1.10 -11.87 3.69
CA GLU A 827 1.59 -13.02 4.44
C GLU A 827 1.19 -14.31 3.71
N LEU A 828 2.10 -15.27 3.62
CA LEU A 828 1.87 -16.55 2.93
C LEU A 828 1.68 -17.70 3.92
N ASN A 829 0.69 -18.55 3.69
CA ASN A 829 0.39 -19.76 4.46
C ASN A 829 0.37 -19.53 5.98
N VAL A 830 -0.41 -18.54 6.41
CA VAL A 830 -0.62 -18.28 7.83
C VAL A 830 -1.47 -19.41 8.38
N ALA A 831 -0.90 -20.27 9.24
CA ALA A 831 -1.64 -21.42 9.78
C ALA A 831 -2.92 -20.99 10.50
N ALA A 832 -3.95 -21.82 10.44
CA ALA A 832 -5.22 -21.61 11.11
C ALA A 832 -5.14 -22.00 12.61
N ASP A 833 -6.25 -21.81 13.32
CA ASP A 833 -6.47 -22.10 14.74
C ASP A 833 -5.46 -21.42 15.67
N GLN A 834 -5.02 -20.22 15.30
CA GLN A 834 -4.10 -19.44 16.10
C GLN A 834 -4.48 -17.95 16.12
N LYS A 835 -4.15 -17.32 17.25
CA LYS A 835 -4.00 -15.87 17.33
C LYS A 835 -2.71 -15.51 16.61
N ARG A 836 -2.84 -14.92 15.43
CA ARG A 836 -1.72 -14.40 14.66
C ARG A 836 -1.61 -12.92 14.91
N ALA A 837 -0.40 -12.61 15.30
CA ALA A 837 -0.04 -11.32 15.71
C ALA A 837 0.69 -10.64 14.49
N ILE A 838 0.08 -9.65 13.81
CA ILE A 838 0.66 -8.91 12.68
C ILE A 838 0.85 -7.41 13.02
N GLY A 839 2.10 -6.96 12.99
CA GLY A 839 2.46 -5.55 12.99
C GLY A 839 2.71 -5.05 11.57
N GLU A 840 2.42 -3.78 11.33
CA GLU A 840 2.67 -3.09 10.07
C GLU A 840 4.15 -3.16 9.66
N ASN A 841 4.43 -3.53 8.41
CA ASN A 841 5.81 -3.53 7.90
C ASN A 841 6.35 -2.11 7.76
N ASN A 842 7.55 -1.86 8.28
CA ASN A 842 8.23 -0.58 8.04
C ASN A 842 8.70 -0.48 6.59
N ARG A 843 7.92 0.20 5.75
CA ARG A 843 8.25 0.41 4.35
C ARG A 843 7.89 1.82 3.95
N LYS A 844 8.86 2.61 3.51
CA LYS A 844 8.57 3.91 2.87
C LYS A 844 7.48 3.67 1.79
N THR A 845 6.46 4.52 1.70
CA THR A 845 5.42 4.39 0.68
C THR A 845 5.87 5.01 -0.65
N GLY A 846 6.55 6.16 -0.62
CA GLY A 846 7.12 6.80 -1.81
C GLY A 846 8.58 7.25 -1.64
N SER A 847 9.26 7.47 -2.77
CA SER A 847 10.55 8.16 -2.87
C SER A 847 10.74 8.67 -4.29
N CYS A 848 11.58 9.71 -4.43
CA CYS A 848 12.13 10.17 -5.71
C CYS A 848 12.59 9.00 -6.61
N PRO A 849 12.46 9.09 -7.95
CA PRO A 849 13.09 8.14 -8.85
C PRO A 849 14.60 8.10 -8.62
N VAL A 850 15.21 6.97 -8.93
CA VAL A 850 16.64 6.75 -8.69
C VAL A 850 17.40 6.63 -10.01
N LEU A 851 18.50 7.37 -10.12
CA LEU A 851 19.37 7.39 -11.28
C LEU A 851 20.59 6.48 -11.07
N PHE A 852 20.83 5.61 -12.04
CA PHE A 852 21.98 4.73 -12.15
C PHE A 852 22.83 5.08 -13.38
N THR A 853 24.15 4.95 -13.25
CA THR A 853 25.10 5.17 -14.34
C THR A 853 26.02 3.96 -14.53
N TRP A 854 26.42 3.67 -15.76
CA TRP A 854 27.40 2.63 -16.04
C TRP A 854 28.83 3.10 -15.72
N ASP A 855 29.45 2.54 -14.69
CA ASP A 855 30.78 2.95 -14.21
C ASP A 855 31.95 2.30 -15.00
N GLY A 856 31.63 1.50 -16.03
CA GLY A 856 32.58 0.68 -16.78
C GLY A 856 32.59 -0.80 -16.37
N SER A 857 31.93 -1.15 -15.27
CA SER A 857 31.85 -2.52 -14.76
C SER A 857 30.44 -2.93 -14.34
N LYS A 858 29.65 -1.99 -13.82
CA LYS A 858 28.27 -2.20 -13.38
C LYS A 858 27.49 -0.88 -13.44
N PHE A 859 26.16 -0.99 -13.36
CA PHE A 859 25.34 0.16 -13.00
C PHE A 859 25.51 0.44 -11.49
N ALA A 860 25.92 1.67 -11.18
CA ALA A 860 26.05 2.17 -9.83
C ALA A 860 25.00 3.25 -9.58
N CYS A 861 24.41 3.26 -8.38
CA CYS A 861 23.48 4.29 -7.95
C CYS A 861 24.23 5.63 -7.90
N LEU A 862 23.76 6.61 -8.66
CA LEU A 862 24.25 7.97 -8.61
C LEU A 862 23.54 8.73 -7.47
N GLY A 863 22.22 8.58 -7.36
CA GLY A 863 21.39 9.22 -6.36
C GLY A 863 19.94 9.34 -6.82
N ASP A 864 19.14 10.07 -6.04
CA ASP A 864 17.76 10.44 -6.38
C ASP A 864 17.74 11.31 -7.62
N PHE A 865 16.57 11.45 -8.23
CA PHE A 865 16.35 12.14 -9.49
C PHE A 865 14.93 12.73 -9.46
N LEU A 866 14.76 13.90 -10.04
CA LEU A 866 13.54 14.72 -10.02
C LEU A 866 13.02 15.10 -8.63
N GLY A 867 13.85 15.07 -7.58
CA GLY A 867 13.40 15.39 -6.22
C GLY A 867 12.86 16.82 -6.05
N GLY A 868 13.23 17.75 -6.94
CA GLY A 868 12.61 19.07 -6.99
C GLY A 868 11.24 19.12 -7.67
N GLY A 869 10.92 18.11 -8.49
CA GLY A 869 9.74 18.04 -9.35
C GLY A 869 8.49 17.43 -8.71
N GLY A 870 8.49 17.24 -7.38
CA GLY A 870 7.39 16.63 -6.64
C GLY A 870 6.06 17.37 -6.81
N LEU A 871 5.04 16.68 -7.33
CA LEU A 871 3.66 17.14 -7.45
C LEU A 871 2.87 16.79 -6.20
N GLY A 872 2.06 17.72 -5.73
CA GLY A 872 1.12 17.44 -4.65
C GLY A 872 1.77 17.21 -3.29
N TYR A 873 3.08 17.38 -3.19
CA TYR A 873 3.83 17.29 -1.94
C TYR A 873 3.30 18.33 -0.94
N LEU A 874 2.74 17.84 0.16
CA LEU A 874 2.10 18.67 1.17
C LEU A 874 3.18 19.22 2.12
N VAL A 875 3.22 20.55 2.27
CA VAL A 875 4.19 21.25 3.13
C VAL A 875 3.56 21.63 4.48
N ALA A 876 2.27 21.92 4.47
CA ALA A 876 1.44 22.19 5.64
C ALA A 876 -0.04 22.06 5.22
N PRO A 877 -1.01 21.95 6.15
CA PRO A 877 -2.43 21.88 5.82
C PRO A 877 -2.85 22.96 4.81
N GLY A 878 -3.34 22.52 3.64
CA GLY A 878 -3.76 23.39 2.54
C GLY A 878 -2.64 24.08 1.75
N VAL A 879 -1.37 23.80 2.05
CA VAL A 879 -0.19 24.39 1.39
C VAL A 879 0.62 23.28 0.73
N TYR A 880 0.66 23.31 -0.60
CA TYR A 880 1.37 22.33 -1.43
C TYR A 880 2.63 22.94 -2.06
N GLY A 881 3.71 22.19 -2.02
CA GLY A 881 4.95 22.48 -2.72
C GLY A 881 4.71 22.58 -4.22
N GLN A 882 5.37 23.53 -4.87
CA GLN A 882 5.26 23.72 -6.31
C GLN A 882 6.47 23.12 -6.99
N PRO A 883 6.28 22.25 -8.00
CA PRO A 883 7.38 21.49 -8.57
C PRO A 883 8.38 22.40 -9.29
N ASP A 884 9.65 22.06 -9.16
CA ASP A 884 10.73 22.52 -10.03
C ASP A 884 11.06 21.42 -11.03
N ARG A 885 10.63 21.61 -12.27
CA ARG A 885 10.74 20.56 -13.28
C ARG A 885 12.14 20.43 -13.87
N ASP A 886 12.96 21.48 -13.73
CA ASP A 886 14.26 21.60 -14.36
C ASP A 886 15.30 21.02 -13.39
N GLU A 887 16.03 19.98 -13.83
CA GLU A 887 17.11 19.41 -13.02
C GLU A 887 18.38 19.22 -13.85
N ALA A 888 19.52 19.53 -13.26
CA ALA A 888 20.84 19.35 -13.85
C ALA A 888 21.72 18.57 -12.87
N VAL A 889 21.95 17.29 -13.14
CA VAL A 889 22.65 16.36 -12.24
C VAL A 889 24.11 16.21 -12.66
N ALA A 890 25.04 16.51 -11.76
CA ALA A 890 26.46 16.29 -11.99
C ALA A 890 26.84 14.80 -12.01
N ILE A 891 27.65 14.38 -12.98
CA ILE A 891 28.19 13.02 -13.06
C ILE A 891 29.71 13.10 -13.23
N GLY A 892 30.44 12.57 -12.26
CA GLY A 892 31.90 12.59 -12.22
C GLY A 892 32.55 11.66 -13.26
N PRO A 893 33.83 11.88 -13.60
CA PRO A 893 34.56 11.11 -14.62
C PRO A 893 34.64 9.60 -14.35
N SER A 894 34.58 9.18 -13.09
CA SER A 894 34.60 7.76 -12.70
C SER A 894 33.21 7.14 -12.62
N GLN A 895 32.15 7.94 -12.58
CA GLN A 895 30.77 7.48 -12.37
C GLN A 895 30.08 7.08 -13.67
N LEU A 896 30.56 7.57 -14.82
CA LEU A 896 30.03 7.21 -16.13
C LEU A 896 31.17 6.96 -17.11
N ARG A 897 31.22 5.75 -17.68
CA ARG A 897 32.21 5.36 -18.68
C ARG A 897 31.53 4.93 -19.97
N GLU A 898 32.25 5.15 -21.07
CA GLU A 898 31.84 4.67 -22.37
C GLU A 898 31.89 3.15 -22.42
N GLU A 899 30.83 2.54 -22.95
CA GLU A 899 30.76 1.14 -23.31
C GLU A 899 30.27 1.02 -24.76
N GLN A 900 31.06 0.38 -25.62
CA GLN A 900 30.67 0.10 -27.01
C GLN A 900 30.17 1.33 -27.80
N GLY A 901 30.79 2.50 -27.59
CA GLY A 901 30.41 3.73 -28.29
C GLY A 901 29.22 4.47 -27.70
N ALA A 902 28.75 4.11 -26.49
CA ALA A 902 27.65 4.78 -25.81
C ALA A 902 27.91 5.01 -24.32
N TYR A 903 27.26 6.03 -23.75
CA TYR A 903 27.11 6.22 -22.31
C TYR A 903 25.73 5.74 -21.88
N ARG A 904 25.68 4.89 -20.85
CA ARG A 904 24.46 4.18 -20.45
C ARG A 904 24.01 4.60 -19.06
N LEU A 905 22.75 5.01 -18.95
CA LEU A 905 22.10 5.43 -17.73
C LEU A 905 20.80 4.64 -17.54
N SER A 906 20.29 4.58 -16.33
CA SER A 906 19.01 3.97 -16.01
C SER A 906 18.30 4.80 -14.96
N ILE A 907 17.02 5.09 -15.19
CA ILE A 907 16.13 5.74 -14.22
C ILE A 907 15.14 4.68 -13.77
N THR A 908 15.06 4.42 -12.47
CA THR A 908 14.17 3.40 -11.89
C THR A 908 13.21 4.02 -10.91
N GLU A 909 12.00 3.49 -10.81
CA GLU A 909 11.03 3.80 -9.76
C GLU A 909 11.04 2.69 -8.70
N PRO A 910 11.78 2.84 -7.59
CA PRO A 910 11.92 1.77 -6.60
C PRO A 910 10.76 1.69 -5.61
N MET A 911 9.74 2.55 -5.73
CA MET A 911 8.70 2.81 -4.70
C MET A 911 7.31 3.05 -5.32
N ASP A 912 6.25 3.30 -4.51
CA ASP A 912 4.94 3.76 -5.03
C ASP A 912 5.07 5.24 -5.44
N GLU A 913 5.79 5.51 -6.52
CA GLU A 913 5.94 6.83 -7.11
C GLU A 913 5.89 6.75 -8.65
N ILE A 914 5.47 7.85 -9.27
CA ILE A 914 5.45 8.03 -10.71
C ILE A 914 6.41 9.15 -11.10
N ALA A 915 7.35 8.87 -12.00
CA ALA A 915 8.08 9.89 -12.76
C ALA A 915 7.31 10.28 -14.02
N TYR A 916 7.34 11.58 -14.31
CA TYR A 916 6.88 12.16 -15.56
C TYR A 916 8.06 12.85 -16.24
N LEU A 917 8.64 12.23 -17.25
CA LEU A 917 9.81 12.76 -17.96
C LEU A 917 9.46 13.30 -19.33
N ASP A 918 9.97 14.46 -19.70
CA ASP A 918 9.64 15.15 -20.96
C ASP A 918 10.87 15.31 -21.88
N HIS A 919 12.00 15.72 -21.31
CA HIS A 919 13.23 15.87 -22.08
C HIS A 919 14.43 15.51 -21.25
N VAL A 920 15.33 14.71 -21.82
CA VAL A 920 16.58 14.32 -21.18
C VAL A 920 17.72 14.50 -22.18
N ARG A 921 18.85 15.07 -21.73
CA ARG A 921 20.06 15.19 -22.54
C ARG A 921 21.31 15.11 -21.68
N LEU A 922 22.42 14.69 -22.28
CA LEU A 922 23.70 14.55 -21.60
C LEU A 922 24.71 15.56 -22.15
N ASP A 923 25.13 16.50 -21.32
CA ASP A 923 26.26 17.36 -21.62
C ASP A 923 27.56 16.62 -21.29
N VAL A 924 28.40 16.37 -22.30
CA VAL A 924 29.75 15.83 -22.12
C VAL A 924 30.70 17.01 -21.94
N VAL A 925 31.32 17.13 -20.78
CA VAL A 925 32.14 18.27 -20.38
C VAL A 925 33.61 17.86 -20.30
N ASP A 926 34.41 18.30 -21.27
CA ASP A 926 35.86 18.14 -21.24
C ASP A 926 36.52 19.35 -20.59
N SER A 927 37.25 19.09 -19.51
CA SER A 927 37.89 20.11 -18.67
C SER A 927 39.42 20.06 -18.79
N PRO A 928 40.11 21.21 -18.92
CA PRO A 928 41.56 21.28 -18.88
C PRO A 928 42.15 20.81 -17.53
N PRO A 929 43.45 20.44 -17.49
CA PRO A 929 44.11 20.09 -16.25
C PRO A 929 43.94 21.16 -15.16
N GLY A 930 43.50 20.73 -13.97
CA GLY A 930 43.31 21.61 -12.80
C GLY A 930 42.04 22.47 -12.82
N VAL A 931 41.14 22.29 -13.80
CA VAL A 931 39.79 22.89 -13.80
C VAL A 931 38.79 21.86 -13.27
N THR A 932 38.00 22.26 -12.28
CA THR A 932 36.81 21.51 -11.82
C THR A 932 35.56 22.26 -12.24
N SER A 933 34.49 21.54 -12.57
CA SER A 933 33.21 22.14 -12.91
C SER A 933 32.03 21.32 -12.39
N THR A 934 30.94 22.00 -12.04
CA THR A 934 29.66 21.41 -11.63
C THR A 934 28.51 22.33 -12.10
N PRO A 935 27.30 21.84 -12.38
CA PRO A 935 26.14 22.71 -12.61
C PRO A 935 25.79 23.48 -11.33
N ASP A 936 25.17 24.65 -11.50
CA ASP A 936 24.48 25.33 -10.41
C ASP A 936 23.26 24.48 -9.99
N GLU A 937 23.31 23.88 -8.81
CA GLU A 937 22.37 22.83 -8.39
C GLU A 937 22.08 22.91 -6.88
N ARG A 938 20.79 22.79 -6.50
CA ARG A 938 20.26 22.65 -5.12
C ARG A 938 18.73 22.54 -5.18
N PHE A 939 18.10 21.92 -4.20
CA PHE A 939 16.66 22.06 -4.00
C PHE A 939 16.36 23.36 -3.26
N ALA A 940 15.53 24.22 -3.85
CA ALA A 940 15.22 25.56 -3.35
C ALA A 940 13.72 25.88 -3.48
N PRO A 941 12.86 25.37 -2.57
CA PRO A 941 11.41 25.50 -2.70
C PRO A 941 10.89 26.94 -2.53
N THR A 942 11.58 27.76 -1.73
CA THR A 942 11.19 29.16 -1.42
C THR A 942 12.17 30.20 -1.94
N GLY A 943 13.38 29.78 -2.33
CA GLY A 943 14.47 30.65 -2.77
C GLY A 943 14.62 30.78 -4.29
N ASN A 944 15.73 31.36 -4.72
CA ASN A 944 16.08 31.38 -6.14
C ASN A 944 16.41 29.96 -6.60
N ARG A 945 15.63 29.47 -7.58
CA ARG A 945 15.88 28.19 -8.23
C ARG A 945 17.29 28.14 -8.83
N PRO A 946 17.96 26.97 -8.79
CA PRO A 946 19.25 26.79 -9.44
C PRO A 946 19.14 27.08 -10.95
N THR A 947 20.18 27.68 -11.52
CA THR A 947 20.22 28.01 -12.96
C THR A 947 20.61 26.82 -13.84
N GLY A 948 21.23 25.78 -13.27
CA GLY A 948 21.82 24.67 -14.01
C GLY A 948 23.03 25.05 -14.87
N GLU A 949 23.51 26.30 -14.80
CA GLU A 949 24.70 26.74 -15.55
C GLU A 949 25.96 26.06 -15.02
N LEU A 950 26.93 25.77 -15.90
CA LEU A 950 28.22 25.24 -15.46
C LEU A 950 29.00 26.33 -14.71
N ILE A 951 29.35 26.03 -13.46
CA ILE A 951 30.28 26.79 -12.63
C ILE A 951 31.62 26.07 -12.71
N ALA A 952 32.70 26.79 -13.06
CA ALA A 952 34.04 26.22 -13.11
C ALA A 952 35.01 26.99 -12.20
N TRP A 953 35.95 26.29 -11.58
CA TRP A 953 36.99 26.87 -10.74
C TRP A 953 38.32 26.13 -10.86
N ARG A 954 39.40 26.85 -10.55
CA ARG A 954 40.76 26.28 -10.37
C ARG A 954 41.21 26.34 -8.91
N ARG A 955 40.53 27.16 -8.11
CA ARG A 955 40.87 27.41 -6.71
C ARG A 955 39.63 27.20 -5.87
N ALA A 956 39.73 26.27 -4.92
CA ALA A 956 38.81 26.12 -3.80
C ALA A 956 39.49 26.65 -2.54
N VAL A 957 38.72 27.24 -1.64
CA VAL A 957 39.16 27.71 -0.33
C VAL A 957 38.42 26.90 0.72
N GLU A 958 39.13 25.99 1.37
CA GLU A 958 38.62 25.19 2.49
C GLU A 958 38.61 26.02 3.79
N PRO A 959 37.65 25.79 4.69
CA PRO A 959 37.67 26.38 6.03
C PRO A 959 38.98 26.02 6.75
N GLU A 960 39.48 26.93 7.58
CA GLU A 960 40.60 26.69 8.48
C GLU A 960 40.16 25.90 9.71
N HIS A 961 38.97 26.21 10.21
CA HIS A 961 38.30 25.49 11.29
C HIS A 961 36.82 25.32 10.97
N ALA A 962 36.24 24.21 11.39
CA ALA A 962 34.80 24.01 11.32
C ALA A 962 34.27 23.36 12.59
N THR A 963 33.15 23.88 13.10
CA THR A 963 32.45 23.28 14.24
C THR A 963 30.99 23.08 13.93
N ASP A 964 30.31 22.24 14.68
CA ASP A 964 28.85 22.29 14.73
C ASP A 964 28.35 23.46 15.61
N LEU A 965 27.03 23.59 15.79
CA LEU A 965 26.46 24.62 16.66
C LEU A 965 26.74 24.43 18.16
N ALA A 966 27.14 23.22 18.58
CA ALA A 966 27.56 22.93 19.95
C ALA A 966 29.07 23.20 20.19
N GLY A 967 29.81 23.59 19.15
CA GLY A 967 31.25 23.88 19.22
C GLY A 967 32.14 22.63 19.13
N ARG A 968 31.60 21.48 18.75
CA ARG A 968 32.39 20.25 18.46
C ARG A 968 33.10 20.41 17.12
N ASP A 969 34.36 19.98 17.04
CA ASP A 969 35.15 20.02 15.81
C ASP A 969 34.58 19.02 14.79
N VAL A 970 34.30 19.50 13.58
CA VAL A 970 33.77 18.72 12.46
C VAL A 970 34.57 18.92 11.17
N ALA A 971 35.76 19.53 11.26
CA ALA A 971 36.56 19.88 10.08
C ALA A 971 36.95 18.66 9.24
N GLU A 972 37.26 17.53 9.88
CA GLU A 972 37.60 16.28 9.17
C GLU A 972 36.39 15.71 8.41
N ALA A 973 35.20 15.76 9.02
CA ALA A 973 33.97 15.28 8.39
C ALA A 973 33.54 16.15 7.20
N LEU A 974 33.94 17.42 7.12
CA LEU A 974 33.59 18.35 6.04
C LEU A 974 34.66 18.46 4.94
N ARG A 975 35.63 17.55 4.93
CA ARG A 975 36.80 17.65 4.05
C ARG A 975 36.60 16.96 2.70
N HIS A 976 35.85 15.87 2.67
CA HIS A 976 35.77 14.96 1.54
C HIS A 976 34.33 14.52 1.30
N PHE A 977 33.90 14.53 0.04
CA PHE A 977 32.61 13.99 -0.35
C PHE A 977 32.68 12.45 -0.34
N ASP A 978 32.50 11.84 0.83
CA ASP A 978 32.76 10.42 1.08
C ASP A 978 31.72 9.71 2.00
N ARG A 979 30.59 10.36 2.28
CA ARG A 979 29.50 9.90 3.18
C ARG A 979 29.90 9.82 4.66
N VAL A 980 31.01 10.43 5.07
CA VAL A 980 31.30 10.68 6.49
C VAL A 980 30.72 12.04 6.87
N THR A 981 29.44 12.05 7.23
CA THR A 981 28.69 13.30 7.42
C THR A 981 28.74 13.82 8.86
N VAL A 982 28.49 15.12 9.01
CA VAL A 982 28.12 15.72 10.30
C VAL A 982 26.73 15.25 10.70
N ASP A 983 26.64 14.35 11.68
CA ASP A 983 25.42 13.65 12.12
C ASP A 983 25.15 13.82 13.63
N SER A 984 25.90 14.72 14.27
CA SER A 984 25.95 14.85 15.73
C SER A 984 24.72 15.55 16.35
N PHE A 985 23.72 15.88 15.53
CA PHE A 985 22.48 16.53 15.92
C PHE A 985 21.43 15.51 16.37
N ARG A 986 20.47 15.98 17.16
CA ARG A 986 19.37 15.15 17.61
C ARG A 986 18.19 15.24 16.66
N LYS A 987 17.72 14.09 16.15
CA LYS A 987 16.50 13.99 15.36
C LYS A 987 15.27 14.29 16.21
N LEU A 988 14.23 14.81 15.55
CA LEU A 988 12.90 15.00 16.11
C LEU A 988 12.17 13.66 16.12
N GLU A 989 12.05 13.05 17.29
CA GLU A 989 11.39 11.75 17.40
C GLU A 989 9.90 11.85 16.97
N GLY A 990 9.49 11.05 15.98
CA GLY A 990 8.13 11.06 15.40
C GLY A 990 7.95 11.92 14.15
N TRP A 991 8.99 12.62 13.70
CA TRP A 991 8.95 13.53 12.55
C TRP A 991 10.12 13.25 11.62
N THR A 992 10.02 12.23 10.77
CA THR A 992 11.04 11.92 9.75
C THR A 992 11.43 13.20 9.00
N GLY A 993 12.74 13.46 8.86
CA GLY A 993 13.24 14.63 8.15
C GLY A 993 13.33 15.91 8.99
N TYR A 994 12.92 15.87 10.26
CA TYR A 994 13.11 16.98 11.21
C TYR A 994 14.19 16.66 12.26
N ALA A 995 14.92 17.68 12.68
CA ALA A 995 15.89 17.65 13.78
C ALA A 995 15.76 18.87 14.72
N GLU A 996 16.44 18.84 15.88
CA GLU A 996 16.69 20.05 16.66
C GLU A 996 17.41 21.09 15.80
N GLU A 997 17.39 22.37 16.18
CA GLU A 997 18.18 23.36 15.44
C GLU A 997 19.66 22.96 15.48
N HIS A 998 20.22 22.69 14.31
CA HIS A 998 21.59 22.25 14.12
C HIS A 998 22.21 22.95 12.91
N GLY A 999 23.47 22.64 12.65
CA GLY A 999 24.19 23.28 11.58
C GLY A 999 25.71 23.22 11.73
N ILE A 1000 26.38 23.84 10.77
CA ILE A 1000 27.84 23.91 10.67
C ILE A 1000 28.30 25.36 10.67
N VAL A 1001 29.42 25.63 11.33
CA VAL A 1001 30.11 26.90 11.39
C VAL A 1001 31.46 26.74 10.68
N LEU A 1002 31.69 27.54 9.64
CA LEU A 1002 32.86 27.49 8.79
C LEU A 1002 33.70 28.75 9.03
N ASP A 1003 34.86 28.62 9.66
CA ASP A 1003 35.81 29.71 9.84
C ASP A 1003 36.92 29.61 8.79
N PHE A 1004 36.97 30.58 7.87
CA PHE A 1004 37.96 30.62 6.80
C PHE A 1004 39.24 31.39 7.20
N GLY A 1005 39.33 31.87 8.44
CA GLY A 1005 40.45 32.69 8.89
C GLY A 1005 40.66 33.89 7.97
N ASP A 1006 41.91 34.15 7.60
CA ASP A 1006 42.28 35.20 6.65
C ASP A 1006 42.33 34.72 5.19
N ARG A 1007 41.98 33.46 4.90
CA ARG A 1007 42.12 32.84 3.58
C ARG A 1007 41.25 33.49 2.50
N LEU A 1008 40.18 34.19 2.91
CA LEU A 1008 39.29 34.95 2.04
C LEU A 1008 39.60 36.46 1.99
N SER A 1009 40.60 36.95 2.73
CA SER A 1009 40.89 38.39 2.88
C SER A 1009 41.36 39.07 1.58
N GLY A 1010 41.83 38.29 0.60
CA GLY A 1010 42.22 38.76 -0.73
C GLY A 1010 41.09 38.94 -1.75
N PHE A 1011 39.83 38.64 -1.39
CA PHE A 1011 38.67 38.77 -2.28
C PHE A 1011 37.79 39.96 -1.87
N GLY A 1012 37.35 40.74 -2.86
CA GLY A 1012 36.46 41.88 -2.71
C GLY A 1012 35.02 41.58 -3.13
N PRO A 1013 34.10 42.56 -3.01
CA PRO A 1013 32.67 42.37 -3.29
C PRO A 1013 32.32 41.98 -4.73
N SER A 1014 33.24 42.19 -5.68
CA SER A 1014 33.04 41.82 -7.10
C SER A 1014 33.60 40.44 -7.45
N ASP A 1015 34.32 39.79 -6.53
CA ASP A 1015 34.89 38.47 -6.79
C ASP A 1015 33.81 37.39 -6.71
N PRO A 1016 33.74 36.48 -7.69
CA PRO A 1016 32.66 35.53 -7.80
C PRO A 1016 32.92 34.32 -6.90
N LEU A 1017 32.34 34.33 -5.70
CA LEU A 1017 32.55 33.33 -4.67
C LEU A 1017 31.29 32.47 -4.53
N VAL A 1018 31.44 31.16 -4.72
CA VAL A 1018 30.35 30.18 -4.67
C VAL A 1018 30.58 29.27 -3.46
N LEU A 1019 29.58 29.17 -2.58
CA LEU A 1019 29.59 28.16 -1.53
C LEU A 1019 29.21 26.81 -2.13
N CYS A 1020 30.04 25.80 -1.87
CA CYS A 1020 29.84 24.43 -2.26
C CYS A 1020 29.62 23.57 -1.01
N LEU A 1021 28.47 22.88 -0.95
CA LEU A 1021 28.12 21.98 0.15
C LEU A 1021 27.73 20.61 -0.42
N ALA A 1022 28.53 19.58 -0.13
CA ALA A 1022 28.16 18.20 -0.42
C ALA A 1022 27.50 17.55 0.80
N GLY A 1023 26.49 16.74 0.54
CA GLY A 1023 25.73 16.07 1.57
C GLY A 1023 24.43 15.49 1.04
N TRP A 1024 23.58 15.04 1.96
CA TRP A 1024 22.26 14.49 1.67
C TRP A 1024 21.24 15.00 2.70
N VAL A 1025 19.96 14.80 2.41
CA VAL A 1025 18.85 15.16 3.31
C VAL A 1025 17.89 13.97 3.44
N GLU A 1026 17.37 13.72 4.64
CA GLU A 1026 16.16 12.91 4.78
C GLU A 1026 14.96 13.83 4.66
N TYR A 1027 14.09 13.58 3.68
CA TYR A 1027 12.92 14.41 3.46
C TYR A 1027 11.85 14.13 4.51
N PRO A 1028 11.12 15.15 4.98
CA PRO A 1028 9.83 14.89 5.57
C PRO A 1028 8.84 14.47 4.48
N TYR A 1029 7.96 13.53 4.79
CA TYR A 1029 6.88 13.10 3.89
C TYR A 1029 5.66 14.04 3.99
N SER A 1030 4.75 14.01 3.02
CA SER A 1030 3.51 14.80 3.03
C SER A 1030 2.71 14.60 4.33
N GLN A 1031 2.50 13.34 4.73
CA GLN A 1031 1.87 13.01 6.01
C GLN A 1031 2.68 13.58 7.18
N THR A 1032 4.02 13.52 7.10
CA THR A 1032 4.92 14.04 8.14
C THR A 1032 4.79 15.54 8.34
N ASN A 1033 4.74 16.28 7.25
CA ASN A 1033 4.50 17.71 7.26
C ASN A 1033 3.11 18.06 7.78
N TYR A 1034 2.07 17.29 7.43
CA TYR A 1034 0.71 17.52 7.93
C TYR A 1034 0.68 17.47 9.45
N ALA A 1035 1.09 16.33 10.02
CA ALA A 1035 1.09 16.17 11.46
C ALA A 1035 2.00 17.24 12.12
N ALA A 1036 3.14 17.63 11.49
CA ALA A 1036 4.11 18.54 12.10
C ALA A 1036 3.51 19.93 12.24
N ALA A 1037 2.89 20.39 11.16
CA ALA A 1037 2.18 21.66 11.15
C ALA A 1037 1.01 21.66 12.13
N THR A 1038 0.26 20.56 12.24
CA THR A 1038 -0.83 20.41 13.22
C THR A 1038 -0.31 20.47 14.66
N ALA A 1039 0.88 19.92 14.92
CA ALA A 1039 1.59 20.01 16.19
C ALA A 1039 2.21 21.39 16.49
N GLY A 1040 2.13 22.34 15.56
CA GLY A 1040 2.80 23.64 15.66
C GLY A 1040 4.32 23.58 15.45
N VAL A 1041 4.83 22.48 14.88
CA VAL A 1041 6.25 22.29 14.54
C VAL A 1041 6.47 22.70 13.07
N SER A 1042 7.26 23.75 12.85
CA SER A 1042 7.56 24.23 11.50
C SER A 1042 8.93 23.75 11.02
N LEU A 1043 8.98 23.32 9.76
CA LEU A 1043 10.23 23.03 9.06
C LEU A 1043 10.94 24.34 8.71
N ARG A 1044 12.25 24.39 8.91
CA ARG A 1044 13.13 25.55 8.70
C ARG A 1044 14.26 25.14 7.76
N PRO A 1045 14.14 25.46 6.47
CA PRO A 1045 15.21 25.25 5.50
C PRO A 1045 16.53 25.91 5.92
N PRO A 1046 17.66 25.49 5.35
CA PRO A 1046 18.95 26.09 5.67
C PRO A 1046 19.02 27.59 5.41
N VAL A 1047 19.47 28.31 6.43
CA VAL A 1047 19.79 29.74 6.41
C VAL A 1047 21.30 29.90 6.53
N ILE A 1048 21.89 30.82 5.76
CA ILE A 1048 23.30 31.18 5.87
C ILE A 1048 23.44 32.55 6.51
N GLU A 1049 24.25 32.57 7.57
CA GLU A 1049 24.63 33.75 8.32
C GLU A 1049 26.14 33.97 8.27
N ARG A 1050 26.53 35.23 8.40
CA ARG A 1050 27.92 35.66 8.50
C ARG A 1050 28.15 36.37 9.82
N ARG A 1051 29.30 36.11 10.45
CA ARG A 1051 29.72 36.81 11.67
C ARG A 1051 30.22 38.22 11.33
N ARG A 1052 29.65 39.24 11.97
CA ARG A 1052 30.10 40.64 11.91
C ARG A 1052 31.35 40.85 12.78
N GLY A 1053 32.02 41.98 12.58
CA GLY A 1053 33.20 42.37 13.36
C GLY A 1053 32.94 42.60 14.86
N ASP A 1054 31.69 42.82 15.26
CA ASP A 1054 31.26 42.90 16.67
C ASP A 1054 30.88 41.54 17.27
N GLY A 1055 30.99 40.46 16.50
CA GLY A 1055 30.65 39.09 16.90
C GLY A 1055 29.19 38.70 16.69
N SER A 1056 28.32 39.61 16.26
CA SER A 1056 26.91 39.31 15.95
C SER A 1056 26.75 38.56 14.62
N TRP A 1057 25.63 37.86 14.43
CA TRP A 1057 25.32 37.13 13.19
C TRP A 1057 24.38 37.94 12.29
N GLU A 1058 24.67 37.96 10.99
CA GLU A 1058 23.86 38.59 9.95
C GLU A 1058 23.40 37.52 8.96
N VAL A 1059 22.09 37.41 8.72
CA VAL A 1059 21.55 36.57 7.64
C VAL A 1059 21.95 37.18 6.30
N ILE A 1060 22.66 36.41 5.48
CA ILE A 1060 23.08 36.81 4.12
C ILE A 1060 22.39 36.01 3.03
N GLU A 1061 21.87 34.82 3.37
CA GLU A 1061 20.97 34.03 2.53
C GLU A 1061 19.88 33.38 3.39
N PRO A 1062 18.63 33.89 3.38
CA PRO A 1062 17.52 33.29 4.12
C PRO A 1062 17.00 31.99 3.49
N ASP A 1063 17.23 31.77 2.19
CA ASP A 1063 16.72 30.61 1.44
C ASP A 1063 17.87 29.93 0.67
N ALA A 1064 18.78 29.30 1.41
CA ALA A 1064 20.03 28.79 0.84
C ALA A 1064 19.89 27.54 -0.02
N GLY A 1065 18.75 26.86 0.06
CA GLY A 1065 18.52 25.54 -0.52
C GLY A 1065 19.34 24.43 0.16
N TYR A 1066 19.19 23.21 -0.31
CA TYR A 1066 19.81 22.01 0.26
C TYR A 1066 19.93 20.88 -0.78
N PRO A 1067 20.67 19.78 -0.49
CA PRO A 1067 20.75 18.64 -1.39
C PRO A 1067 19.38 18.04 -1.69
N ALA A 1068 19.17 17.54 -2.91
CA ALA A 1068 17.93 16.89 -3.31
C ALA A 1068 17.98 15.39 -2.99
N GLY A 1069 17.66 15.01 -1.75
CA GLY A 1069 17.63 13.63 -1.27
C GLY A 1069 19.02 13.04 -1.06
N LEU A 1070 19.36 11.96 -1.79
CA LEU A 1070 20.64 11.25 -1.76
C LEU A 1070 21.88 12.15 -2.04
N PRO A 1071 23.10 11.67 -1.73
CA PRO A 1071 24.27 12.53 -1.64
C PRO A 1071 24.61 13.28 -2.94
N ARG A 1072 24.66 14.61 -2.88
CA ARG A 1072 24.94 15.51 -4.02
C ARG A 1072 25.72 16.75 -3.60
N LEU A 1073 26.42 17.35 -4.55
CA LEU A 1073 27.10 18.64 -4.38
C LEU A 1073 26.14 19.78 -4.73
N THR A 1074 25.85 20.63 -3.76
CA THR A 1074 25.05 21.84 -3.96
C THR A 1074 25.93 23.08 -4.09
N THR A 1075 25.45 24.06 -4.85
CA THR A 1075 26.14 25.33 -5.07
C THR A 1075 25.25 26.51 -4.76
N LEU A 1076 25.84 27.58 -4.24
CA LEU A 1076 25.16 28.84 -3.98
C LEU A 1076 26.09 30.02 -4.24
N ASP A 1077 25.68 30.93 -5.12
CA ASP A 1077 26.45 32.15 -5.42
C ASP A 1077 26.34 33.16 -4.25
N LEU A 1078 27.48 33.44 -3.61
CA LEU A 1078 27.61 34.41 -2.51
C LEU A 1078 28.43 35.64 -2.92
N THR A 1079 28.54 35.92 -4.23
CA THR A 1079 29.22 37.10 -4.77
C THR A 1079 28.71 38.37 -4.09
N GLY A 1080 29.63 39.19 -3.57
CA GLY A 1080 29.31 40.44 -2.86
C GLY A 1080 28.76 40.29 -1.45
N LYS A 1081 28.45 39.07 -0.99
CA LYS A 1081 27.92 38.79 0.36
C LYS A 1081 29.02 38.49 1.39
N LEU A 1082 30.20 38.09 0.93
CA LEU A 1082 31.37 37.81 1.78
C LEU A 1082 32.24 39.08 1.89
N THR A 1083 32.37 39.67 3.07
CA THR A 1083 33.22 40.86 3.31
C THR A 1083 33.93 40.78 4.67
N GLY A 1084 35.10 41.43 4.77
CA GLY A 1084 35.90 41.52 6.00
C GLY A 1084 37.20 40.71 5.97
N PRO A 1085 38.15 40.98 6.87
CA PRO A 1085 39.46 40.32 6.91
C PRO A 1085 39.41 38.88 7.46
N SER A 1086 38.34 38.56 8.21
CA SER A 1086 38.04 37.22 8.73
C SER A 1086 36.61 36.85 8.34
N CYS A 1087 36.41 35.73 7.66
CA CYS A 1087 35.08 35.29 7.22
C CYS A 1087 34.67 34.05 8.00
N VAL A 1088 33.58 34.17 8.77
CA VAL A 1088 32.97 33.03 9.45
C VAL A 1088 31.51 32.93 9.02
N LEU A 1089 31.16 31.78 8.47
CA LEU A 1089 29.81 31.45 8.02
C LEU A 1089 29.16 30.47 9.00
N ARG A 1090 27.85 30.60 9.18
CA ARG A 1090 27.03 29.64 9.92
C ARG A 1090 25.86 29.23 9.03
N ILE A 1091 25.75 27.94 8.77
CA ILE A 1091 24.59 27.33 8.12
C ILE A 1091 23.77 26.68 9.22
N ARG A 1092 22.50 27.05 9.38
CA ARG A 1092 21.61 26.49 10.40
C ARG A 1092 20.26 26.08 9.82
N THR A 1093 19.71 24.98 10.34
CA THR A 1093 18.44 24.39 9.91
C THR A 1093 17.86 23.55 11.04
N ASN A 1094 16.60 23.13 10.91
CA ASN A 1094 16.04 22.03 11.70
C ASN A 1094 15.58 20.87 10.80
N MET A 1095 16.03 20.82 9.55
CA MET A 1095 15.87 19.67 8.65
C MET A 1095 16.98 18.66 8.91
N GLU A 1096 16.76 17.38 8.65
CA GLU A 1096 17.81 16.35 8.71
C GLU A 1096 18.80 16.47 7.52
N CYS A 1097 19.63 17.52 7.53
CA CYS A 1097 20.69 17.75 6.55
C CYS A 1097 22.03 17.22 7.04
N TYR A 1098 22.66 16.34 6.28
CA TYR A 1098 23.91 15.68 6.60
C TYR A 1098 25.00 16.10 5.61
N TYR A 1099 25.90 16.99 6.03
CA TYR A 1099 26.99 17.50 5.19
C TYR A 1099 28.29 16.73 5.42
N ASP A 1100 29.01 16.39 4.34
CA ASP A 1100 30.34 15.77 4.37
C ASP A 1100 31.41 16.56 3.58
N GLN A 1101 31.03 17.63 2.89
CA GLN A 1101 32.00 18.55 2.30
C GLN A 1101 31.54 20.00 2.31
N ALA A 1102 32.42 20.93 2.68
CA ALA A 1102 32.13 22.36 2.60
C ALA A 1102 33.37 23.19 2.18
N PHE A 1103 33.23 24.02 1.15
CA PHE A 1103 34.28 24.94 0.69
C PHE A 1103 33.74 26.12 -0.12
N ILE A 1104 34.56 27.16 -0.33
CA ILE A 1104 34.27 28.25 -1.27
C ILE A 1104 35.01 28.01 -2.59
N ALA A 1105 34.29 27.82 -3.68
CA ALA A 1105 34.84 27.84 -5.02
C ALA A 1105 35.00 29.30 -5.51
N VAL A 1106 36.19 29.63 -6.02
CA VAL A 1106 36.43 30.91 -6.71
C VAL A 1106 36.08 30.71 -8.18
N ARG A 1107 34.87 31.13 -8.56
CA ARG A 1107 34.33 30.94 -9.92
C ARG A 1107 35.21 31.65 -10.95
N ASP A 1108 35.68 30.91 -11.93
CA ASP A 1108 36.63 31.38 -12.93
C ASP A 1108 35.98 31.42 -14.31
N ARG A 1109 35.51 32.61 -14.71
CA ARG A 1109 34.87 32.83 -16.02
C ARG A 1109 35.77 32.46 -17.21
N ARG A 1110 37.10 32.51 -17.05
CA ARG A 1110 38.03 32.04 -18.10
C ARG A 1110 38.13 30.53 -18.12
N ALA A 1111 38.02 29.86 -16.97
CA ALA A 1111 37.89 28.41 -16.90
C ALA A 1111 36.60 27.93 -17.58
N GLU A 1112 35.46 28.59 -17.30
CA GLU A 1112 34.17 28.30 -17.94
C GLU A 1112 34.28 28.39 -19.47
N GLY A 1113 34.85 29.48 -19.99
CA GLY A 1113 35.08 29.65 -21.43
C GLY A 1113 36.11 28.69 -22.05
N SER A 1114 36.85 27.93 -21.24
CA SER A 1114 37.82 26.93 -21.70
C SER A 1114 37.28 25.49 -21.71
N LEU A 1115 36.10 25.26 -21.12
CA LEU A 1115 35.43 23.97 -21.18
C LEU A 1115 35.01 23.66 -22.61
N ARG A 1116 35.13 22.39 -23.03
CA ARG A 1116 34.52 21.91 -24.28
C ARG A 1116 33.28 21.10 -23.92
N VAL A 1117 32.10 21.66 -24.16
CA VAL A 1117 30.82 21.01 -23.88
C VAL A 1117 30.23 20.47 -25.18
N SER A 1118 29.96 19.16 -25.21
CA SER A 1118 29.25 18.49 -26.31
C SER A 1118 27.95 17.90 -25.80
N THR A 1119 26.82 18.52 -26.13
CA THR A 1119 25.49 18.00 -25.75
C THR A 1119 25.09 16.82 -26.63
N ARG A 1120 24.57 15.77 -26.00
CA ARG A 1120 24.06 14.56 -26.64
C ARG A 1120 22.60 14.38 -26.29
N GLU A 1121 21.75 14.34 -27.30
CA GLU A 1121 20.38 13.89 -27.17
C GLU A 1121 20.34 12.37 -26.91
N VAL A 1122 19.25 11.90 -26.30
CA VAL A 1122 19.00 10.47 -26.13
C VAL A 1122 19.02 9.78 -27.50
N ALA A 1123 19.93 8.82 -27.65
CA ALA A 1123 20.07 8.04 -28.87
C ALA A 1123 19.18 6.79 -28.85
N ARG A 1124 19.09 6.14 -27.68
CA ARG A 1124 18.16 5.04 -27.40
C ARG A 1124 17.59 5.18 -26.00
N ALA A 1125 16.33 4.79 -25.84
CA ALA A 1125 15.67 4.72 -24.55
C ALA A 1125 14.62 3.61 -24.59
N GLU A 1126 14.70 2.69 -23.66
CA GLU A 1126 13.77 1.58 -23.52
C GLU A 1126 13.16 1.58 -22.13
N LEU A 1127 11.84 1.73 -22.06
CA LEU A 1127 11.06 1.57 -20.84
C LEU A 1127 10.68 0.11 -20.68
N GLY A 1128 10.91 -0.47 -19.51
CA GLY A 1128 10.56 -1.86 -19.18
C GLY A 1128 10.25 -2.02 -17.70
N HIS A 1129 9.64 -3.15 -17.33
CA HIS A 1129 9.53 -3.53 -15.92
C HIS A 1129 10.84 -4.14 -15.42
N ARG A 1130 11.27 -3.71 -14.23
CA ARG A 1130 12.49 -4.19 -13.57
C ARG A 1130 12.19 -4.83 -12.21
N GLY A 1131 11.17 -4.35 -11.52
CA GLY A 1131 10.93 -4.54 -10.10
C GLY A 1131 11.67 -3.49 -9.25
N TYR A 1132 11.54 -3.60 -7.93
CA TYR A 1132 11.97 -2.57 -6.97
C TYR A 1132 13.44 -2.72 -6.63
N SER A 1133 14.27 -1.73 -6.98
CA SER A 1133 15.68 -1.75 -6.58
C SER A 1133 15.80 -1.77 -5.05
N ARG A 1134 16.60 -2.68 -4.51
CA ARG A 1134 16.77 -2.83 -3.06
C ARG A 1134 17.68 -1.73 -2.49
N GLU A 1135 17.28 -1.17 -1.35
CA GLU A 1135 18.14 -0.33 -0.52
C GLU A 1135 19.25 -1.15 0.17
N VAL A 1136 20.47 -0.65 0.12
CA VAL A 1136 21.66 -1.24 0.72
C VAL A 1136 22.51 -0.16 1.39
N SER A 1137 23.29 -0.57 2.38
CA SER A 1137 24.40 0.24 2.88
C SER A 1137 25.71 -0.46 2.49
N PRO A 1138 26.39 -0.05 1.40
CA PRO A 1138 27.59 -0.74 0.92
C PRO A 1138 28.73 -0.81 1.94
N ASP A 1139 28.76 0.15 2.85
CA ASP A 1139 29.82 0.38 3.84
C ASP A 1139 29.31 0.51 5.28
N GLY A 1140 28.03 0.24 5.53
CA GLY A 1140 27.38 0.36 6.84
C GLY A 1140 27.04 1.79 7.25
N ARG A 1141 27.20 2.78 6.35
CA ARG A 1141 26.87 4.19 6.60
C ARG A 1141 25.54 4.61 5.97
N LEU A 1142 25.00 5.72 6.44
CA LEU A 1142 23.87 6.41 5.82
C LEU A 1142 24.35 7.44 4.77
N PRO A 1143 23.48 7.85 3.82
CA PRO A 1143 22.17 7.27 3.56
C PRO A 1143 22.30 5.88 2.98
N LEU A 1144 21.20 5.12 3.01
CA LEU A 1144 21.10 3.91 2.19
C LEU A 1144 21.16 4.32 0.71
N LEU A 1145 21.75 3.47 -0.12
CA LEU A 1145 21.82 3.62 -1.57
C LEU A 1145 21.11 2.43 -2.22
N TYR A 1146 20.86 2.48 -3.52
CA TYR A 1146 20.23 1.37 -4.21
C TYR A 1146 21.27 0.48 -4.92
N ASP A 1147 21.09 -0.84 -4.86
CA ASP A 1147 21.94 -1.78 -5.60
C ASP A 1147 21.22 -2.33 -6.83
N TYR A 1148 21.73 -1.97 -8.01
CA TYR A 1148 21.18 -2.38 -9.30
C TYR A 1148 21.18 -3.91 -9.53
N ARG A 1149 21.84 -4.71 -8.70
CA ARG A 1149 21.86 -6.18 -8.85
C ARG A 1149 20.72 -6.85 -8.10
N TYR A 1150 20.10 -6.17 -7.15
CA TYR A 1150 19.08 -6.75 -6.27
C TYR A 1150 17.75 -6.05 -6.51
N VAL A 1151 16.75 -6.88 -6.77
CA VAL A 1151 15.36 -6.46 -6.94
C VAL A 1151 14.55 -7.11 -5.82
N ASP A 1152 13.79 -6.31 -5.10
CA ASP A 1152 12.86 -6.80 -4.10
C ASP A 1152 11.55 -7.24 -4.74
N PRO A 1153 11.05 -8.43 -4.38
CA PRO A 1153 9.75 -8.92 -4.80
C PRO A 1153 8.69 -8.33 -3.89
N ALA A 1154 8.14 -7.17 -4.24
CA ALA A 1154 7.11 -6.59 -3.40
C ALA A 1154 6.17 -5.74 -4.24
N PRO A 1155 4.86 -6.04 -4.31
CA PRO A 1155 3.96 -5.22 -5.09
C PRO A 1155 3.95 -3.78 -4.55
N LEU A 1156 4.00 -2.84 -5.49
CA LEU A 1156 3.85 -1.39 -5.38
C LEU A 1156 3.34 -1.01 -6.79
N ALA A 1157 2.09 -0.74 -7.13
CA ALA A 1157 1.19 0.26 -6.64
C ALA A 1157 -0.21 -0.01 -7.20
N ARG A 1158 -1.19 0.68 -6.60
CA ARG A 1158 -2.62 0.65 -6.94
C ARG A 1158 -3.09 1.98 -7.54
N LEU A 1159 -2.16 2.79 -8.06
CA LEU A 1159 -2.48 4.04 -8.74
C LEU A 1159 -3.44 3.75 -9.89
N SER A 1160 -4.55 4.46 -9.93
CA SER A 1160 -5.51 4.36 -11.02
C SER A 1160 -5.10 5.26 -12.18
N GLY A 1161 -5.35 4.81 -13.41
CA GLY A 1161 -4.97 5.55 -14.61
C GLY A 1161 -3.96 4.81 -15.48
N LYS A 1162 -3.29 5.55 -16.37
CA LYS A 1162 -2.49 4.97 -17.44
C LYS A 1162 -1.06 5.49 -17.45
N LEU A 1163 -0.12 4.55 -17.45
CA LEU A 1163 1.32 4.73 -17.61
C LEU A 1163 1.73 4.61 -19.08
N THR A 1164 2.97 5.01 -19.36
CA THR A 1164 3.55 4.81 -20.68
C THR A 1164 3.73 3.31 -20.97
N ARG A 1165 3.38 2.89 -22.20
CA ARG A 1165 3.68 1.53 -22.69
C ARG A 1165 5.19 1.28 -22.72
N PHE A 1166 5.57 0.04 -22.47
CA PHE A 1166 6.95 -0.41 -22.59
C PHE A 1166 7.51 -0.33 -24.02
N GLY A 1167 8.83 -0.51 -24.11
CA GLY A 1167 9.62 -0.42 -25.33
C GLY A 1167 10.17 0.99 -25.57
N ASP A 1168 10.43 1.31 -26.84
CA ASP A 1168 11.09 2.56 -27.23
C ASP A 1168 10.33 3.80 -26.76
N VAL A 1169 10.99 4.64 -25.94
CA VAL A 1169 10.49 5.93 -25.42
C VAL A 1169 11.38 7.10 -25.81
N VAL A 1170 12.38 6.92 -26.68
CA VAL A 1170 13.24 8.00 -27.18
C VAL A 1170 12.46 9.27 -27.57
N PRO A 1171 11.33 9.16 -28.28
CA PRO A 1171 10.70 10.37 -28.77
C PRO A 1171 10.04 11.23 -27.68
N LEU A 1172 9.68 10.63 -26.53
CA LEU A 1172 9.15 11.34 -25.35
C LEU A 1172 10.23 12.01 -24.51
N LEU A 1173 11.50 11.87 -24.91
CA LEU A 1173 12.63 12.33 -24.12
C LEU A 1173 13.51 13.28 -24.93
N LYS A 1174 13.03 13.80 -26.07
CA LYS A 1174 13.80 14.58 -27.04
C LYS A 1174 13.48 16.08 -27.06
N ALA A 1175 12.34 16.48 -26.51
CA ALA A 1175 11.87 17.86 -26.56
C ALA A 1175 11.08 18.21 -25.30
N ASP A 1176 11.22 19.45 -24.85
CA ASP A 1176 10.37 20.03 -23.80
C ASP A 1176 9.04 20.47 -24.44
N ASP A 1177 8.10 19.52 -24.62
CA ASP A 1177 6.82 19.71 -25.30
C ASP A 1177 5.59 19.18 -24.52
N ASP A 1178 5.78 18.85 -23.24
CA ASP A 1178 4.76 18.33 -22.32
C ASP A 1178 4.19 16.97 -22.74
N ILE A 1179 4.98 16.17 -23.42
CA ILE A 1179 4.63 14.82 -23.85
C ILE A 1179 5.50 13.81 -23.06
N LEU A 1180 4.89 13.28 -22.01
CA LEU A 1180 5.63 12.70 -20.92
C LEU A 1180 5.83 11.18 -21.07
N CYS A 1181 7.06 10.72 -20.88
CA CYS A 1181 7.35 9.36 -20.42
C CYS A 1181 6.96 9.21 -18.96
N VAL A 1182 5.83 8.56 -18.73
CA VAL A 1182 5.28 8.24 -17.42
C VAL A 1182 5.78 6.87 -16.99
N ILE A 1183 6.77 6.87 -16.10
CA ILE A 1183 7.42 5.71 -15.51
C ILE A 1183 6.69 5.41 -14.21
N GLY A 1184 6.20 4.18 -14.05
CA GLY A 1184 5.48 3.79 -12.84
C GLY A 1184 6.30 2.91 -11.91
N PRO A 1185 5.72 2.54 -10.78
CA PRO A 1185 6.36 1.72 -9.75
C PRO A 1185 6.97 0.42 -10.29
N GLY A 1186 8.23 0.19 -9.96
CA GLY A 1186 9.02 -0.97 -10.40
C GLY A 1186 9.48 -0.90 -11.86
N ASP A 1187 9.16 0.17 -12.60
CA ASP A 1187 9.64 0.35 -13.96
C ASP A 1187 11.06 0.92 -14.01
N GLU A 1188 11.66 0.77 -15.19
CA GLU A 1188 12.98 1.28 -15.52
C GLU A 1188 12.99 1.88 -16.93
N ALA A 1189 13.49 3.11 -17.07
CA ALA A 1189 13.88 3.70 -18.34
C ALA A 1189 15.40 3.62 -18.53
N ARG A 1190 15.87 2.72 -19.40
CA ARG A 1190 17.29 2.60 -19.78
C ARG A 1190 17.61 3.57 -20.90
N LEU A 1191 18.58 4.44 -20.72
CA LEU A 1191 18.96 5.49 -21.66
C LEU A 1191 20.37 5.26 -22.20
N GLU A 1192 20.57 5.46 -23.50
CA GLU A 1192 21.89 5.46 -24.15
C GLU A 1192 22.13 6.78 -24.89
N PHE A 1193 23.29 7.38 -24.67
CA PHE A 1193 23.79 8.57 -25.36
C PHE A 1193 24.99 8.20 -26.21
N SER A 1194 25.01 8.62 -27.48
CA SER A 1194 26.12 8.29 -28.38
C SER A 1194 27.42 8.98 -27.97
N ALA A 1195 28.49 8.21 -27.86
CA ALA A 1195 29.86 8.72 -27.72
C ALA A 1195 30.51 9.01 -29.09
N GLU A 1196 29.89 8.55 -30.19
CA GLU A 1196 30.44 8.73 -31.54
C GLU A 1196 30.53 10.21 -31.92
N GLY A 1197 31.62 10.57 -32.59
CA GLY A 1197 31.87 11.94 -33.02
C GLY A 1197 32.13 12.92 -31.87
N LEU A 1198 32.38 12.45 -30.64
CA LEU A 1198 32.99 13.28 -29.61
C LEU A 1198 34.44 13.58 -29.99
N PRO A 1199 34.92 14.81 -29.70
CA PRO A 1199 36.34 15.11 -29.85
C PRO A 1199 37.18 14.15 -28.97
N PRO A 1200 38.38 13.74 -29.42
CA PRO A 1200 39.29 12.98 -28.59
C PRO A 1200 39.65 13.81 -27.35
N LEU A 1201 39.70 13.15 -26.19
CA LEU A 1201 40.10 13.80 -24.96
C LEU A 1201 41.58 14.17 -25.03
N GLU A 1202 41.89 15.45 -24.89
CA GLU A 1202 43.26 15.96 -24.94
C GLU A 1202 44.08 15.38 -23.77
N PRO A 1203 45.40 15.16 -23.94
CA PRO A 1203 46.24 14.63 -22.86
C PRO A 1203 46.14 15.47 -21.57
N GLY A 1204 45.81 14.80 -20.47
CA GLY A 1204 45.68 15.41 -19.14
C GLY A 1204 44.34 16.11 -18.87
N TRP A 1205 43.44 16.20 -19.86
CA TRP A 1205 42.07 16.67 -19.64
C TRP A 1205 41.22 15.58 -18.98
N THR A 1206 40.14 16.00 -18.33
CA THR A 1206 39.15 15.11 -17.71
C THR A 1206 37.79 15.29 -18.37
N ARG A 1207 37.08 14.18 -18.59
CA ARG A 1207 35.71 14.17 -19.11
C ARG A 1207 34.74 13.88 -17.98
N SER A 1208 33.84 14.81 -17.69
CA SER A 1208 32.70 14.65 -16.78
C SER A 1208 31.40 14.88 -17.54
N PHE A 1209 30.26 14.75 -16.87
CA PHE A 1209 28.96 14.89 -17.52
C PHE A 1209 27.96 15.66 -16.67
N VAL A 1210 26.95 16.23 -17.31
CA VAL A 1210 25.75 16.75 -16.67
C VAL A 1210 24.54 16.17 -17.36
N LEU A 1211 23.72 15.43 -16.62
CA LEU A 1211 22.40 15.00 -17.10
C LEU A 1211 21.43 16.15 -16.89
N ARG A 1212 20.85 16.66 -17.98
CA ARG A 1212 19.80 17.68 -17.91
C ARG A 1212 18.46 17.04 -18.19
N SER A 1213 17.49 17.30 -17.33
CA SER A 1213 16.16 16.75 -17.44
C SER A 1213 15.09 17.80 -17.18
N PHE A 1214 13.96 17.58 -17.85
CA PHE A 1214 12.68 18.20 -17.53
C PHE A 1214 11.72 17.10 -17.10
N GLY A 1215 11.20 17.20 -15.89
CA GLY A 1215 10.26 16.20 -15.40
C GLY A 1215 9.65 16.53 -14.05
N TYR A 1216 8.71 15.70 -13.64
CA TYR A 1216 8.01 15.78 -12.38
C TYR A 1216 8.06 14.40 -11.73
N CYS A 1217 7.79 14.33 -10.43
CA CYS A 1217 7.50 13.07 -9.75
C CYS A 1217 6.24 13.23 -8.89
N LYS A 1218 5.57 12.13 -8.55
CA LYS A 1218 4.43 12.15 -7.63
C LYS A 1218 4.35 10.84 -6.85
N ASP A 1219 4.59 10.92 -5.55
CA ASP A 1219 4.46 9.80 -4.64
C ASP A 1219 2.98 9.42 -4.39
N ALA A 1220 2.79 8.21 -3.89
CA ALA A 1220 1.49 7.69 -3.47
C ALA A 1220 1.20 7.87 -1.97
N ASP A 1221 1.92 8.77 -1.29
CA ASP A 1221 1.67 9.11 0.13
C ASP A 1221 0.21 9.58 0.27
N PRO A 1222 -0.57 9.06 1.24
CA PRO A 1222 -1.98 9.42 1.36
C PRO A 1222 -2.23 10.93 1.49
N SER A 1223 -1.30 11.68 2.09
CA SER A 1223 -1.40 13.14 2.24
C SER A 1223 -0.94 13.93 1.00
N THR A 1224 -0.30 13.27 0.03
CA THR A 1224 0.02 13.89 -1.26
C THR A 1224 -1.25 14.10 -2.08
N ALA A 1225 -1.40 15.27 -2.70
CA ALA A 1225 -2.62 15.56 -3.47
C ALA A 1225 -2.75 14.63 -4.70
N LEU A 1226 -3.92 14.00 -4.84
CA LEU A 1226 -4.25 13.07 -5.93
C LEU A 1226 -3.26 11.88 -6.01
N SER A 1227 -2.79 11.40 -4.87
CA SER A 1227 -1.79 10.33 -4.73
C SER A 1227 -2.26 8.93 -5.12
N ASP A 1228 -3.55 8.75 -5.37
CA ASP A 1228 -4.18 7.48 -5.80
C ASP A 1228 -4.35 7.37 -7.32
N THR A 1229 -3.95 8.40 -8.08
CA THR A 1229 -4.09 8.41 -9.53
C THR A 1229 -2.79 8.76 -10.26
N VAL A 1230 -2.60 8.25 -11.48
CA VAL A 1230 -1.52 8.70 -12.39
C VAL A 1230 -1.77 10.14 -12.86
N GLY A 1231 -3.04 10.50 -13.00
CA GLY A 1231 -3.46 11.81 -13.46
C GLY A 1231 -3.54 12.86 -12.35
N PRO A 1232 -3.92 14.09 -12.70
CA PRO A 1232 -3.79 14.64 -14.05
C PRO A 1232 -2.31 14.75 -14.45
N LEU A 1233 -2.00 14.58 -15.73
CA LEU A 1233 -0.62 14.71 -16.21
C LEU A 1233 -0.18 16.18 -16.15
N PRO A 1234 1.01 16.48 -15.60
CA PRO A 1234 1.52 17.85 -15.48
C PRO A 1234 1.87 18.43 -16.87
N TRP A 1235 2.01 19.76 -16.93
CA TRP A 1235 2.50 20.43 -18.14
C TRP A 1235 3.15 21.78 -17.79
N LYS A 1236 3.94 22.32 -18.70
CA LYS A 1236 4.65 23.58 -18.57
C LYS A 1236 3.69 24.73 -18.42
N GLY A 1237 3.89 25.54 -17.37
CA GLY A 1237 3.03 26.68 -17.08
C GLY A 1237 1.63 26.28 -16.59
N MET A 1238 1.45 25.04 -16.11
CA MET A 1238 0.25 24.65 -15.37
C MET A 1238 0.04 25.57 -14.16
N PRO A 1239 -1.23 25.78 -13.73
CA PRO A 1239 -1.50 26.49 -12.48
C PRO A 1239 -0.92 25.71 -11.29
N PRO A 1240 -0.85 26.34 -10.09
CA PRO A 1240 -0.41 25.65 -8.90
C PRO A 1240 -1.15 24.33 -8.69
N PHE A 1241 -0.40 23.27 -8.39
CA PHE A 1241 -0.94 21.94 -8.13
C PHE A 1241 -1.22 21.76 -6.63
N PRO A 1242 -2.32 21.10 -6.22
CA PRO A 1242 -3.41 20.57 -7.05
C PRO A 1242 -4.23 21.68 -7.72
N PHE A 1243 -4.73 21.40 -8.93
CA PHE A 1243 -5.40 22.41 -9.75
C PHE A 1243 -6.74 22.85 -9.14
N GLY A 1244 -6.90 24.15 -8.87
CA GLY A 1244 -8.18 24.72 -8.48
C GLY A 1244 -9.14 25.00 -9.66
N GLY A 1245 -10.45 24.97 -9.41
CA GLY A 1245 -11.45 25.63 -10.27
C GLY A 1245 -11.70 25.00 -11.65
N GLY A 1246 -11.51 23.70 -11.82
CA GLY A 1246 -11.78 22.99 -13.09
C GLY A 1246 -10.75 23.29 -14.19
N ALA A 1247 -9.55 23.76 -13.82
CA ALA A 1247 -8.46 23.95 -14.76
C ALA A 1247 -8.08 22.62 -15.43
N SER A 1248 -8.17 22.57 -16.75
CA SER A 1248 -7.77 21.42 -17.56
C SER A 1248 -6.71 21.85 -18.56
N ARG A 1249 -5.82 20.92 -18.92
CA ARG A 1249 -4.91 21.13 -20.06
C ARG A 1249 -5.75 21.48 -21.30
N PRO A 1250 -5.36 22.50 -22.09
CA PRO A 1250 -6.08 22.85 -23.31
C PRO A 1250 -6.18 21.65 -24.26
N ALA A 1251 -7.34 21.50 -24.92
CA ALA A 1251 -7.53 20.44 -25.90
C ALA A 1251 -6.56 20.63 -27.08
N ASP A 1252 -5.60 19.72 -27.18
CA ASP A 1252 -4.55 19.72 -28.19
C ASP A 1252 -4.56 18.39 -28.95
N PRO A 1253 -4.71 18.39 -30.29
CA PRO A 1253 -4.61 17.18 -31.09
C PRO A 1253 -3.32 16.38 -30.87
N ALA A 1254 -2.19 17.01 -30.55
CA ALA A 1254 -0.94 16.33 -30.22
C ALA A 1254 -1.00 15.68 -28.81
N TYR A 1255 -1.66 16.29 -27.84
CA TYR A 1255 -1.84 15.70 -26.51
C TYR A 1255 -2.86 14.55 -26.48
N GLU A 1256 -4.05 14.77 -27.07
CA GLU A 1256 -5.02 13.69 -27.38
C GLU A 1256 -4.37 12.58 -28.15
N ALA A 1257 -3.37 13.01 -28.93
CA ALA A 1257 -2.60 12.09 -29.64
C ALA A 1257 -1.87 11.18 -28.66
N TYR A 1258 -0.97 11.77 -27.89
CA TYR A 1258 -0.02 11.16 -26.97
C TYR A 1258 -0.68 10.19 -26.01
N LEU A 1259 -1.78 10.61 -25.40
CA LEU A 1259 -2.52 9.77 -24.46
C LEU A 1259 -2.89 8.42 -25.05
N ARG A 1260 -3.28 8.42 -26.32
CA ARG A 1260 -4.05 7.30 -26.83
C ARG A 1260 -3.12 6.11 -27.10
N ASP A 1261 -1.84 6.30 -27.42
CA ASP A 1261 -0.84 5.24 -27.66
C ASP A 1261 0.35 5.25 -26.73
N TYR A 1262 0.81 6.40 -26.22
CA TYR A 1262 1.85 6.32 -25.19
C TYR A 1262 1.23 5.85 -23.88
N GLN A 1263 0.15 6.48 -23.43
CA GLN A 1263 -0.50 6.19 -22.15
C GLN A 1263 -1.52 5.06 -22.26
N THR A 1264 -1.05 3.82 -22.39
CA THR A 1264 -1.91 2.66 -22.65
C THR A 1264 -1.82 1.53 -21.64
N ARG A 1265 -0.80 1.54 -20.78
CA ARG A 1265 -0.65 0.53 -19.73
C ARG A 1265 -1.38 0.98 -18.47
N PRO A 1266 -2.23 0.16 -17.84
CA PRO A 1266 -2.79 0.52 -16.53
C PRO A 1266 -1.69 0.57 -15.47
N ALA A 1267 -1.78 1.53 -14.55
CA ALA A 1267 -0.83 1.61 -13.43
C ALA A 1267 -1.00 0.50 -12.38
N GLY A 1268 -2.21 -0.04 -12.21
CA GLY A 1268 -2.50 -1.18 -11.35
C GLY A 1268 -2.88 -2.46 -12.11
N GLY A 1269 -2.37 -3.61 -11.67
CA GLY A 1269 -2.86 -4.93 -12.11
C GLY A 1269 -4.26 -5.20 -11.57
N GLY A 1270 -5.05 -6.05 -12.25
CA GLY A 1270 -6.44 -6.37 -11.86
C GLY A 1270 -6.62 -7.03 -10.48
N ALA A 1271 -5.53 -7.33 -9.76
CA ALA A 1271 -5.52 -7.77 -8.37
C ALA A 1271 -5.70 -6.61 -7.36
N GLY A 1272 -5.73 -5.37 -7.82
CA GLY A 1272 -6.01 -4.18 -7.00
C GLY A 1272 -7.48 -3.75 -6.97
N ARG A 1273 -8.41 -4.60 -7.43
CA ARG A 1273 -9.85 -4.40 -7.23
C ARG A 1273 -10.30 -5.19 -6.02
#